data_AF-B8LZ11-F1
#
_entry.id   AF-B8LZ11-F1
#
_cell.length_a   1.000
_cell.length_b   1.000
_cell.length_c   1.000
_cell.angle_alpha   90.00
_cell.angle_beta   90.00
_cell.angle_gamma   90.00
#
_symmetry.space_group_name_H-M   'P 1'
#
loop_
_entity.id
_entity.type
_entity.pdbx_description
1 polymer ?
#
loop_
_entity_poly.entity_id
_entity_poly.type
_entity_poly.pdbx_seq_one_letter_code
_entity_poly.pdbx_strand_id
1 'polypeptide(L)'
;MARSVLPHHFRNGFRELHNEPHWTPRDEDDEVEDIHYELPPSVELVTSSRHNHLGINVLRTWPTMYDGTASPHGVPEWWKPSSKVDVLICGGPDIPNYDKAPTPLIAGRADGVQPRFLETLSTWGLATEVHEEGPLIERTAIYYNGKLLHHGRSHQSDSRYRGLHIITQGQIERIFIRDLLRHKILVERNTTLKEFTVDQDLAKLSSPSAYPVRGVIENSLTGKEEKIEAKFLVGSDGASSSIRRRLKIPFDGISTDIYWGIMDCVFETDYPHAWIFGSVVSSKYGGCIIIPRENGYIRLYTQLDISKTGPLAQTRQARDANFVESGGQVDIHSITPEEVLEQANRIFAPYKLSFGAPLSWFAVWKISERVARSFSSNDLRVHLVGDAAVMGAFGLNASILDAANLAWKLGMTVKNQARMDALLPTYDRERRLHAAHIIETSGKYLRFVCSSSLPAARLYHVGADLGIDGMEEFERIIDHPKNDGQSAIRHGQANGHIVNGHVISGSPSNGSGSDEEANDDGECSTSAEKVSFKSSEDAKAFIYDFFRRHGQFLLGVDAPYGVSCLNTGVNKVEWQKFPPVQVRNGVRAPNPRVCFDKEHMGYLYDKFDGAIPFHLVVFGWDLLGTVRKQLGRLSKALSPADPDSFYWKYGGSKLFNIILVARGTPWEIQEALAKDNELLALQEKAIVLSDDRAPDEDAHNTWGVHHRTGAMVVVRPDLWVGFSAAPGEVEKFTDYFGTFLVAQDKFRRYRWARDYYLEAYPRHISPSSPPSGWESAGAQRTPELNVQNCKNRNPAISNVQNTAKMTAEQYKKEEELITKAVHAYKHGKIKNISKLAREFGVSRPRLYRQINGTPSRSTRLAANRLLSIDQEKALFLWHQYLDNMGAAPTPRQIEENANYLIMKDWIGQALRAIIDLKIAMNNLKITPANLWSFDETGFIVGQGKKEAVVTAYPKTSKRISSLSSRESLTVVKSINAEGKVIPPLIIPKGVVHLEEWYKYIKDEDWLIAPALNGFITDEIAFEWLQHFNRFTDDGKNWRLLIMDNHTTHLTIPFLNYYKMCRIQVFAFPAHSTHLLQPLDGVPFQQYKHVHGRVVNKIARLGGFDFDKNDFFQELHDIRIETFTPRIIRHGWKDHLMVQPEDAIIDDGNTLKIYGENNDTIPSSPTIKSISPPSSVQKLRRYVNKIEKSPDGIKDILDESSPGLIRRIKTVNQGSLIMADLGELHRENFTRIRDTAERKAGKKTKRQVKAVGALYVKDANRLINAAMMEI
;
A
#
# COMPACT_ATOMS: atom_id res chain seq x y z
N MET A 1 24.36 -5.74 -20.03
CA MET A 1 24.75 -4.48 -19.36
C MET A 1 23.52 -3.91 -18.68
N ALA A 2 23.53 -3.80 -17.36
CA ALA A 2 22.49 -3.06 -16.66
C ALA A 2 22.76 -1.56 -16.87
N ARG A 3 21.75 -0.79 -17.28
CA ARG A 3 21.76 0.66 -17.00
C ARG A 3 21.27 0.80 -15.57
N SER A 4 22.16 1.20 -14.68
CA SER A 4 21.74 1.79 -13.40
C SER A 4 20.80 2.95 -13.72
N VAL A 5 19.59 2.91 -13.16
CA VAL A 5 18.75 4.10 -13.13
C VAL A 5 19.49 5.09 -12.24
N LEU A 6 19.85 6.26 -12.78
CA LEU A 6 20.46 7.31 -11.97
C LEU A 6 19.57 7.58 -10.75
N PRO A 7 20.15 7.79 -9.55
CA PRO A 7 19.35 8.19 -8.41
C PRO A 7 18.53 9.44 -8.77
N HIS A 8 17.38 9.59 -8.13
CA HIS A 8 16.51 10.72 -8.37
C HIS A 8 16.52 11.65 -7.16
N HIS A 9 16.38 12.94 -7.43
CA HIS A 9 16.13 13.92 -6.40
C HIS A 9 14.74 14.52 -6.63
N PHE A 10 14.03 14.80 -5.54
CA PHE A 10 12.73 15.46 -5.61
C PHE A 10 12.94 16.97 -5.46
N ARG A 11 12.69 17.72 -6.54
CA ARG A 11 12.75 19.18 -6.54
C ARG A 11 11.40 19.71 -6.99
N ASN A 12 10.87 20.69 -6.26
CA ASN A 12 9.54 21.30 -6.52
C ASN A 12 8.38 20.29 -6.65
N GLY A 13 8.47 19.11 -6.00
CA GLY A 13 7.47 18.05 -6.07
C GLY A 13 7.60 17.08 -7.24
N PHE A 14 8.60 17.24 -8.12
CA PHE A 14 8.83 16.36 -9.27
C PHE A 14 10.07 15.48 -9.10
N ARG A 15 10.02 14.27 -9.66
CA ARG A 15 11.13 13.31 -9.72
C ARG A 15 12.09 13.73 -10.83
N GLU A 16 13.12 14.48 -10.47
CA GLU A 16 14.19 14.89 -11.39
C GLU A 16 15.31 13.82 -11.42
N LEU A 17 15.95 13.63 -12.57
CA LEU A 17 17.17 12.84 -12.68
C LEU A 17 18.32 13.58 -11.99
N HIS A 18 19.25 12.87 -11.33
CA HIS A 18 20.46 13.49 -10.81
C HIS A 18 21.26 14.12 -11.97
N ASN A 19 21.46 15.44 -11.93
CA ASN A 19 22.08 16.19 -13.03
C ASN A 19 23.61 16.23 -12.94
N GLU A 20 24.19 15.84 -11.79
CA GLU A 20 25.64 15.71 -11.66
C GLU A 20 26.09 14.31 -12.09
N PRO A 21 27.11 14.19 -12.96
CA PRO A 21 27.69 12.90 -13.29
C PRO A 21 28.46 12.36 -12.09
N HIS A 22 28.11 11.17 -11.60
CA HIS A 22 28.85 10.45 -10.55
C HIS A 22 30.27 10.01 -10.96
N TRP A 23 30.74 10.41 -12.16
CA TRP A 23 32.03 10.06 -12.73
C TRP A 23 32.64 11.30 -13.39
N THR A 24 33.67 11.86 -12.76
CA THR A 24 34.69 12.64 -13.46
C THR A 24 35.72 11.66 -14.04
N PRO A 25 36.03 11.71 -15.35
CA PRO A 25 37.20 11.04 -15.89
C PRO A 25 38.45 11.58 -15.18
N ARG A 26 39.36 10.69 -14.78
CA ARG A 26 40.67 11.07 -14.24
C ARG A 26 41.67 11.11 -15.41
N ASP A 27 42.56 12.09 -15.42
CA ASP A 27 43.69 12.11 -16.35
C ASP A 27 44.67 10.96 -16.01
N GLU A 28 45.42 10.47 -17.01
CA GLU A 28 45.96 9.10 -17.03
C GLU A 28 47.19 8.80 -16.14
N ASP A 29 47.65 9.73 -15.28
CA ASP A 29 48.98 9.68 -14.64
C ASP A 29 49.00 9.53 -13.08
N ASP A 30 47.86 9.34 -12.40
CA ASP A 30 47.83 9.13 -10.93
C ASP A 30 47.93 7.64 -10.54
N GLU A 31 48.98 7.26 -9.79
CA GLU A 31 49.19 5.89 -9.31
C GLU A 31 48.16 5.40 -8.27
N VAL A 32 47.79 4.13 -8.43
CA VAL A 32 47.07 3.19 -7.54
C VAL A 32 46.70 3.67 -6.12
N GLU A 33 45.42 4.01 -5.92
CA GLU A 33 44.67 3.75 -4.68
C GLU A 33 43.16 3.56 -4.98
N ASP A 34 42.45 2.83 -4.13
CA ASP A 34 41.18 2.15 -4.46
C ASP A 34 40.02 3.06 -4.93
N ILE A 35 39.33 2.63 -6.01
CA ILE A 35 37.98 3.11 -6.36
C ILE A 35 37.06 1.92 -6.65
N HIS A 36 36.57 1.29 -5.58
CA HIS A 36 35.54 0.26 -5.68
C HIS A 36 34.16 0.86 -5.99
N TYR A 37 33.51 0.40 -7.07
CA TYR A 37 32.07 0.57 -7.23
C TYR A 37 31.34 -0.35 -6.24
N GLU A 38 30.89 0.21 -5.11
CA GLU A 38 29.95 -0.47 -4.24
C GLU A 38 28.54 -0.42 -4.84
N LEU A 39 27.90 -1.59 -4.95
CA LEU A 39 26.46 -1.65 -5.16
C LEU A 39 25.78 -1.02 -3.94
N PRO A 40 24.84 -0.06 -4.10
CA PRO A 40 24.06 0.40 -2.98
C PRO A 40 23.35 -0.81 -2.34
N PRO A 41 23.37 -0.96 -1.01
CA PRO A 41 22.80 -2.14 -0.35
C PRO A 41 21.32 -2.28 -0.71
N SER A 42 20.79 -3.51 -0.66
CA SER A 42 19.35 -3.73 -0.75
C SER A 42 18.67 -3.22 0.53
N VAL A 43 18.49 -1.90 0.61
CA VAL A 43 17.89 -1.25 1.78
C VAL A 43 16.47 -1.80 1.93
N GLU A 44 16.23 -2.48 3.05
CA GLU A 44 14.88 -2.84 3.46
C GLU A 44 14.11 -1.54 3.69
N LEU A 45 13.22 -1.17 2.76
CA LEU A 45 12.39 0.01 2.92
C LEU A 45 11.53 -0.16 4.17
N VAL A 46 11.72 0.76 5.11
CA VAL A 46 11.02 0.78 6.39
C VAL A 46 9.54 1.05 6.11
N THR A 47 8.76 -0.03 6.07
CA THR A 47 7.35 0.02 5.65
C THR A 47 6.45 0.85 6.55
N SER A 48 6.95 1.22 7.73
CA SER A 48 6.40 2.22 8.61
C SER A 48 7.47 2.69 9.57
N SER A 49 7.53 4.00 9.83
CA SER A 49 8.49 4.60 10.76
C SER A 49 8.29 4.17 12.23
N ARG A 50 7.23 3.41 12.53
CA ARG A 50 6.87 2.98 13.89
C ARG A 50 6.65 1.46 13.94
N HIS A 51 7.15 0.81 14.99
CA HIS A 51 6.84 -0.60 15.25
C HIS A 51 5.36 -0.76 15.64
N ASN A 52 4.72 -1.80 15.14
CA ASN A 52 3.39 -2.17 15.61
C ASN A 52 3.44 -2.92 16.95
N HIS A 53 2.26 -3.29 17.46
CA HIS A 53 2.10 -4.04 18.71
C HIS A 53 2.75 -5.44 18.73
N LEU A 54 3.23 -5.94 17.59
CA LEU A 54 4.00 -7.19 17.45
C LEU A 54 5.52 -6.95 17.33
N GLY A 55 5.97 -5.69 17.37
CA GLY A 55 7.37 -5.30 17.17
C GLY A 55 7.79 -5.19 15.71
N ILE A 56 6.87 -5.21 14.74
CA ILE A 56 7.17 -5.25 13.31
C ILE A 56 7.07 -3.85 12.70
N ASN A 57 8.14 -3.33 12.09
CA ASN A 57 8.18 -2.07 11.31
C ASN A 57 8.51 -2.27 9.81
N VAL A 58 9.03 -3.44 9.44
CA VAL A 58 9.37 -3.81 8.05
C VAL A 58 8.53 -4.99 7.56
N LEU A 59 7.98 -4.88 6.34
CA LEU A 59 7.56 -6.01 5.50
C LEU A 59 8.41 -6.03 4.22
N ARG A 60 9.30 -7.01 4.12
CA ARG A 60 10.53 -6.97 3.31
C ARG A 60 10.40 -6.58 1.83
N THR A 61 9.32 -6.95 1.14
CA THR A 61 9.11 -6.68 -0.29
C THR A 61 7.69 -7.06 -0.69
N TRP A 62 6.64 -6.32 -0.28
CA TRP A 62 5.28 -6.85 -0.43
C TRP A 62 4.13 -5.90 -0.77
N PRO A 63 3.53 -6.03 -1.98
CA PRO A 63 2.08 -5.87 -2.14
C PRO A 63 1.32 -6.92 -3.01
N THR A 64 1.92 -7.95 -3.61
CA THR A 64 1.24 -8.80 -4.65
C THR A 64 0.68 -10.17 -4.23
N MET A 65 1.13 -10.78 -3.12
CA MET A 65 0.73 -12.10 -2.59
C MET A 65 -0.48 -12.09 -1.65
N TYR A 66 -0.99 -10.95 -1.19
CA TYR A 66 -2.12 -10.93 -0.24
C TYR A 66 -3.05 -9.74 -0.48
N ASP A 67 -3.77 -9.80 -1.61
CA ASP A 67 -4.93 -8.97 -1.94
C ASP A 67 -6.16 -9.31 -1.05
N GLY A 68 -5.95 -9.57 0.24
CA GLY A 68 -6.96 -10.17 1.12
C GLY A 68 -7.14 -11.68 0.87
N THR A 69 -8.33 -12.21 1.17
CA THR A 69 -8.61 -13.66 1.03
C THR A 69 -8.78 -14.14 -0.41
N ALA A 70 -8.95 -13.25 -1.38
CA ALA A 70 -8.97 -13.58 -2.81
C ALA A 70 -7.57 -13.64 -3.43
N SER A 71 -6.53 -13.73 -2.62
CA SER A 71 -5.14 -13.84 -3.08
C SER A 71 -4.92 -15.04 -4.02
N PRO A 72 -4.13 -14.88 -5.10
CA PRO A 72 -3.70 -16.00 -5.94
C PRO A 72 -2.77 -16.99 -5.20
N HIS A 73 -2.28 -16.66 -4.01
CA HIS A 73 -1.45 -17.53 -3.15
C HIS A 73 -2.26 -18.20 -2.03
N GLY A 74 -3.59 -18.08 -2.07
CA GLY A 74 -4.51 -18.63 -1.09
C GLY A 74 -4.58 -17.83 0.20
N VAL A 75 -5.24 -18.40 1.21
CA VAL A 75 -5.42 -17.80 2.53
C VAL A 75 -4.35 -18.38 3.48
N PRO A 76 -3.58 -17.55 4.22
CA PRO A 76 -2.59 -18.05 5.16
C PRO A 76 -3.21 -18.93 6.25
N GLU A 77 -2.52 -19.99 6.68
CA GLU A 77 -3.04 -20.93 7.68
C GLU A 77 -3.40 -20.30 9.04
N TRP A 78 -2.83 -19.14 9.34
CA TRP A 78 -3.10 -18.34 10.54
C TRP A 78 -4.38 -17.49 10.43
N TRP A 79 -4.89 -17.25 9.22
CA TRP A 79 -6.14 -16.52 9.01
C TRP A 79 -7.33 -17.45 9.11
N LYS A 80 -7.88 -17.54 10.32
CA LYS A 80 -9.09 -18.31 10.66
C LYS A 80 -10.02 -17.40 11.46
N PRO A 81 -10.72 -16.45 10.79
CA PRO A 81 -11.61 -15.51 11.46
C PRO A 81 -12.72 -16.27 12.21
N SER A 82 -13.08 -15.75 13.38
CA SER A 82 -14.11 -16.31 14.23
C SER A 82 -15.49 -15.86 13.74
N SER A 83 -16.49 -16.74 13.80
CA SER A 83 -17.90 -16.35 13.55
C SER A 83 -18.47 -15.41 14.62
N LYS A 84 -17.68 -15.10 15.66
CA LYS A 84 -17.93 -14.00 16.60
C LYS A 84 -16.75 -13.02 16.58
N VAL A 85 -17.00 -11.77 16.25
CA VAL A 85 -15.99 -10.70 16.13
C VAL A 85 -16.34 -9.52 17.03
N ASP A 86 -15.35 -8.74 17.49
CA ASP A 86 -15.66 -7.53 18.24
C ASP A 86 -16.30 -6.45 17.34
N VAL A 87 -15.71 -6.22 16.16
CA VAL A 87 -16.20 -5.24 15.18
C VAL A 87 -16.28 -5.89 13.79
N LEU A 88 -17.41 -5.72 13.13
CA LEU A 88 -17.66 -6.10 11.75
C LEU A 88 -17.56 -4.83 10.87
N ILE A 89 -16.70 -4.81 9.86
CA ILE A 89 -16.53 -3.64 8.96
C ILE A 89 -16.82 -4.08 7.52
N CYS A 90 -17.68 -3.34 6.82
CA CYS A 90 -18.21 -3.73 5.51
C CYS A 90 -18.04 -2.64 4.44
N GLY A 91 -17.16 -2.90 3.47
CA GLY A 91 -16.88 -2.06 2.29
C GLY A 91 -15.84 -0.95 2.49
N GLY A 92 -15.55 -0.21 1.40
CA GLY A 92 -14.78 1.05 1.42
C GLY A 92 -13.25 0.90 1.32
N PRO A 93 -12.52 2.01 1.07
CA PRO A 93 -11.05 2.02 1.12
C PRO A 93 -10.48 1.90 2.55
N ASP A 94 -11.34 2.07 3.57
CA ASP A 94 -10.95 2.11 4.98
C ASP A 94 -11.27 0.78 5.67
N ILE A 95 -10.30 -0.15 5.65
CA ILE A 95 -10.24 -1.41 6.42
C ILE A 95 -11.57 -2.20 6.43
N PRO A 96 -12.02 -2.77 5.29
CA PRO A 96 -13.07 -3.78 5.32
C PRO A 96 -12.54 -5.07 5.96
N ASN A 97 -13.28 -5.64 6.92
CA ASN A 97 -13.19 -7.08 7.15
C ASN A 97 -13.85 -7.82 5.98
N TYR A 98 -14.86 -7.23 5.31
CA TYR A 98 -15.52 -7.78 4.12
C TYR A 98 -15.64 -6.75 3.00
N ASP A 99 -15.21 -7.12 1.79
CA ASP A 99 -15.34 -6.33 0.56
C ASP A 99 -15.95 -7.18 -0.57
N LYS A 100 -16.88 -6.57 -1.30
CA LYS A 100 -17.52 -7.16 -2.49
C LYS A 100 -16.58 -7.21 -3.70
N ALA A 101 -15.56 -6.36 -3.75
CA ALA A 101 -14.63 -6.31 -4.87
C ALA A 101 -13.67 -7.52 -4.87
N PRO A 102 -13.42 -8.16 -6.03
CA PRO A 102 -12.54 -9.32 -6.13
C PRO A 102 -11.06 -8.98 -5.87
N THR A 103 -10.67 -7.73 -6.10
CA THR A 103 -9.29 -7.22 -5.96
C THR A 103 -9.31 -5.81 -5.34
N PRO A 104 -8.18 -5.30 -4.82
CA PRO A 104 -8.01 -3.88 -4.54
C PRO A 104 -8.22 -3.01 -5.79
N LEU A 105 -8.39 -1.71 -5.60
CA LEU A 105 -8.72 -0.79 -6.68
C LEU A 105 -7.51 -0.55 -7.62
N ILE A 106 -7.63 -1.01 -8.87
CA ILE A 106 -6.55 -0.92 -9.88
C ILE A 106 -6.29 0.52 -10.35
N ALA A 107 -7.36 1.31 -10.49
CA ALA A 107 -7.30 2.73 -10.88
C ALA A 107 -8.14 3.56 -9.89
N GLY A 108 -7.49 4.46 -9.16
CA GLY A 108 -8.09 5.22 -8.06
C GLY A 108 -9.10 6.28 -8.53
N ARG A 109 -10.22 6.42 -7.81
CA ARG A 109 -11.24 7.47 -8.09
C ARG A 109 -10.91 8.80 -7.42
N ALA A 110 -10.15 8.75 -6.32
CA ALA A 110 -9.58 9.91 -5.64
C ALA A 110 -8.04 9.88 -5.72
N ASP A 111 -7.43 11.05 -5.56
CA ASP A 111 -5.97 11.24 -5.65
C ASP A 111 -5.39 12.37 -4.77
N GLY A 112 -6.13 13.45 -4.48
CA GLY A 112 -5.65 14.51 -3.58
C GLY A 112 -5.81 14.21 -2.09
N VAL A 113 -4.71 14.18 -1.33
CA VAL A 113 -4.71 14.06 0.15
C VAL A 113 -4.20 15.33 0.82
N GLN A 114 -4.91 15.76 1.87
CA GLN A 114 -4.70 17.04 2.56
C GLN A 114 -3.67 16.94 3.70
N PRO A 115 -3.08 18.05 4.17
CA PRO A 115 -2.13 18.06 5.29
C PRO A 115 -2.64 17.33 6.55
N ARG A 116 -3.92 17.53 6.91
CA ARG A 116 -4.54 16.87 8.07
C ARG A 116 -4.61 15.33 7.95
N PHE A 117 -4.79 14.82 6.73
CA PHE A 117 -4.74 13.38 6.46
C PHE A 117 -3.33 12.85 6.75
N LEU A 118 -2.29 13.53 6.24
CA LEU A 118 -0.90 13.13 6.43
C LEU A 118 -0.45 13.21 7.89
N GLU A 119 -0.89 14.22 8.64
CA GLU A 119 -0.68 14.28 10.10
C GLU A 119 -1.26 13.07 10.83
N THR A 120 -2.48 12.67 10.46
CA THR A 120 -3.16 11.52 11.07
C THR A 120 -2.41 10.23 10.75
N LEU A 121 -2.06 9.99 9.48
CA LEU A 121 -1.25 8.83 9.07
C LEU A 121 0.18 8.84 9.63
N SER A 122 0.73 10.01 9.96
CA SER A 122 2.05 10.12 10.61
C SER A 122 2.03 9.50 12.01
N THR A 123 0.92 9.66 12.75
CA THR A 123 0.75 8.99 14.06
C THR A 123 0.75 7.46 13.96
N TRP A 124 0.31 6.93 12.82
CA TRP A 124 0.32 5.49 12.51
C TRP A 124 1.66 5.04 11.88
N GLY A 125 2.56 5.98 11.60
CA GLY A 125 3.84 5.75 10.95
C GLY A 125 3.75 5.44 9.46
N LEU A 126 2.67 5.84 8.77
CA LEU A 126 2.41 5.54 7.35
C LEU A 126 2.65 6.74 6.42
N ALA A 127 2.77 7.96 6.95
CA ALA A 127 2.88 9.18 6.14
C ALA A 127 4.14 9.24 5.26
N THR A 128 5.25 8.59 5.63
CA THR A 128 6.47 8.55 4.82
C THR A 128 6.26 7.82 3.50
N GLU A 129 5.63 6.64 3.53
CA GLU A 129 5.34 5.88 2.30
C GLU A 129 4.37 6.63 1.40
N VAL A 130 3.34 7.26 1.99
CA VAL A 130 2.43 8.12 1.23
C VAL A 130 3.21 9.22 0.50
N HIS A 131 4.20 9.83 1.17
CA HIS A 131 5.01 10.90 0.61
C HIS A 131 5.94 10.45 -0.54
N GLU A 132 6.41 9.20 -0.53
CA GLU A 132 7.31 8.64 -1.53
C GLU A 132 6.59 8.22 -2.83
N GLU A 133 5.29 7.93 -2.77
CA GLU A 133 4.50 7.36 -3.87
C GLU A 133 3.94 8.39 -4.87
N GLY A 134 4.03 9.70 -4.62
CA GLY A 134 3.47 10.71 -5.53
C GLY A 134 3.89 12.17 -5.28
N PRO A 135 3.49 13.12 -6.16
CA PRO A 135 4.00 14.50 -6.12
C PRO A 135 3.33 15.37 -5.06
N LEU A 136 4.10 16.26 -4.43
CA LEU A 136 3.61 17.31 -3.55
C LEU A 136 3.37 18.61 -4.32
N ILE A 137 2.13 19.11 -4.34
CA ILE A 137 1.74 20.31 -5.08
C ILE A 137 1.57 21.50 -4.13
N GLU A 138 2.63 22.31 -4.05
CA GLU A 138 2.68 23.51 -3.20
C GLU A 138 2.02 24.76 -3.81
N ARG A 139 1.59 24.72 -5.09
CA ARG A 139 1.08 25.88 -5.83
C ARG A 139 -0.28 25.64 -6.47
N THR A 140 -1.08 26.70 -6.52
CA THR A 140 -2.40 26.73 -7.17
C THR A 140 -2.43 27.82 -8.24
N ALA A 141 -3.03 27.54 -9.40
CA ALA A 141 -3.45 28.55 -10.37
C ALA A 141 -4.95 28.51 -10.66
N ILE A 142 -5.55 29.69 -10.83
CA ILE A 142 -6.96 29.82 -11.21
C ILE A 142 -7.06 30.76 -12.40
N TYR A 143 -7.71 30.27 -13.45
CA TYR A 143 -8.02 31.01 -14.67
C TYR A 143 -9.52 31.26 -14.78
N TYR A 144 -9.87 32.42 -15.34
CA TYR A 144 -11.26 32.79 -15.66
C TYR A 144 -11.29 33.43 -17.04
N ASN A 145 -12.10 32.88 -17.95
CA ASN A 145 -12.24 33.32 -19.34
C ASN A 145 -10.87 33.54 -20.05
N GLY A 146 -10.00 32.53 -19.95
CA GLY A 146 -8.66 32.53 -20.57
C GLY A 146 -7.61 33.42 -19.88
N LYS A 147 -7.98 34.20 -18.85
CA LYS A 147 -7.06 35.06 -18.09
C LYS A 147 -6.68 34.45 -16.74
N LEU A 148 -5.43 34.61 -16.33
CA LEU A 148 -4.95 34.21 -15.01
C LEU A 148 -5.51 35.16 -13.93
N LEU A 149 -6.29 34.65 -12.98
CA LEU A 149 -6.80 35.41 -11.82
C LEU A 149 -5.88 35.29 -10.60
N HIS A 150 -5.36 34.09 -10.35
CA HIS A 150 -4.52 33.77 -9.21
C HIS A 150 -3.44 32.79 -9.62
N HIS A 151 -2.19 33.04 -9.21
CA HIS A 151 -1.12 32.05 -9.13
C HIS A 151 -0.34 32.34 -7.85
N GLY A 152 -0.30 31.37 -6.95
CA GLY A 152 0.37 31.51 -5.66
C GLY A 152 0.73 30.16 -5.05
N ARG A 153 1.24 30.18 -3.82
CA ARG A 153 1.27 28.97 -3.01
C ARG A 153 -0.16 28.54 -2.69
N SER A 154 -0.44 27.25 -2.81
CA SER A 154 -1.63 26.63 -2.24
C SER A 154 -1.70 26.95 -0.74
N HIS A 155 -2.90 27.01 -0.18
CA HIS A 155 -3.15 27.38 1.22
C HIS A 155 -2.10 26.74 2.16
N GLN A 156 -1.40 27.60 2.90
CA GLN A 156 -0.37 27.18 3.84
C GLN A 156 -1.02 27.08 5.23
N SER A 157 -0.62 26.06 5.98
CA SER A 157 -0.92 25.92 7.40
C SER A 157 0.39 25.82 8.19
N ASP A 158 0.28 25.73 9.52
CA ASP A 158 1.38 25.37 10.43
C ASP A 158 1.81 23.90 10.28
N SER A 159 1.09 23.08 9.49
CA SER A 159 1.45 21.69 9.24
C SER A 159 2.83 21.55 8.61
N ARG A 160 3.55 20.49 9.00
CA ARG A 160 4.80 20.10 8.33
C ARG A 160 4.58 19.66 6.88
N TYR A 161 3.36 19.22 6.54
CA TYR A 161 2.97 18.84 5.18
C TYR A 161 2.37 20.06 4.46
N ARG A 162 3.06 20.59 3.46
CA ARG A 162 2.71 21.86 2.81
C ARG A 162 2.15 21.63 1.41
N GLY A 163 0.91 22.07 1.18
CA GLY A 163 0.22 21.90 -0.10
C GLY A 163 -0.56 20.58 -0.19
N LEU A 164 -1.02 20.27 -1.41
CA LEU A 164 -1.84 19.10 -1.69
C LEU A 164 -0.92 17.98 -2.17
N HIS A 165 -0.88 16.86 -1.44
CA HIS A 165 -0.10 15.70 -1.88
C HIS A 165 -0.97 14.82 -2.76
N ILE A 166 -0.44 14.36 -3.89
CA ILE A 166 -1.20 13.59 -4.87
C ILE A 166 -0.70 12.15 -4.91
N ILE A 167 -1.59 11.21 -4.67
CA ILE A 167 -1.30 9.77 -4.62
C ILE A 167 -2.60 9.02 -4.95
N THR A 168 -2.55 8.01 -5.82
CA THR A 168 -3.78 7.31 -6.22
C THR A 168 -4.41 6.58 -5.04
N GLN A 169 -5.75 6.55 -4.99
CA GLN A 169 -6.48 5.71 -4.03
C GLN A 169 -6.00 4.24 -4.03
N GLY A 170 -5.63 3.69 -5.19
CA GLY A 170 -5.08 2.32 -5.28
C GLY A 170 -3.70 2.15 -4.64
N GLN A 171 -2.86 3.19 -4.61
CA GLN A 171 -1.63 3.20 -3.81
C GLN A 171 -1.96 3.27 -2.32
N ILE A 172 -2.84 4.19 -1.88
CA ILE A 172 -3.26 4.29 -0.46
C ILE A 172 -3.85 2.97 0.05
N GLU A 173 -4.72 2.31 -0.72
CA GLU A 173 -5.28 1.01 -0.37
C GLU A 173 -4.20 -0.06 -0.17
N ARG A 174 -3.12 -0.06 -0.98
CA ARG A 174 -1.97 -0.98 -0.78
C ARG A 174 -1.22 -0.69 0.51
N ILE A 175 -1.01 0.58 0.85
CA ILE A 175 -0.37 1.00 2.11
C ILE A 175 -1.14 0.43 3.30
N PHE A 176 -2.47 0.59 3.31
CA PHE A 176 -3.32 0.06 4.38
C PHE A 176 -3.41 -1.47 4.37
N ILE A 177 -3.54 -2.15 3.22
CA ILE A 177 -3.54 -3.62 3.15
C ILE A 177 -2.22 -4.18 3.69
N ARG A 178 -1.09 -3.53 3.38
CA ARG A 178 0.23 -3.91 3.90
C ARG A 178 0.30 -3.71 5.42
N ASP A 179 -0.26 -2.62 5.94
CA ASP A 179 -0.32 -2.39 7.38
C ASP A 179 -1.22 -3.39 8.12
N LEU A 180 -2.40 -3.71 7.57
CA LEU A 180 -3.28 -4.76 8.09
C LEU A 180 -2.55 -6.11 8.15
N LEU A 181 -1.75 -6.44 7.13
CA LEU A 181 -0.93 -7.65 7.12
C LEU A 181 0.15 -7.64 8.22
N ARG A 182 0.79 -6.50 8.50
CA ARG A 182 1.68 -6.34 9.69
C ARG A 182 0.94 -6.67 10.98
N HIS A 183 -0.33 -6.30 11.06
CA HIS A 183 -1.23 -6.54 12.20
C HIS A 183 -1.92 -7.92 12.19
N LYS A 184 -1.62 -8.79 11.20
CA LYS A 184 -2.27 -10.11 10.99
C LYS A 184 -3.78 -10.03 10.73
N ILE A 185 -4.20 -9.02 9.99
CA ILE A 185 -5.57 -8.82 9.50
C ILE A 185 -5.55 -8.95 7.97
N LEU A 186 -6.56 -9.62 7.40
CA LEU A 186 -6.80 -9.66 5.96
C LEU A 186 -8.20 -9.14 5.64
N VAL A 187 -8.34 -8.50 4.49
CA VAL A 187 -9.64 -8.14 3.90
C VAL A 187 -10.28 -9.40 3.32
N GLU A 188 -11.47 -9.79 3.75
CA GLU A 188 -12.19 -10.89 3.11
C GLU A 188 -12.91 -10.41 1.84
N ARG A 189 -12.49 -10.91 0.68
CA ARG A 189 -12.96 -10.44 -0.65
C ARG A 189 -14.05 -11.31 -1.26
N ASN A 190 -14.75 -10.74 -2.25
CA ASN A 190 -15.94 -11.31 -2.88
C ASN A 190 -17.09 -11.57 -1.89
N THR A 191 -17.18 -10.81 -0.80
CA THR A 191 -18.11 -11.08 0.31
C THR A 191 -18.93 -9.85 0.66
N THR A 192 -20.24 -10.02 0.77
CA THR A 192 -21.21 -8.95 1.04
C THR A 192 -22.07 -9.25 2.26
N LEU A 193 -22.32 -8.24 3.10
CA LEU A 193 -23.35 -8.32 4.14
C LEU A 193 -24.74 -8.24 3.48
N LYS A 194 -25.43 -9.38 3.40
CA LYS A 194 -26.75 -9.53 2.79
C LYS A 194 -27.85 -9.00 3.70
N GLU A 195 -27.73 -9.32 4.99
CA GLU A 195 -28.62 -8.83 6.02
C GLU A 195 -27.94 -8.70 7.37
N PHE A 196 -28.49 -7.84 8.22
CA PHE A 196 -28.18 -7.79 9.63
C PHE A 196 -29.42 -7.46 10.46
N THR A 197 -29.33 -7.80 11.75
CA THR A 197 -30.27 -7.44 12.82
C THR A 197 -29.48 -7.05 14.06
N VAL A 198 -30.08 -6.24 14.95
CA VAL A 198 -29.53 -5.93 16.27
C VAL A 198 -30.52 -6.41 17.32
N ASP A 199 -30.05 -7.23 18.27
CA ASP A 199 -30.86 -7.74 19.38
C ASP A 199 -31.36 -6.56 20.23
N GLN A 200 -32.68 -6.47 20.42
CA GLN A 200 -33.36 -5.37 21.13
C GLN A 200 -33.41 -5.59 22.65
N ASP A 201 -32.91 -6.73 23.13
CA ASP A 201 -32.83 -7.04 24.56
C ASP A 201 -31.82 -6.11 25.26
N LEU A 202 -32.35 -5.18 26.07
CA LEU A 202 -31.57 -4.22 26.84
C LEU A 202 -30.50 -4.89 27.73
N ALA A 203 -30.78 -6.07 28.29
CA ALA A 203 -29.80 -6.77 29.13
C ALA A 203 -28.59 -7.27 28.33
N LYS A 204 -28.79 -7.60 27.05
CA LYS A 204 -27.69 -7.92 26.12
C LYS A 204 -27.02 -6.65 25.59
N LEU A 205 -27.78 -5.61 25.27
CA LEU A 205 -27.25 -4.32 24.81
C LEU A 205 -26.38 -3.61 25.86
N SER A 206 -26.61 -3.86 27.16
CA SER A 206 -25.74 -3.35 28.24
C SER A 206 -24.60 -4.29 28.63
N SER A 207 -24.52 -5.52 28.11
CA SER A 207 -23.49 -6.49 28.50
C SER A 207 -22.19 -6.34 27.69
N PRO A 208 -21.01 -6.14 28.33
CA PRO A 208 -19.72 -6.06 27.63
C PRO A 208 -19.28 -7.34 26.91
N SER A 209 -19.89 -8.49 27.24
CA SER A 209 -19.58 -9.80 26.65
C SER A 209 -20.56 -10.26 25.58
N ALA A 210 -21.66 -9.52 25.36
CA ALA A 210 -22.66 -9.86 24.35
C ALA A 210 -22.27 -9.37 22.94
N TYR A 211 -22.76 -10.10 21.93
CA TYR A 211 -22.61 -9.80 20.51
C TYR A 211 -24.01 -9.53 19.93
N PRO A 212 -24.61 -8.35 20.17
CA PRO A 212 -26.01 -8.08 19.81
C PRO A 212 -26.24 -7.93 18.31
N VAL A 213 -25.20 -7.63 17.50
CA VAL A 213 -25.34 -7.54 16.05
C VAL A 213 -25.22 -8.93 15.45
N ARG A 214 -26.19 -9.34 14.64
CA ARG A 214 -26.16 -10.60 13.88
C ARG A 214 -26.24 -10.30 12.39
N GLY A 215 -25.23 -10.71 11.64
CA GLY A 215 -25.15 -10.56 10.18
C GLY A 215 -25.21 -11.90 9.45
N VAL A 216 -25.69 -11.88 8.21
CA VAL A 216 -25.48 -12.93 7.21
C VAL A 216 -24.60 -12.35 6.12
N ILE A 217 -23.42 -12.92 5.96
CA ILE A 217 -22.49 -12.61 4.87
C ILE A 217 -22.63 -13.65 3.77
N GLU A 218 -22.57 -13.22 2.52
CA GLU A 218 -22.66 -14.07 1.34
C GLU A 218 -21.39 -13.88 0.50
N ASN A 219 -20.70 -14.97 0.19
CA ASN A 219 -19.56 -14.95 -0.71
C ASN A 219 -20.03 -15.19 -2.15
N SER A 220 -19.96 -14.16 -3.00
CA SER A 220 -20.52 -14.14 -4.35
C SER A 220 -19.85 -15.10 -5.34
N LEU A 221 -18.62 -15.56 -5.04
CA LEU A 221 -17.90 -16.53 -5.87
C LEU A 221 -18.36 -17.98 -5.60
N THR A 222 -18.67 -18.30 -4.33
CA THR A 222 -19.01 -19.66 -3.89
C THR A 222 -20.51 -19.87 -3.66
N GLY A 223 -21.29 -18.80 -3.55
CA GLY A 223 -22.69 -18.84 -3.11
C GLY A 223 -22.85 -19.25 -1.64
N LYS A 224 -21.76 -19.30 -0.87
CA LYS A 224 -21.79 -19.71 0.54
C LYS A 224 -22.26 -18.55 1.41
N GLU A 225 -23.30 -18.80 2.20
CA GLU A 225 -23.73 -17.91 3.29
C GLU A 225 -23.12 -18.33 4.62
N GLU A 226 -22.68 -17.36 5.42
CA GLU A 226 -22.21 -17.57 6.78
C GLU A 226 -22.87 -16.59 7.75
N LYS A 227 -23.08 -17.05 9.00
CA LYS A 227 -23.68 -16.25 10.07
C LYS A 227 -22.59 -15.73 10.99
N ILE A 228 -22.55 -14.42 11.19
CA ILE A 228 -21.57 -13.74 12.03
C ILE A 228 -22.27 -12.96 13.16
N GLU A 229 -21.71 -13.01 14.36
CA GLU A 229 -22.14 -12.19 15.50
C GLU A 229 -21.07 -11.15 15.81
N ALA A 230 -21.47 -9.89 16.04
CA ALA A 230 -20.57 -8.78 16.31
C ALA A 230 -21.03 -7.92 17.51
N LYS A 231 -20.08 -7.24 18.18
CA LYS A 231 -20.45 -6.21 19.18
C LYS A 231 -20.86 -4.91 18.52
N PHE A 232 -20.23 -4.57 17.40
CA PHE A 232 -20.49 -3.39 16.58
C PHE A 232 -20.39 -3.72 15.09
N LEU A 233 -21.16 -3.00 14.27
CA LEU A 233 -21.07 -2.99 12.80
C LEU A 233 -20.67 -1.59 12.33
N VAL A 234 -19.71 -1.51 11.41
CA VAL A 234 -19.30 -0.29 10.73
C VAL A 234 -19.61 -0.43 9.24
N GLY A 235 -20.53 0.40 8.76
CA GLY A 235 -20.90 0.52 7.36
C GLY A 235 -20.04 1.53 6.64
N SER A 236 -19.16 1.03 5.78
CA SER A 236 -18.27 1.78 4.88
C SER A 236 -18.58 1.44 3.42
N ASP A 237 -19.80 0.95 3.13
CA ASP A 237 -20.23 0.36 1.86
C ASP A 237 -20.59 1.39 0.74
N GLY A 238 -20.14 2.63 0.92
CA GLY A 238 -20.15 3.71 -0.07
C GLY A 238 -21.48 4.46 -0.23
N ALA A 239 -21.53 5.38 -1.20
CA ALA A 239 -22.68 6.27 -1.44
C ALA A 239 -24.03 5.54 -1.50
N SER A 240 -24.03 4.35 -2.13
CA SER A 240 -25.19 3.45 -2.23
C SER A 240 -25.35 2.51 -1.03
N SER A 241 -24.91 2.90 0.17
CA SER A 241 -24.92 2.11 1.40
C SER A 241 -26.24 1.36 1.64
N SER A 242 -26.13 0.04 1.67
CA SER A 242 -27.19 -0.88 2.07
C SER A 242 -27.48 -0.79 3.56
N ILE A 243 -26.44 -0.58 4.38
CA ILE A 243 -26.53 -0.48 5.84
C ILE A 243 -27.33 0.77 6.23
N ARG A 244 -26.99 1.94 5.68
CA ARG A 244 -27.74 3.20 5.90
C ARG A 244 -29.23 3.04 5.55
N ARG A 245 -29.54 2.44 4.39
CA ARG A 245 -30.93 2.20 3.96
C ARG A 245 -31.67 1.26 4.91
N ARG A 246 -31.02 0.19 5.41
CA ARG A 246 -31.65 -0.78 6.31
C ARG A 246 -31.87 -0.23 7.72
N LEU A 247 -31.00 0.68 8.17
CA LEU A 247 -31.23 1.53 9.36
C LEU A 247 -32.32 2.60 9.15
N LYS A 248 -32.81 2.78 7.91
CA LYS A 248 -33.77 3.83 7.51
C LYS A 248 -33.27 5.26 7.79
N ILE A 249 -31.95 5.48 7.81
CA ILE A 249 -31.36 6.80 8.02
C ILE A 249 -31.47 7.62 6.72
N PRO A 250 -32.13 8.81 6.73
CA PRO A 250 -32.19 9.71 5.58
C PRO A 250 -30.81 10.16 5.10
N PHE A 251 -30.69 10.45 3.80
CA PHE A 251 -29.47 11.01 3.20
C PHE A 251 -29.79 12.39 2.64
N ASP A 252 -29.73 13.38 3.53
CA ASP A 252 -30.19 14.75 3.35
C ASP A 252 -29.25 15.53 2.44
N GLY A 253 -29.80 16.43 1.62
CA GLY A 253 -29.06 17.23 0.64
C GLY A 253 -29.60 17.02 -0.79
N ILE A 254 -28.80 17.41 -1.78
CA ILE A 254 -29.26 17.52 -3.18
C ILE A 254 -28.48 16.58 -4.13
N SER A 255 -29.17 16.12 -5.16
CA SER A 255 -28.51 15.68 -6.40
C SER A 255 -28.55 16.86 -7.36
N THR A 256 -27.42 17.19 -7.97
CA THR A 256 -27.34 18.26 -8.98
C THR A 256 -27.32 17.66 -10.38
N ASP A 257 -27.73 18.41 -11.40
CA ASP A 257 -27.50 18.04 -12.81
C ASP A 257 -26.16 18.58 -13.35
N ILE A 258 -25.15 18.64 -12.48
CA ILE A 258 -23.76 18.91 -12.85
C ILE A 258 -23.05 17.57 -13.07
N TYR A 259 -22.54 17.37 -14.28
CA TYR A 259 -21.80 16.18 -14.67
C TYR A 259 -20.36 16.55 -15.01
N TRP A 260 -19.42 15.68 -14.61
CA TRP A 260 -18.00 15.85 -14.87
C TRP A 260 -17.47 14.63 -15.63
N GLY A 261 -16.84 14.86 -16.78
CA GLY A 261 -15.99 13.87 -17.44
C GLY A 261 -14.60 13.93 -16.81
N ILE A 262 -14.12 12.80 -16.29
CA ILE A 262 -12.85 12.68 -15.56
C ILE A 262 -11.91 11.83 -16.40
N MET A 263 -10.72 12.36 -16.71
CA MET A 263 -9.76 11.72 -17.62
C MET A 263 -8.35 11.75 -17.04
N ASP A 264 -7.71 10.59 -16.95
CA ASP A 264 -6.28 10.47 -16.60
C ASP A 264 -5.49 10.25 -17.88
N CYS A 265 -4.75 11.26 -18.33
CA CYS A 265 -3.98 11.21 -19.58
C CYS A 265 -2.73 12.08 -19.51
N VAL A 266 -1.75 11.78 -20.38
CA VAL A 266 -0.71 12.76 -20.73
C VAL A 266 -1.31 13.66 -21.81
N PHE A 267 -1.34 14.97 -21.59
CA PHE A 267 -1.85 15.94 -22.55
C PHE A 267 -0.71 16.72 -23.20
N GLU A 268 -0.82 16.92 -24.52
CA GLU A 268 -0.11 17.98 -25.22
C GLU A 268 -0.90 19.27 -25.07
N THR A 269 -0.26 20.35 -24.62
CA THR A 269 -0.94 21.63 -24.38
C THR A 269 0.01 22.82 -24.41
N ASP A 270 -0.52 23.97 -24.79
CA ASP A 270 0.11 25.29 -24.63
C ASP A 270 -0.35 26.01 -23.34
N TYR A 271 -1.18 25.38 -22.52
CA TYR A 271 -1.59 25.90 -21.20
C TYR A 271 -0.38 25.91 -20.23
N PRO A 272 0.04 27.10 -19.74
CA PRO A 272 1.34 27.26 -19.07
C PRO A 272 1.41 26.67 -17.66
N HIS A 273 0.28 26.29 -17.07
CA HIS A 273 0.17 25.84 -15.68
C HIS A 273 -0.35 24.40 -15.56
N ALA A 274 -0.14 23.56 -16.58
CA ALA A 274 -0.59 22.16 -16.61
C ALA A 274 0.01 21.29 -15.47
N TRP A 275 1.13 21.72 -14.89
CA TRP A 275 1.87 21.01 -13.83
C TRP A 275 1.62 21.54 -12.41
N ILE A 276 0.60 22.37 -12.20
CA ILE A 276 0.16 22.77 -10.86
C ILE A 276 -1.34 22.50 -10.68
N PHE A 277 -1.77 22.34 -9.42
CA PHE A 277 -3.18 22.21 -9.11
C PHE A 277 -3.92 23.48 -9.55
N GLY A 278 -5.13 23.36 -10.07
CA GLY A 278 -5.83 24.54 -10.50
C GLY A 278 -7.24 24.35 -11.02
N SER A 279 -7.89 25.48 -11.29
CA SER A 279 -9.21 25.54 -11.91
C SER A 279 -9.17 26.48 -13.11
N VAL A 280 -9.71 26.02 -14.25
CA VAL A 280 -9.90 26.83 -15.46
C VAL A 280 -11.40 27.01 -15.64
N VAL A 281 -11.87 28.24 -15.50
CA VAL A 281 -13.31 28.57 -15.49
C VAL A 281 -13.66 29.35 -16.75
N SER A 282 -14.66 28.88 -17.48
CA SER A 282 -15.34 29.62 -18.54
C SER A 282 -16.73 30.00 -18.07
N SER A 283 -17.03 31.31 -18.04
CA SER A 283 -18.37 31.80 -17.68
C SER A 283 -19.45 31.41 -18.70
N LYS A 284 -19.06 30.87 -19.86
CA LYS A 284 -19.96 30.38 -20.91
C LYS A 284 -20.02 28.84 -20.97
N TYR A 285 -18.87 28.17 -20.88
CA TYR A 285 -18.78 26.72 -21.12
C TYR A 285 -18.58 25.88 -19.85
N GLY A 286 -18.48 26.49 -18.67
CA GLY A 286 -18.28 25.79 -17.40
C GLY A 286 -16.81 25.67 -16.97
N GLY A 287 -16.54 24.81 -16.00
CA GLY A 287 -15.23 24.68 -15.36
C GLY A 287 -14.49 23.38 -15.62
N CYS A 288 -13.17 23.43 -15.46
CA CYS A 288 -12.32 22.25 -15.40
C CYS A 288 -11.35 22.37 -14.20
N ILE A 289 -11.10 21.27 -13.50
CA ILE A 289 -10.09 21.16 -12.43
C ILE A 289 -8.93 20.30 -12.94
N ILE A 290 -7.72 20.80 -12.72
CA ILE A 290 -6.46 20.18 -13.13
C ILE A 290 -5.79 19.62 -11.88
N ILE A 291 -5.50 18.32 -11.91
CA ILE A 291 -4.66 17.65 -10.90
C ILE A 291 -3.47 17.00 -11.63
N PRO A 292 -2.26 17.59 -11.56
CA PRO A 292 -1.03 16.94 -11.98
C PRO A 292 -0.81 15.63 -11.20
N ARG A 293 -0.33 14.60 -11.88
CA ARG A 293 -0.17 13.25 -11.36
C ARG A 293 1.24 12.72 -11.60
N GLU A 294 1.53 11.59 -10.97
CA GLU A 294 2.76 10.82 -11.15
C GLU A 294 3.05 10.50 -12.62
N ASN A 295 4.33 10.32 -12.97
CA ASN A 295 4.78 9.89 -14.31
C ASN A 295 4.32 10.77 -15.49
N GLY A 296 4.03 12.04 -15.26
CA GLY A 296 3.61 12.98 -16.30
C GLY A 296 2.12 12.89 -16.69
N TYR A 297 1.33 12.12 -15.95
CA TYR A 297 -0.13 12.15 -16.10
C TYR A 297 -0.71 13.45 -15.55
N ILE A 298 -1.88 13.82 -16.06
CA ILE A 298 -2.75 14.84 -15.50
C ILE A 298 -4.14 14.23 -15.42
N ARG A 299 -4.80 14.37 -14.27
CA ARG A 299 -6.24 14.16 -14.16
C ARG A 299 -6.95 15.48 -14.45
N LEU A 300 -7.74 15.49 -15.52
CA LEU A 300 -8.68 16.56 -15.81
C LEU A 300 -10.07 16.13 -15.37
N TYR A 301 -10.67 16.88 -14.46
CA TYR A 301 -12.12 16.86 -14.24
C TYR A 301 -12.69 17.97 -15.13
N THR A 302 -13.51 17.66 -16.13
CA THR A 302 -14.12 18.64 -17.05
C THR A 302 -15.64 18.66 -16.91
N GLN A 303 -16.24 19.81 -16.63
CA GLN A 303 -17.70 19.95 -16.61
C GLN A 303 -18.29 19.77 -18.00
N LEU A 304 -19.30 18.91 -18.07
CA LEU A 304 -20.06 18.64 -19.29
C LEU A 304 -21.25 19.59 -19.40
N ASP A 305 -21.36 20.32 -20.51
CA ASP A 305 -22.54 21.12 -20.81
C ASP A 305 -23.61 20.22 -21.45
N ILE A 306 -24.71 20.01 -20.72
CA ILE A 306 -25.85 19.17 -21.09
C ILE A 306 -27.10 20.03 -21.34
N SER A 307 -27.02 21.37 -21.23
CA SER A 307 -28.23 22.21 -21.24
C SER A 307 -28.09 23.67 -21.70
N LYS A 308 -26.90 24.21 -22.00
CA LYS A 308 -26.72 25.68 -22.18
C LYS A 308 -26.18 26.17 -23.52
N THR A 309 -25.37 25.42 -24.26
CA THR A 309 -24.71 25.97 -25.49
C THR A 309 -24.80 25.12 -26.77
N GLY A 310 -25.52 24.00 -26.74
CA GLY A 310 -25.69 23.08 -27.87
C GLY A 310 -25.26 21.66 -27.51
N PRO A 311 -25.33 20.70 -28.45
CA PRO A 311 -25.00 19.31 -28.17
C PRO A 311 -23.55 19.12 -27.74
N LEU A 312 -23.32 18.13 -26.89
CA LEU A 312 -22.01 17.83 -26.28
C LEU A 312 -20.87 17.75 -27.30
N ALA A 313 -21.15 17.23 -28.51
CA ALA A 313 -20.21 17.21 -29.62
C ALA A 313 -20.90 17.58 -30.94
N GLN A 314 -20.47 18.69 -31.55
CA GLN A 314 -20.86 19.03 -32.92
C GLN A 314 -20.39 17.95 -33.91
N THR A 315 -19.28 17.28 -33.58
CA THR A 315 -18.76 16.13 -34.33
C THR A 315 -19.65 14.88 -34.28
N ARG A 316 -20.46 14.68 -33.23
CA ARG A 316 -21.41 13.55 -33.14
C ARG A 316 -22.59 13.77 -34.09
N GLN A 317 -23.18 14.97 -34.03
CA GLN A 317 -24.28 15.38 -34.92
C GLN A 317 -23.86 15.49 -36.40
N ALA A 318 -22.59 15.78 -36.67
CA ALA A 318 -22.02 15.74 -38.02
C ALA A 318 -21.73 14.30 -38.53
N ARG A 319 -21.66 13.30 -37.65
CA ARG A 319 -21.48 11.88 -38.01
C ARG A 319 -22.81 11.12 -38.14
N ASP A 320 -23.79 11.50 -37.34
CA ASP A 320 -25.16 10.98 -37.41
C ASP A 320 -26.16 12.13 -37.37
N ALA A 321 -26.65 12.53 -38.54
CA ALA A 321 -27.63 13.60 -38.68
C ALA A 321 -29.02 13.25 -38.13
N ASN A 322 -29.29 11.97 -37.84
CA ASN A 322 -30.54 11.51 -37.22
C ASN A 322 -30.45 11.47 -35.68
N PHE A 323 -29.29 11.77 -35.09
CA PHE A 323 -29.12 11.81 -33.64
C PHE A 323 -29.86 13.02 -33.04
N VAL A 324 -31.05 12.75 -32.48
CA VAL A 324 -31.83 13.71 -31.68
C VAL A 324 -31.46 13.53 -30.21
N GLU A 325 -30.83 14.54 -29.63
CA GLU A 325 -30.52 14.59 -28.20
C GLU A 325 -31.85 14.68 -27.42
N SER A 326 -32.27 13.54 -26.86
CA SER A 326 -33.59 13.38 -26.24
C SER A 326 -33.70 14.26 -25.00
N GLY A 327 -34.61 15.23 -25.03
CA GLY A 327 -34.69 16.33 -24.06
C GLY A 327 -34.58 15.90 -22.60
N GLY A 328 -33.43 16.16 -21.98
CA GLY A 328 -33.21 16.03 -20.54
C GLY A 328 -32.64 14.70 -20.03
N GLN A 329 -32.53 13.65 -20.86
CA GLN A 329 -31.88 12.39 -20.46
C GLN A 329 -30.70 12.05 -21.37
N VAL A 330 -29.52 12.57 -21.02
CA VAL A 330 -28.26 12.13 -21.63
C VAL A 330 -27.89 10.76 -21.09
N ASP A 331 -27.71 9.79 -21.99
CA ASP A 331 -27.07 8.52 -21.64
C ASP A 331 -25.60 8.77 -21.32
N ILE A 332 -25.30 8.77 -20.01
CA ILE A 332 -23.97 8.97 -19.45
C ILE A 332 -22.96 7.95 -20.01
N HIS A 333 -23.41 6.74 -20.35
CA HIS A 333 -22.55 5.69 -20.91
C HIS A 333 -22.23 5.89 -22.39
N SER A 334 -22.95 6.78 -23.08
CA SER A 334 -22.71 7.13 -24.48
C SER A 334 -21.63 8.20 -24.67
N ILE A 335 -21.20 8.88 -23.61
CA ILE A 335 -20.25 10.00 -23.66
C ILE A 335 -18.82 9.48 -23.84
N THR A 336 -18.09 9.96 -24.85
CA THR A 336 -16.72 9.51 -25.17
C THR A 336 -15.64 10.48 -24.66
N PRO A 337 -14.40 10.01 -24.43
CA PRO A 337 -13.29 10.88 -24.03
C PRO A 337 -13.01 12.04 -25.01
N GLU A 338 -13.24 11.83 -26.30
CA GLU A 338 -13.07 12.86 -27.33
C GLU A 338 -14.07 14.01 -27.16
N GLU A 339 -15.30 13.72 -26.73
CA GLU A 339 -16.33 14.74 -26.49
C GLU A 339 -16.01 15.55 -25.23
N VAL A 340 -15.50 14.88 -24.19
CA VAL A 340 -14.98 15.55 -22.98
C VAL A 340 -13.76 16.41 -23.33
N LEU A 341 -12.88 15.98 -24.23
CA LEU A 341 -11.76 16.78 -24.73
C LEU A 341 -12.22 17.96 -25.60
N GLU A 342 -13.26 17.80 -26.41
CA GLU A 342 -13.86 18.91 -27.19
C GLU A 342 -14.37 19.99 -26.23
N GLN A 343 -15.12 19.58 -25.19
CA GLN A 343 -15.62 20.47 -24.14
C GLN A 343 -14.49 21.11 -23.32
N ALA A 344 -13.44 20.35 -22.97
CA ALA A 344 -12.27 20.89 -22.28
C ALA A 344 -11.58 21.99 -23.11
N ASN A 345 -11.42 21.80 -24.42
CA ASN A 345 -10.86 22.83 -25.31
C ASN A 345 -11.73 24.12 -25.36
N ARG A 346 -13.06 24.00 -25.29
CA ARG A 346 -13.95 25.18 -25.18
C ARG A 346 -13.72 25.96 -23.88
N ILE A 347 -13.49 25.25 -22.77
CA ILE A 347 -13.24 25.83 -21.44
C ILE A 347 -11.84 26.47 -21.35
N PHE A 348 -10.83 25.83 -21.96
CA PHE A 348 -9.42 26.28 -21.91
C PHE A 348 -9.07 27.41 -22.89
N ALA A 349 -9.95 27.73 -23.83
CA ALA A 349 -9.69 28.78 -24.83
C ALA A 349 -9.14 30.08 -24.20
N PRO A 350 -8.02 30.65 -24.73
CA PRO A 350 -7.41 30.37 -26.03
C PRO A 350 -6.46 29.16 -26.09
N TYR A 351 -6.17 28.51 -24.94
CA TYR A 351 -5.27 27.36 -24.87
C TYR A 351 -5.90 26.09 -25.47
N LYS A 352 -5.05 25.16 -25.90
CA LYS A 352 -5.42 23.93 -26.59
C LYS A 352 -4.96 22.69 -25.83
N LEU A 353 -5.75 21.63 -25.93
CA LEU A 353 -5.50 20.32 -25.32
C LEU A 353 -5.62 19.23 -26.39
N SER A 354 -4.60 18.39 -26.55
CA SER A 354 -4.65 17.13 -27.29
C SER A 354 -4.14 15.96 -26.45
N PHE A 355 -4.58 14.74 -26.75
CA PHE A 355 -4.05 13.53 -26.11
C PHE A 355 -2.61 13.29 -26.60
N GLY A 356 -1.62 13.41 -25.69
CA GLY A 356 -0.22 13.07 -25.97
C GLY A 356 0.10 11.59 -25.77
N ALA A 357 -0.79 10.84 -25.13
CA ALA A 357 -0.73 9.40 -24.96
C ALA A 357 -2.15 8.79 -24.98
N PRO A 358 -2.31 7.46 -25.08
CA PRO A 358 -3.59 6.81 -24.80
C PRO A 358 -4.05 7.10 -23.36
N LEU A 359 -5.35 7.29 -23.16
CA LEU A 359 -5.93 7.47 -21.82
C LEU A 359 -5.59 6.29 -20.91
N SER A 360 -5.26 6.60 -19.65
CA SER A 360 -5.05 5.63 -18.58
C SER A 360 -6.38 5.22 -17.96
N TRP A 361 -7.26 6.19 -17.71
CA TRP A 361 -8.57 5.99 -17.08
C TRP A 361 -9.57 7.07 -17.54
N PHE A 362 -10.85 6.71 -17.56
CA PHE A 362 -11.97 7.56 -17.95
C PHE A 362 -13.21 7.21 -17.14
N ALA A 363 -13.95 8.22 -16.69
CA ALA A 363 -15.29 8.07 -16.13
C ALA A 363 -16.12 9.34 -16.33
N VAL A 364 -17.45 9.22 -16.26
CA VAL A 364 -18.34 10.37 -16.09
C VAL A 364 -19.05 10.26 -14.74
N TRP A 365 -19.10 11.36 -14.00
CA TRP A 365 -19.64 11.40 -12.63
C TRP A 365 -20.67 12.51 -12.47
N LYS A 366 -21.82 12.18 -11.86
CA LYS A 366 -22.87 13.14 -11.48
C LYS A 366 -22.63 13.63 -10.05
N ILE A 367 -22.58 14.95 -9.86
CA ILE A 367 -22.37 15.55 -8.55
C ILE A 367 -23.62 15.40 -7.67
N SER A 368 -23.41 14.85 -6.49
CA SER A 368 -24.37 14.85 -5.38
C SER A 368 -23.70 15.40 -4.13
N GLU A 369 -24.48 16.12 -3.32
CA GLU A 369 -24.07 16.88 -2.14
C GLU A 369 -24.98 16.48 -0.98
N ARG A 370 -24.57 15.47 -0.19
CA ARG A 370 -25.43 14.84 0.83
C ARG A 370 -24.71 14.43 2.11
N VAL A 371 -25.43 14.45 3.24
CA VAL A 371 -24.97 13.98 4.56
C VAL A 371 -26.08 13.14 5.21
N ALA A 372 -25.70 12.03 5.86
CA ALA A 372 -26.63 11.15 6.55
C ALA A 372 -27.15 11.82 7.84
N ARG A 373 -28.45 11.71 8.10
CA ARG A 373 -29.09 12.40 9.24
C ARG A 373 -28.56 11.97 10.61
N SER A 374 -27.98 10.77 10.71
CA SER A 374 -27.10 10.38 11.82
C SER A 374 -26.05 9.39 11.32
N PHE A 375 -24.87 9.42 11.92
CA PHE A 375 -23.76 8.52 11.63
C PHE A 375 -23.79 7.27 12.51
N SER A 376 -24.78 7.14 13.42
CA SER A 376 -24.93 5.99 14.32
C SER A 376 -26.39 5.55 14.44
N SER A 377 -26.63 4.28 14.74
CA SER A 377 -27.93 3.79 15.19
C SER A 377 -28.22 4.27 16.62
N ASN A 378 -29.51 4.37 16.97
CA ASN A 378 -29.97 4.83 18.29
C ASN A 378 -29.44 3.96 19.45
N ASP A 379 -29.16 2.68 19.19
CA ASP A 379 -28.59 1.72 20.15
C ASP A 379 -27.04 1.77 20.22
N LEU A 380 -26.41 2.64 19.43
CA LEU A 380 -24.95 2.81 19.30
C LEU A 380 -24.22 1.53 18.88
N ARG A 381 -24.88 0.57 18.21
CA ARG A 381 -24.28 -0.68 17.74
C ARG A 381 -23.90 -0.70 16.26
N VAL A 382 -24.43 0.22 15.46
CA VAL A 382 -24.12 0.35 14.04
C VAL A 382 -23.68 1.79 13.74
N HIS A 383 -22.55 1.95 13.06
CA HIS A 383 -22.01 3.26 12.67
C HIS A 383 -21.81 3.32 11.16
N LEU A 384 -21.91 4.51 10.58
CA LEU A 384 -21.68 4.78 9.15
C LEU A 384 -20.44 5.67 9.01
N VAL A 385 -19.49 5.32 8.14
CA VAL A 385 -18.28 6.13 7.90
C VAL A 385 -18.12 6.46 6.41
N GLY A 386 -17.50 7.61 6.11
CA GLY A 386 -17.13 7.99 4.76
C GLY A 386 -18.30 8.11 3.79
N ASP A 387 -18.15 7.63 2.56
CA ASP A 387 -19.20 7.69 1.52
C ASP A 387 -20.55 7.07 1.94
N ALA A 388 -20.59 6.20 2.96
CA ALA A 388 -21.86 5.70 3.53
C ALA A 388 -22.62 6.78 4.34
N ALA A 389 -21.91 7.80 4.85
CA ALA A 389 -22.43 8.90 5.65
C ALA A 389 -22.34 10.28 4.94
N VAL A 390 -21.41 10.50 4.00
CA VAL A 390 -21.08 11.80 3.39
C VAL A 390 -20.81 11.63 1.91
N MET A 391 -21.53 12.33 1.03
CA MET A 391 -21.29 12.28 -0.42
C MET A 391 -21.10 13.69 -0.98
N GLY A 392 -19.90 13.97 -1.48
CA GLY A 392 -19.53 15.24 -2.11
C GLY A 392 -18.04 15.32 -2.41
N ALA A 393 -17.53 16.53 -2.65
CA ALA A 393 -16.09 16.74 -2.78
C ALA A 393 -15.36 16.46 -1.45
N PHE A 394 -14.05 16.17 -1.53
CA PHE A 394 -13.18 15.75 -0.42
C PHE A 394 -13.50 14.36 0.20
N GLY A 395 -14.38 13.55 -0.39
CA GLY A 395 -14.86 12.27 0.15
C GLY A 395 -13.79 11.34 0.75
N LEU A 396 -12.64 11.13 0.08
CA LEU A 396 -11.54 10.32 0.61
C LEU A 396 -10.99 10.87 1.94
N ASN A 397 -10.69 12.18 1.99
CA ASN A 397 -10.14 12.82 3.19
C ASN A 397 -11.16 12.81 4.34
N ALA A 398 -12.44 13.05 4.02
CA ALA A 398 -13.52 12.99 4.99
C ALA A 398 -13.66 11.57 5.58
N SER A 399 -13.68 10.54 4.73
CA SER A 399 -13.84 9.13 5.11
C SER A 399 -12.78 8.67 6.10
N ILE A 400 -11.51 8.98 5.81
CA ILE A 400 -10.37 8.56 6.63
C ILE A 400 -10.40 9.26 8.00
N LEU A 401 -10.80 10.54 8.03
CA LEU A 401 -10.93 11.29 9.28
C LEU A 401 -12.16 10.85 10.10
N ASP A 402 -13.24 10.40 9.46
CA ASP A 402 -14.36 9.74 10.13
C ASP A 402 -13.93 8.42 10.78
N ALA A 403 -13.25 7.57 10.00
CA ALA A 403 -12.74 6.29 10.46
C ALA A 403 -11.73 6.46 11.62
N ALA A 404 -10.79 7.41 11.49
CA ALA A 404 -9.81 7.73 12.53
C ALA A 404 -10.48 8.20 13.85
N ASN A 405 -11.50 9.06 13.76
CA ASN A 405 -12.23 9.54 14.93
C ASN A 405 -13.06 8.43 15.62
N LEU A 406 -13.64 7.50 14.86
CA LEU A 406 -14.41 6.38 15.40
C LEU A 406 -13.53 5.26 15.97
N ALA A 407 -12.41 4.94 15.32
CA ALA A 407 -11.61 3.74 15.60
C ALA A 407 -11.09 3.67 17.04
N TRP A 408 -10.54 4.78 17.57
CA TRP A 408 -10.04 4.79 18.95
C TRP A 408 -11.18 4.71 19.98
N LYS A 409 -12.34 5.31 19.68
CA LYS A 409 -13.54 5.30 20.53
C LYS A 409 -14.15 3.90 20.63
N LEU A 410 -14.32 3.22 19.50
CA LEU A 410 -14.71 1.81 19.46
C LEU A 410 -13.67 0.92 20.15
N GLY A 411 -12.37 1.13 19.87
CA GLY A 411 -11.29 0.35 20.46
C GLY A 411 -11.26 0.39 21.99
N MET A 412 -11.50 1.56 22.61
CA MET A 412 -11.62 1.69 24.07
C MET A 412 -12.91 1.06 24.61
N THR A 413 -14.02 1.20 23.88
CA THR A 413 -15.34 0.65 24.28
C THR A 413 -15.33 -0.89 24.25
N VAL A 414 -14.81 -1.49 23.17
CA VAL A 414 -14.64 -2.96 23.02
C VAL A 414 -13.78 -3.55 24.14
N LYS A 415 -12.74 -2.84 24.57
CA LYS A 415 -11.84 -3.23 25.67
C LYS A 415 -12.41 -2.94 27.07
N ASN A 416 -13.64 -2.40 27.16
CA ASN A 416 -14.28 -1.94 28.39
C ASN A 416 -13.40 -0.94 29.18
N GLN A 417 -12.67 -0.08 28.46
CA GLN A 417 -11.85 1.01 29.02
C GLN A 417 -12.61 2.35 29.03
N ALA A 418 -13.67 2.48 28.25
CA ALA A 418 -14.53 3.65 28.20
C ALA A 418 -16.02 3.27 28.20
N ARG A 419 -16.85 4.20 28.68
CA ARG A 419 -18.31 4.07 28.75
C ARG A 419 -18.93 4.33 27.38
N MET A 420 -19.70 3.37 26.86
CA MET A 420 -20.28 3.40 25.51
C MET A 420 -21.23 4.59 25.31
N ASP A 421 -22.09 4.85 26.31
CA ASP A 421 -23.09 5.92 26.41
C ASP A 421 -22.48 7.32 26.49
N ALA A 422 -21.27 7.45 27.04
CA ALA A 422 -20.55 8.73 27.09
C ALA A 422 -19.71 8.95 25.83
N LEU A 423 -18.96 7.93 25.39
CA LEU A 423 -17.91 8.10 24.38
C LEU A 423 -18.42 8.02 22.94
N LEU A 424 -19.26 7.04 22.60
CA LEU A 424 -19.66 6.82 21.20
C LEU A 424 -20.55 7.94 20.62
N PRO A 425 -21.48 8.60 21.36
CA PRO A 425 -22.26 9.71 20.82
C PRO A 425 -21.42 10.90 20.34
N THR A 426 -20.19 11.04 20.84
CA THR A 426 -19.26 12.07 20.34
C THR A 426 -18.86 11.86 18.89
N TYR A 427 -18.98 10.66 18.32
CA TYR A 427 -18.67 10.39 16.92
C TYR A 427 -19.65 11.12 15.98
N ASP A 428 -20.96 10.91 16.14
CA ASP A 428 -21.99 11.61 15.35
C ASP A 428 -21.87 13.13 15.55
N ARG A 429 -21.71 13.58 16.81
CA ARG A 429 -21.55 14.99 17.16
C ARG A 429 -20.37 15.69 16.51
N GLU A 430 -19.23 15.03 16.44
CA GLU A 430 -18.01 15.63 15.87
C GLU A 430 -18.01 15.55 14.34
N ARG A 431 -18.46 14.42 13.77
CA ARG A 431 -18.28 14.13 12.34
C ARG A 431 -19.47 14.54 11.46
N ARG A 432 -20.72 14.50 11.95
CA ARG A 432 -21.89 14.98 11.18
C ARG A 432 -21.84 16.49 10.94
N LEU A 433 -21.47 17.27 11.96
CA LEU A 433 -21.25 18.73 11.82
C LEU A 433 -20.11 19.06 10.85
N HIS A 434 -18.98 18.36 10.96
CA HIS A 434 -17.85 18.53 10.04
C HIS A 434 -18.24 18.19 8.59
N ALA A 435 -18.98 17.09 8.39
CA ALA A 435 -19.46 16.68 7.08
C ALA A 435 -20.43 17.71 6.46
N ALA A 436 -21.37 18.25 7.23
CA ALA A 436 -22.26 19.32 6.77
C ALA A 436 -21.43 20.52 6.26
N HIS A 437 -20.43 20.96 7.04
CA HIS A 437 -19.55 22.06 6.63
C HIS A 437 -18.69 21.74 5.39
N ILE A 438 -18.27 20.47 5.19
CA ILE A 438 -17.58 20.03 3.96
C ILE A 438 -18.50 20.22 2.76
N ILE A 439 -19.73 19.72 2.84
CA ILE A 439 -20.68 19.76 1.73
C ILE A 439 -21.07 21.20 1.37
N GLU A 440 -21.39 22.04 2.36
CA GLU A 440 -21.73 23.45 2.11
C GLU A 440 -20.56 24.24 1.51
N THR A 441 -19.37 24.14 2.12
CA THR A 441 -18.20 24.91 1.68
C THR A 441 -17.71 24.46 0.30
N SER A 442 -17.66 23.14 0.06
CA SER A 442 -17.25 22.62 -1.24
C SER A 442 -18.30 22.84 -2.33
N GLY A 443 -19.59 22.77 -1.99
CA GLY A 443 -20.69 23.12 -2.90
C GLY A 443 -20.60 24.57 -3.38
N LYS A 444 -20.32 25.53 -2.47
CA LYS A 444 -20.06 26.94 -2.81
C LYS A 444 -18.91 27.09 -3.81
N TYR A 445 -17.76 26.46 -3.55
CA TYR A 445 -16.63 26.50 -4.48
C TYR A 445 -16.96 25.84 -5.83
N LEU A 446 -17.70 24.74 -5.81
CA LEU A 446 -18.10 24.03 -7.02
C LEU A 446 -19.03 24.87 -7.90
N ARG A 447 -19.94 25.67 -7.30
CA ARG A 447 -20.75 26.63 -8.08
C ARG A 447 -19.90 27.71 -8.76
N PHE A 448 -18.87 28.21 -8.08
CA PHE A 448 -17.87 29.11 -8.69
C PHE A 448 -17.17 28.43 -9.88
N VAL A 449 -16.56 27.26 -9.67
CA VAL A 449 -15.80 26.56 -10.72
C VAL A 449 -16.72 26.24 -11.91
N CYS A 450 -17.93 25.74 -11.64
CA CYS A 450 -18.88 25.37 -12.68
C CYS A 450 -19.60 26.55 -13.37
N SER A 451 -19.34 27.80 -12.97
CA SER A 451 -20.12 28.98 -13.36
C SER A 451 -21.64 28.73 -13.27
N SER A 452 -22.07 28.07 -12.19
CA SER A 452 -23.40 27.47 -12.06
C SER A 452 -24.26 28.22 -11.04
N SER A 453 -25.43 28.66 -11.50
CA SER A 453 -26.46 29.30 -10.68
C SER A 453 -27.38 28.30 -9.94
N LEU A 454 -27.03 27.00 -9.94
CA LEU A 454 -27.78 25.99 -9.17
C LEU A 454 -27.59 26.22 -7.66
N PRO A 455 -28.61 25.96 -6.83
CA PRO A 455 -28.48 26.04 -5.38
C PRO A 455 -27.35 25.10 -4.90
N ALA A 456 -26.59 25.53 -3.90
CA ALA A 456 -25.76 24.64 -3.09
C ALA A 456 -26.63 23.99 -2.00
N ALA A 457 -26.27 22.79 -1.54
CA ALA A 457 -26.91 22.22 -0.37
C ALA A 457 -26.79 23.16 0.84
N ARG A 458 -27.89 23.36 1.58
CA ARG A 458 -27.90 23.95 2.93
C ARG A 458 -28.23 22.84 3.91
N LEU A 459 -27.25 22.49 4.74
CA LEU A 459 -27.29 21.37 5.67
C LEU A 459 -27.08 21.82 7.13
N TYR A 460 -27.10 23.12 7.42
CA TYR A 460 -27.00 23.67 8.77
C TYR A 460 -27.90 22.99 9.83
N HIS A 461 -29.12 22.57 9.48
CA HIS A 461 -30.00 21.79 10.37
C HIS A 461 -29.43 20.40 10.73
N VAL A 462 -28.63 19.80 9.85
CA VAL A 462 -28.06 18.45 9.99
C VAL A 462 -26.84 18.51 10.90
N GLY A 463 -27.09 18.43 12.21
CA GLY A 463 -26.05 18.48 13.25
C GLY A 463 -26.27 19.63 14.24
N ALA A 464 -27.09 20.63 13.92
CA ALA A 464 -27.50 21.67 14.86
C ALA A 464 -28.25 21.10 16.08
N ASP A 465 -28.99 20.01 15.87
CA ASP A 465 -29.63 19.17 16.91
C ASP A 465 -28.63 18.64 17.95
N LEU A 466 -27.35 18.53 17.59
CA LEU A 466 -26.28 18.07 18.47
C LEU A 466 -25.62 19.21 19.26
N GLY A 467 -26.27 20.36 19.37
CA GLY A 467 -26.02 21.37 20.40
C GLY A 467 -24.70 22.12 20.28
N ILE A 468 -24.66 23.14 19.43
CA ILE A 468 -23.68 24.23 19.51
C ILE A 468 -24.45 25.56 19.60
N ASP A 469 -24.47 26.18 20.79
CA ASP A 469 -24.91 27.56 21.09
C ASP A 469 -24.03 28.64 20.40
N GLY A 470 -23.46 28.34 19.23
CA GLY A 470 -22.26 29.00 18.72
C GLY A 470 -22.14 29.07 17.21
N MET A 471 -23.18 28.66 16.45
CA MET A 471 -23.23 29.00 15.02
C MET A 471 -23.32 30.52 14.81
N GLU A 472 -24.05 31.27 15.67
CA GLU A 472 -23.99 32.75 15.63
C GLU A 472 -22.57 33.29 15.87
N GLU A 473 -21.75 32.63 16.70
CA GLU A 473 -20.38 33.06 16.98
C GLU A 473 -19.44 32.66 15.83
N PHE A 474 -19.71 31.54 15.17
CA PHE A 474 -19.04 31.08 13.95
C PHE A 474 -19.36 31.99 12.75
N GLU A 475 -20.62 32.38 12.57
CA GLU A 475 -21.07 33.37 11.59
C GLU A 475 -20.44 34.75 11.84
N ARG A 476 -20.40 35.23 13.10
CA ARG A 476 -19.69 36.49 13.45
C ARG A 476 -18.21 36.46 13.07
N ILE A 477 -17.53 35.32 13.23
CA ILE A 477 -16.12 35.12 12.83
C ILE A 477 -15.99 35.11 11.29
N ILE A 478 -16.95 34.52 10.59
CA ILE A 478 -16.95 34.37 9.13
C ILE A 478 -17.33 35.66 8.38
N ASP A 479 -18.21 36.50 8.92
CA ASP A 479 -18.69 37.71 8.23
C ASP A 479 -18.01 39.02 8.69
N HIS A 480 -17.42 39.10 9.88
CA HIS A 480 -16.76 40.33 10.37
C HIS A 480 -15.37 40.08 11.01
N PRO A 481 -14.28 40.07 10.22
CA PRO A 481 -12.94 40.16 10.77
C PRO A 481 -12.67 41.59 11.28
N LYS A 482 -12.87 41.82 12.58
CA LYS A 482 -12.44 43.07 13.22
C LYS A 482 -10.93 43.25 13.13
N ASN A 483 -10.52 44.49 12.96
CA ASN A 483 -9.19 44.90 12.52
C ASN A 483 -8.20 45.06 13.70
N ASP A 484 -8.28 44.17 14.70
CA ASP A 484 -7.55 44.28 15.97
C ASP A 484 -6.22 43.51 15.88
N GLY A 485 -5.13 44.20 15.51
CA GLY A 485 -3.82 43.53 15.40
C GLY A 485 -2.62 44.32 14.85
N GLN A 486 -2.76 45.57 14.40
CA GLN A 486 -1.58 46.42 14.14
C GLN A 486 -1.15 47.17 15.41
N SER A 487 -0.25 46.54 16.18
CA SER A 487 0.58 47.25 17.16
C SER A 487 2.04 46.82 17.03
N ALA A 488 2.71 47.40 16.04
CA ALA A 488 4.16 47.35 15.87
C ALA A 488 4.66 48.75 15.51
N ILE A 489 4.87 49.56 16.56
CA ILE A 489 5.71 50.75 16.68
C ILE A 489 6.25 51.35 15.36
N ARG A 490 5.71 52.51 14.95
CA ARG A 490 6.47 53.54 14.23
C ARG A 490 6.16 54.93 14.79
N HIS A 491 7.20 55.63 15.23
CA HIS A 491 7.16 57.07 15.50
C HIS A 491 6.95 57.86 14.20
N GLY A 492 6.26 59.01 14.26
CA GLY A 492 6.31 60.00 13.17
C GLY A 492 5.08 60.89 12.98
N GLN A 493 5.01 61.99 13.74
CA GLN A 493 4.49 63.32 13.35
C GLN A 493 3.17 63.48 12.55
N ALA A 494 2.15 63.98 13.26
CA ALA A 494 1.44 65.25 13.03
C ALA A 494 0.55 65.53 11.76
N ASN A 495 -0.62 66.12 12.06
CA ASN A 495 -1.49 67.02 11.26
C ASN A 495 -2.34 66.44 10.11
N GLY A 496 -3.64 66.78 10.07
CA GLY A 496 -4.48 66.57 8.86
C GLY A 496 -6.01 66.50 9.01
N HIS A 497 -6.63 67.61 9.41
CA HIS A 497 -8.08 67.92 9.44
C HIS A 497 -8.97 67.50 8.23
N ILE A 498 -10.31 67.54 8.43
CA ILE A 498 -11.45 67.70 7.45
C ILE A 498 -12.02 66.42 6.77
N VAL A 499 -13.34 66.25 6.45
CA VAL A 499 -14.67 66.55 7.09
C VAL A 499 -15.82 66.12 6.12
N ASN A 500 -16.98 65.66 6.65
CA ASN A 500 -18.29 65.39 5.98
C ASN A 500 -18.38 64.30 4.86
N GLY A 501 -19.53 63.64 4.62
CA GLY A 501 -20.79 63.58 5.39
C GLY A 501 -22.02 63.06 4.62
N HIS A 502 -23.02 62.59 5.39
CA HIS A 502 -24.45 62.39 5.07
C HIS A 502 -25.00 61.15 4.32
N VAL A 503 -26.23 60.80 4.73
CA VAL A 503 -27.06 59.62 4.43
C VAL A 503 -28.41 60.10 3.91
N ILE A 504 -29.07 59.37 3.00
CA ILE A 504 -30.52 59.49 2.72
C ILE A 504 -31.17 58.09 2.66
N SER A 505 -32.41 58.02 3.13
CA SER A 505 -33.23 56.84 3.46
C SER A 505 -34.33 56.52 2.42
N GLY A 506 -35.05 55.39 2.61
CA GLY A 506 -36.30 55.12 1.89
C GLY A 506 -36.96 53.78 2.24
N SER A 507 -38.13 53.82 2.90
CA SER A 507 -39.06 52.68 3.09
C SER A 507 -40.51 53.15 2.87
N PRO A 508 -41.39 52.35 2.24
CA PRO A 508 -42.69 51.94 2.83
C PRO A 508 -43.13 50.51 2.38
N SER A 509 -44.22 49.85 2.84
CA SER A 509 -45.11 49.92 4.03
C SER A 509 -45.97 48.63 4.10
N ASN A 510 -46.70 48.38 5.20
CA ASN A 510 -47.61 47.23 5.35
C ASN A 510 -48.93 47.32 4.55
N GLY A 511 -49.55 46.17 4.29
CA GLY A 511 -50.94 46.00 3.84
C GLY A 511 -51.52 44.64 4.27
N SER A 512 -52.82 44.55 4.53
CA SER A 512 -53.48 43.45 5.27
C SER A 512 -54.63 42.79 4.50
N GLY A 513 -54.90 41.50 4.70
CA GLY A 513 -56.27 40.97 4.61
C GLY A 513 -56.49 39.51 4.16
N SER A 514 -57.45 38.87 4.84
CA SER A 514 -58.22 37.64 4.52
C SER A 514 -57.56 36.26 4.53
N ASP A 515 -58.20 35.37 5.29
CA ASP A 515 -57.93 33.94 5.44
C ASP A 515 -58.63 33.09 4.35
N GLU A 516 -58.00 32.00 3.91
CA GLU A 516 -58.67 30.80 3.38
C GLU A 516 -57.78 29.57 3.62
N GLU A 517 -58.34 28.50 4.21
CA GLU A 517 -57.59 27.31 4.62
C GLU A 517 -57.37 26.34 3.45
N ALA A 518 -56.11 25.95 3.17
CA ALA A 518 -55.80 24.75 2.39
C ALA A 518 -54.38 24.19 2.65
N ASN A 519 -54.32 23.01 3.27
CA ASN A 519 -53.26 21.98 3.21
C ASN A 519 -51.78 22.43 3.18
N ASP A 520 -51.12 22.35 4.35
CA ASP A 520 -49.66 22.49 4.49
C ASP A 520 -48.93 21.14 4.21
N ASP A 521 -48.69 20.85 2.93
CA ASP A 521 -47.62 19.94 2.50
C ASP A 521 -46.32 20.75 2.38
N GLY A 522 -45.64 20.96 3.51
CA GLY A 522 -44.51 21.90 3.64
C GLY A 522 -43.23 21.55 2.87
N GLU A 523 -43.19 21.81 1.56
CA GLU A 523 -41.93 21.99 0.82
C GLU A 523 -41.21 23.25 1.30
N CYS A 524 -40.11 23.08 2.05
CA CYS A 524 -39.32 24.18 2.59
C CYS A 524 -38.50 24.91 1.49
N SER A 525 -39.13 25.82 0.76
CA SER A 525 -38.49 26.63 -0.28
C SER A 525 -37.61 27.76 0.32
N THR A 526 -36.40 27.44 0.80
CA THR A 526 -35.45 28.48 1.22
C THR A 526 -34.68 29.07 0.03
N SER A 527 -34.67 30.40 -0.06
CA SER A 527 -34.08 31.15 -1.19
C SER A 527 -32.56 30.95 -1.27
N ALA A 528 -32.10 30.27 -2.33
CA ALA A 528 -30.68 30.03 -2.57
C ALA A 528 -29.97 31.26 -3.14
N GLU A 529 -28.77 31.55 -2.63
CA GLU A 529 -27.90 32.59 -3.17
C GLU A 529 -27.43 32.21 -4.58
N LYS A 530 -27.81 33.02 -5.59
CA LYS A 530 -27.34 32.86 -6.96
C LYS A 530 -25.95 33.46 -7.11
N VAL A 531 -24.94 32.59 -7.12
CA VAL A 531 -23.56 32.96 -7.42
C VAL A 531 -23.41 33.20 -8.93
N SER A 532 -23.46 34.47 -9.35
CA SER A 532 -23.20 34.88 -10.75
C SER A 532 -22.26 36.09 -10.80
N PHE A 533 -21.06 35.91 -11.37
CA PHE A 533 -20.05 36.96 -11.48
C PHE A 533 -20.23 37.76 -12.76
N LYS A 534 -20.19 39.09 -12.67
CA LYS A 534 -20.37 40.00 -13.82
C LYS A 534 -19.02 40.38 -14.44
N SER A 535 -17.94 40.33 -13.66
CA SER A 535 -16.58 40.70 -14.07
C SER A 535 -15.52 39.69 -13.59
N SER A 536 -14.27 39.87 -14.05
CA SER A 536 -13.13 39.07 -13.55
C SER A 536 -12.70 39.52 -12.15
N GLU A 537 -12.99 40.77 -11.83
CA GLU A 537 -12.75 41.43 -10.55
C GLU A 537 -13.67 40.85 -9.47
N ASP A 538 -14.96 40.64 -9.75
CA ASP A 538 -15.89 39.96 -8.83
C ASP A 538 -15.43 38.52 -8.53
N ALA A 539 -15.02 37.79 -9.57
CA ALA A 539 -14.50 36.43 -9.45
C ALA A 539 -13.21 36.39 -8.61
N LYS A 540 -12.32 37.37 -8.78
CA LYS A 540 -11.09 37.52 -7.97
C LYS A 540 -11.39 37.89 -6.51
N ALA A 541 -12.36 38.77 -6.26
CA ALA A 541 -12.81 39.14 -4.93
C ALA A 541 -13.39 37.91 -4.19
N PHE A 542 -14.26 37.14 -4.86
CA PHE A 542 -14.78 35.88 -4.34
C PHE A 542 -13.67 34.88 -4.01
N ILE A 543 -12.70 34.66 -4.91
CA ILE A 543 -11.56 33.76 -4.65
C ILE A 543 -10.81 34.18 -3.38
N TYR A 544 -10.47 35.47 -3.26
CA TYR A 544 -9.73 35.98 -2.11
C TYR A 544 -10.51 35.80 -0.80
N ASP A 545 -11.80 36.15 -0.81
CA ASP A 545 -12.68 36.05 0.34
C ASP A 545 -12.94 34.58 0.74
N PHE A 546 -13.38 33.75 -0.21
CA PHE A 546 -13.65 32.32 0.00
C PHE A 546 -12.46 31.59 0.62
N PHE A 547 -11.25 31.80 0.07
CA PHE A 547 -10.05 31.15 0.59
C PHE A 547 -9.50 31.78 1.88
N ARG A 548 -9.74 33.07 2.12
CA ARG A 548 -9.45 33.69 3.42
C ARG A 548 -10.31 33.07 4.53
N ARG A 549 -11.59 32.79 4.26
CA ARG A 549 -12.51 32.20 5.24
C ARG A 549 -12.34 30.69 5.39
N HIS A 550 -12.18 29.95 4.29
CA HIS A 550 -12.27 28.48 4.28
C HIS A 550 -10.93 27.77 4.02
N GLY A 551 -9.84 28.50 3.74
CA GLY A 551 -8.56 27.89 3.34
C GLY A 551 -8.00 26.86 4.33
N GLN A 552 -8.06 27.13 5.64
CA GLN A 552 -7.58 26.20 6.67
C GLN A 552 -8.50 24.98 6.83
N PHE A 553 -9.82 25.17 6.70
CA PHE A 553 -10.80 24.08 6.73
C PHE A 553 -10.62 23.13 5.53
N LEU A 554 -10.34 23.65 4.33
CA LEU A 554 -10.10 22.85 3.13
C LEU A 554 -8.83 21.97 3.21
N LEU A 555 -7.84 22.36 4.03
CA LEU A 555 -6.67 21.55 4.39
C LEU A 555 -6.96 20.55 5.51
N GLY A 556 -8.17 20.58 6.08
CA GLY A 556 -8.63 19.80 7.23
C GLY A 556 -8.07 20.26 8.59
N VAL A 557 -7.29 21.34 8.66
CA VAL A 557 -6.59 21.73 9.90
C VAL A 557 -7.42 22.64 10.82
N ASP A 558 -8.45 23.30 10.28
CA ASP A 558 -9.39 24.12 11.04
C ASP A 558 -10.79 23.53 10.99
N ALA A 559 -11.11 22.70 11.99
CA ALA A 559 -12.40 22.04 12.16
C ALA A 559 -12.71 21.95 13.66
N PRO A 560 -13.26 23.02 14.26
CA PRO A 560 -13.60 23.03 15.68
C PRO A 560 -14.78 22.08 15.95
N TYR A 561 -14.58 21.15 16.88
CA TYR A 561 -15.64 20.31 17.43
C TYR A 561 -16.42 21.05 18.51
N GLY A 562 -17.71 20.75 18.61
CA GLY A 562 -18.58 21.26 19.67
C GLY A 562 -18.23 20.72 21.05
N VAL A 563 -18.87 21.28 22.08
CA VAL A 563 -18.71 20.85 23.48
C VAL A 563 -19.12 19.38 23.64
N SER A 564 -18.34 18.57 24.36
CA SER A 564 -18.63 17.17 24.66
C SER A 564 -17.90 16.71 25.92
N CYS A 565 -18.04 15.44 26.31
CA CYS A 565 -17.18 14.85 27.35
C CYS A 565 -15.69 14.81 26.97
N LEU A 566 -15.37 14.92 25.67
CA LEU A 566 -14.03 14.99 25.12
C LEU A 566 -13.57 16.42 24.79
N ASN A 567 -14.45 17.40 24.95
CA ASN A 567 -14.21 18.82 24.72
C ASN A 567 -15.06 19.61 25.71
N THR A 568 -14.61 19.73 26.95
CA THR A 568 -15.39 20.49 27.94
C THR A 568 -15.30 21.97 27.60
N GLY A 569 -16.45 22.59 27.34
CA GLY A 569 -16.52 24.03 27.11
C GLY A 569 -16.06 24.80 28.35
N VAL A 570 -15.50 25.99 28.13
CA VAL A 570 -15.28 26.94 29.22
C VAL A 570 -16.66 27.32 29.76
N ASN A 571 -16.93 27.04 31.03
CA ASN A 571 -18.19 27.42 31.66
C ASN A 571 -18.43 28.93 31.47
N LYS A 572 -19.58 29.32 30.89
CA LYS A 572 -20.00 30.72 30.65
C LYS A 572 -20.03 31.62 31.93
N VAL A 573 -19.65 31.08 33.09
CA VAL A 573 -19.70 31.70 34.43
C VAL A 573 -18.35 32.27 34.89
N GLU A 574 -17.20 31.85 34.33
CA GLU A 574 -15.86 32.36 34.74
C GLU A 574 -15.18 33.25 33.68
N TRP A 575 -15.85 34.28 33.16
CA TRP A 575 -15.24 35.31 32.28
C TRP A 575 -14.16 36.19 32.95
N GLN A 576 -13.70 35.85 34.16
CA GLN A 576 -12.76 36.64 34.97
C GLN A 576 -11.39 35.99 35.21
N LYS A 577 -11.12 34.80 34.65
CA LYS A 577 -9.80 34.16 34.71
C LYS A 577 -9.27 33.91 33.30
N PHE A 578 -8.02 34.28 33.06
CA PHE A 578 -7.30 33.86 31.85
C PHE A 578 -7.21 32.32 31.83
N PRO A 579 -7.54 31.66 30.71
CA PRO A 579 -7.39 30.22 30.60
C PRO A 579 -5.90 29.81 30.65
N PRO A 580 -5.57 28.59 31.09
CA PRO A 580 -4.17 28.12 31.17
C PRO A 580 -3.43 28.15 29.82
N VAL A 581 -4.17 28.00 28.72
CA VAL A 581 -3.72 28.12 27.32
C VAL A 581 -4.73 28.93 26.52
N GLN A 582 -4.30 29.65 25.49
CA GLN A 582 -5.20 30.36 24.58
C GLN A 582 -5.83 29.44 23.52
N VAL A 583 -5.15 28.32 23.20
CA VAL A 583 -5.68 27.29 22.29
C VAL A 583 -6.96 26.70 22.87
N ARG A 584 -8.06 26.80 22.11
CA ARG A 584 -9.38 26.33 22.56
C ARG A 584 -9.43 24.79 22.61
N ASN A 585 -10.21 24.25 23.56
CA ASN A 585 -10.58 22.84 23.48
C ASN A 585 -11.44 22.60 22.21
N GLY A 586 -11.36 21.41 21.63
CA GLY A 586 -12.10 21.04 20.41
C GLY A 586 -11.43 21.43 19.09
N VAL A 587 -10.22 21.99 19.09
CA VAL A 587 -9.46 22.27 17.85
C VAL A 587 -8.30 21.28 17.66
N ARG A 588 -7.74 21.23 16.44
CA ARG A 588 -6.48 20.52 16.17
C ARG A 588 -5.35 21.09 17.05
N ALA A 589 -4.61 20.22 17.73
CA ALA A 589 -3.44 20.63 18.53
C ALA A 589 -2.37 21.31 17.66
N PRO A 590 -1.84 22.50 18.01
CA PRO A 590 -0.70 23.08 17.30
C PRO A 590 0.51 22.16 17.30
N ASN A 591 1.30 22.22 16.22
CA ASN A 591 2.46 21.35 16.03
C ASN A 591 3.77 22.16 15.88
N PRO A 592 4.25 22.84 16.94
CA PRO A 592 5.52 23.55 16.91
C PRO A 592 6.70 22.59 16.68
N ARG A 593 7.81 23.15 16.19
CA ARG A 593 9.10 22.44 16.21
C ARG A 593 9.75 22.58 17.59
N VAL A 594 10.44 21.54 18.03
CA VAL A 594 11.03 21.42 19.38
C VAL A 594 12.33 20.61 19.30
N CYS A 595 13.17 20.74 20.32
CA CYS A 595 14.44 20.04 20.45
C CYS A 595 14.26 18.75 21.26
N PHE A 596 14.75 17.61 20.76
CA PHE A 596 14.62 16.30 21.41
C PHE A 596 15.84 15.98 22.26
N ASP A 597 17.02 16.27 21.72
CA ASP A 597 18.33 16.07 22.34
C ASP A 597 19.35 16.98 21.61
N LYS A 598 20.65 16.85 21.92
CA LYS A 598 21.70 17.73 21.39
C LYS A 598 21.90 17.63 19.87
N GLU A 599 21.42 16.57 19.24
CA GLU A 599 21.66 16.26 17.82
C GLU A 599 20.35 16.31 17.01
N HIS A 600 19.20 16.12 17.64
CA HIS A 600 17.90 15.97 16.96
C HIS A 600 16.88 17.05 17.34
N MET A 601 16.38 17.76 16.33
CA MET A 601 15.16 18.57 16.40
C MET A 601 14.06 17.97 15.52
N GLY A 602 12.80 18.15 15.90
CA GLY A 602 11.66 17.67 15.12
C GLY A 602 10.38 18.45 15.42
N TYR A 603 9.23 17.86 15.11
CA TYR A 603 7.91 18.42 15.40
C TYR A 603 7.32 17.77 16.66
N LEU A 604 6.50 18.49 17.42
CA LEU A 604 5.87 17.99 18.66
C LEU A 604 5.11 16.67 18.43
N TYR A 605 4.39 16.55 17.30
CA TYR A 605 3.66 15.34 16.91
C TYR A 605 4.56 14.11 16.71
N ASP A 606 5.86 14.28 16.44
CA ASP A 606 6.77 13.15 16.23
C ASP A 606 6.99 12.35 17.54
N LYS A 607 6.64 12.94 18.70
CA LYS A 607 6.62 12.30 20.03
C LYS A 607 5.23 11.84 20.48
N PHE A 608 4.20 12.09 19.66
CA PHE A 608 2.85 11.55 19.88
C PHE A 608 2.77 10.11 19.36
N ASP A 609 3.38 9.20 20.12
CA ASP A 609 3.48 7.78 19.76
C ASP A 609 2.23 6.96 20.11
N GLY A 610 1.75 6.20 19.12
CA GLY A 610 0.65 5.23 19.24
C GLY A 610 -0.75 5.78 18.95
N ALA A 611 -1.62 4.95 18.35
CA ALA A 611 -2.98 5.32 17.93
C ALA A 611 -4.07 5.23 19.04
N ILE A 612 -3.67 5.15 20.32
CA ILE A 612 -4.58 4.88 21.46
C ILE A 612 -4.30 5.80 22.68
N PRO A 613 -3.04 6.13 23.03
CA PRO A 613 -2.78 7.00 24.18
C PRO A 613 -3.36 8.41 24.01
N PHE A 614 -3.79 9.00 25.12
CA PHE A 614 -3.90 10.45 25.24
C PHE A 614 -2.50 11.01 25.49
N HIS A 615 -2.15 12.10 24.80
CA HIS A 615 -0.88 12.80 24.98
C HIS A 615 -1.10 13.97 25.95
N LEU A 616 -0.38 13.97 27.06
CA LEU A 616 -0.42 15.02 28.08
C LEU A 616 0.77 15.95 27.87
N VAL A 617 0.54 17.06 27.16
CA VAL A 617 1.58 18.07 26.90
C VAL A 617 1.65 18.99 28.11
N VAL A 618 2.75 18.90 28.85
CA VAL A 618 3.05 19.63 30.08
C VAL A 618 4.04 20.74 29.76
N PHE A 619 3.60 21.98 29.84
CA PHE A 619 4.43 23.16 29.60
C PHE A 619 5.11 23.59 30.91
N GLY A 620 6.36 23.19 31.08
CA GLY A 620 7.16 23.39 32.31
C GLY A 620 7.93 24.71 32.37
N TRP A 621 8.13 25.38 31.23
CA TRP A 621 8.93 26.61 31.12
C TRP A 621 10.34 26.41 31.72
N ASP A 622 10.91 27.40 32.41
CA ASP A 622 12.22 27.38 33.05
C ASP A 622 12.36 26.40 34.24
N LEU A 623 11.31 25.63 34.57
CA LEU A 623 11.26 24.71 35.71
C LEU A 623 11.47 25.40 37.08
N LEU A 624 11.22 26.72 37.19
CA LEU A 624 11.37 27.49 38.42
C LEU A 624 10.03 28.01 38.97
N GLY A 625 10.10 28.70 40.12
CA GLY A 625 8.99 29.49 40.65
C GLY A 625 7.67 28.73 40.86
N THR A 626 6.59 29.25 40.27
CA THR A 626 5.23 28.71 40.45
C THR A 626 4.99 27.47 39.59
N VAL A 627 5.47 27.44 38.35
CA VAL A 627 5.32 26.26 37.47
C VAL A 627 6.02 25.04 38.07
N ARG A 628 7.22 25.17 38.65
CA ARG A 628 7.87 24.09 39.42
C ARG A 628 6.96 23.48 40.49
N LYS A 629 6.25 24.30 41.27
CA LYS A 629 5.33 23.82 42.31
C LYS A 629 4.12 23.08 41.74
N GLN A 630 3.66 23.46 40.55
CA GLN A 630 2.62 22.72 39.82
C GLN A 630 3.15 21.37 39.32
N LEU A 631 4.37 21.33 38.77
CA LEU A 631 5.03 20.10 38.33
C LEU A 631 5.31 19.13 39.49
N GLY A 632 5.64 19.62 40.69
CA GLY A 632 5.80 18.77 41.88
C GLY A 632 4.50 18.05 42.30
N ARG A 633 3.35 18.72 42.19
CA ARG A 633 2.04 18.09 42.40
C ARG A 633 1.73 17.04 41.33
N LEU A 634 2.01 17.33 40.07
CA LEU A 634 1.88 16.37 38.98
C LEU A 634 2.78 15.15 39.19
N SER A 635 4.06 15.36 39.49
CA SER A 635 5.03 14.30 39.80
C SER A 635 4.54 13.38 40.93
N LYS A 636 3.98 13.95 42.00
CA LYS A 636 3.35 13.17 43.08
C LYS A 636 2.19 12.29 42.56
N ALA A 637 1.34 12.81 41.68
CA ALA A 637 0.24 12.05 41.09
C ALA A 637 0.69 10.95 40.10
N LEU A 638 1.88 11.10 39.50
CA LEU A 638 2.50 10.07 38.67
C LEU A 638 3.23 8.99 39.49
N SER A 639 3.62 9.31 40.73
CA SER A 639 4.21 8.35 41.67
C SER A 639 3.23 7.22 42.04
N PRO A 640 3.71 5.98 42.26
CA PRO A 640 2.89 4.89 42.81
C PRO A 640 2.28 5.19 44.20
N ALA A 641 2.75 6.25 44.87
CA ALA A 641 2.22 6.73 46.14
C ALA A 641 0.79 7.32 46.04
N ASP A 642 0.31 7.66 44.83
CA ASP A 642 -1.06 8.15 44.58
C ASP A 642 -1.82 7.21 43.61
N PRO A 643 -2.32 6.05 44.09
CA PRO A 643 -2.97 5.04 43.25
C PRO A 643 -4.41 5.38 42.82
N ASP A 644 -4.95 6.52 43.27
CA ASP A 644 -6.28 7.02 42.88
C ASP A 644 -6.21 8.21 41.91
N SER A 645 -5.00 8.74 41.61
CA SER A 645 -4.78 9.72 40.54
C SER A 645 -5.25 9.21 39.17
N PHE A 646 -5.59 10.12 38.25
CA PHE A 646 -6.03 9.77 36.89
C PHE A 646 -5.09 8.75 36.20
N TYR A 647 -3.77 8.88 36.41
CA TYR A 647 -2.76 8.06 35.75
C TYR A 647 -2.94 6.58 36.16
N TRP A 648 -2.85 6.28 37.45
CA TRP A 648 -2.98 4.91 37.97
C TRP A 648 -4.42 4.37 37.90
N LYS A 649 -5.42 5.25 38.02
CA LYS A 649 -6.85 4.90 38.00
C LYS A 649 -7.32 4.38 36.64
N TYR A 650 -6.80 4.91 35.52
CA TYR A 650 -7.33 4.59 34.18
C TYR A 650 -6.39 3.78 33.27
N GLY A 651 -5.07 3.70 33.51
CA GLY A 651 -4.21 2.78 32.75
C GLY A 651 -2.71 3.04 32.72
N GLY A 652 -2.22 4.11 33.34
CA GLY A 652 -0.81 4.51 33.37
C GLY A 652 -0.25 4.76 31.97
N SER A 653 1.02 4.39 31.77
CA SER A 653 1.76 4.53 30.50
C SER A 653 1.14 3.81 29.30
N LYS A 654 0.15 2.94 29.49
CA LYS A 654 -0.59 2.30 28.38
C LYS A 654 -1.69 3.18 27.79
N LEU A 655 -2.08 4.25 28.50
CA LEU A 655 -3.15 5.16 28.10
C LEU A 655 -2.73 6.63 28.12
N PHE A 656 -1.69 6.98 28.87
CA PHE A 656 -1.17 8.35 28.96
C PHE A 656 0.30 8.39 28.54
N ASN A 657 0.58 9.10 27.45
CA ASN A 657 1.92 9.49 27.03
C ASN A 657 2.16 10.91 27.57
N ILE A 658 3.14 11.11 28.43
CA ILE A 658 3.38 12.40 29.12
C ILE A 658 4.59 13.06 28.47
N ILE A 659 4.45 14.33 28.12
CA ILE A 659 5.46 15.06 27.34
C ILE A 659 5.71 16.39 28.04
N LEU A 660 6.91 16.57 28.59
CA LEU A 660 7.33 17.78 29.30
C LEU A 660 8.09 18.70 28.34
N VAL A 661 7.50 19.83 27.96
CA VAL A 661 8.16 20.89 27.19
C VAL A 661 8.72 21.93 28.17
N ALA A 662 10.03 21.99 28.29
CA ALA A 662 10.74 22.91 29.17
C ALA A 662 11.64 23.86 28.37
N ARG A 663 11.83 25.07 28.89
CA ARG A 663 12.65 26.09 28.25
C ARG A 663 14.11 25.94 28.66
N GLY A 664 15.00 26.17 27.70
CA GLY A 664 16.43 25.98 27.85
C GLY A 664 16.92 24.81 27.04
N THR A 665 18.22 24.60 27.05
CA THR A 665 18.88 23.55 26.27
C THR A 665 18.72 22.16 26.91
N PRO A 666 18.97 21.07 26.16
CA PRO A 666 18.80 19.72 26.70
C PRO A 666 19.63 19.44 27.97
N TRP A 667 20.83 20.03 28.10
CA TRP A 667 21.67 19.81 29.29
C TRP A 667 21.17 20.59 30.51
N GLU A 668 20.74 21.85 30.33
CA GLU A 668 20.21 22.70 31.43
C GLU A 668 18.96 22.07 32.03
N ILE A 669 18.05 21.58 31.18
CA ILE A 669 16.82 20.92 31.60
C ILE A 669 17.13 19.60 32.32
N GLN A 670 18.06 18.79 31.80
CA GLN A 670 18.46 17.54 32.43
C GLN A 670 19.11 17.77 33.80
N GLU A 671 19.97 18.79 33.92
CA GLU A 671 20.62 19.17 35.17
C GLU A 671 19.63 19.74 36.20
N ALA A 672 18.67 20.56 35.75
CA ALA A 672 17.61 21.11 36.60
C ALA A 672 16.70 20.00 37.16
N LEU A 673 16.27 19.05 36.32
CA LEU A 673 15.45 17.90 36.75
C LEU A 673 16.22 16.97 37.69
N ALA A 674 17.49 16.65 37.39
CA ALA A 674 18.30 15.76 38.20
C ALA A 674 18.63 16.31 39.61
N LYS A 675 18.57 17.63 39.80
CA LYS A 675 18.72 18.28 41.12
C LYS A 675 17.43 18.31 41.94
N ASP A 676 16.28 18.00 41.35
CA ASP A 676 14.97 18.16 41.96
C ASP A 676 14.27 16.82 42.26
N ASN A 677 14.51 16.29 43.46
CA ASN A 677 13.91 15.05 43.93
C ASN A 677 12.36 15.04 43.95
N GLU A 678 11.68 16.20 43.98
CA GLU A 678 10.22 16.22 43.88
C GLU A 678 9.73 15.93 42.45
N LEU A 679 10.56 16.14 41.43
CA LEU A 679 10.23 15.92 40.02
C LEU A 679 10.64 14.54 39.49
N LEU A 680 11.25 13.68 40.32
CA LEU A 680 11.76 12.36 39.91
C LEU A 680 10.71 11.49 39.19
N ALA A 681 9.49 11.40 39.72
CA ALA A 681 8.43 10.61 39.10
C ALA A 681 7.89 11.23 37.79
N LEU A 682 8.00 12.55 37.60
CA LEU A 682 7.75 13.18 36.31
C LEU A 682 8.89 12.88 35.33
N GLN A 683 10.15 13.01 35.77
CA GLN A 683 11.34 12.73 34.96
C GLN A 683 11.39 11.27 34.46
N GLU A 684 11.01 10.30 35.29
CA GLU A 684 10.96 8.89 34.90
C GLU A 684 9.84 8.52 33.92
N LYS A 685 8.77 9.32 33.85
CA LYS A 685 7.53 8.96 33.14
C LYS A 685 7.21 9.87 31.95
N ALA A 686 7.85 11.04 31.86
CA ALA A 686 7.67 11.99 30.79
C ALA A 686 8.78 11.89 29.73
N ILE A 687 8.40 12.03 28.46
CA ILE A 687 9.33 12.39 27.39
C ILE A 687 9.66 13.88 27.58
N VAL A 688 10.91 14.18 27.93
CA VAL A 688 11.36 15.57 28.12
C VAL A 688 11.81 16.14 26.78
N LEU A 689 11.30 17.33 26.45
CA LEU A 689 11.59 18.08 25.24
C LEU A 689 12.13 19.46 25.62
N SER A 690 13.18 19.87 24.91
CA SER A 690 13.85 21.16 25.07
C SER A 690 13.23 22.17 24.11
N ASP A 691 13.07 23.39 24.59
CA ASP A 691 12.68 24.54 23.80
C ASP A 691 13.67 25.69 24.05
N ASP A 692 14.61 25.83 23.13
CA ASP A 692 15.71 26.79 23.13
C ASP A 692 15.44 28.01 22.22
N ARG A 693 14.20 28.15 21.74
CA ARG A 693 13.79 29.14 20.75
C ARG A 693 13.72 30.56 21.30
N ALA A 694 13.67 31.51 20.37
CA ALA A 694 13.26 32.87 20.67
C ALA A 694 11.84 32.84 21.27
N PRO A 695 11.52 33.67 22.30
CA PRO A 695 10.23 33.60 22.99
C PRO A 695 9.01 33.68 22.06
N ASP A 696 9.07 34.51 21.02
CA ASP A 696 8.01 34.69 20.02
C ASP A 696 7.83 33.50 19.07
N GLU A 697 8.76 32.54 19.04
CA GLU A 697 8.70 31.32 18.22
C GLU A 697 8.66 30.01 19.03
N ASP A 698 8.62 30.09 20.37
CA ASP A 698 8.61 28.92 21.25
C ASP A 698 7.23 28.22 21.30
N ALA A 699 7.21 26.98 21.77
CA ALA A 699 6.01 26.17 21.88
C ALA A 699 5.03 26.74 22.93
N HIS A 700 5.52 27.41 23.98
CA HIS A 700 4.66 28.05 24.97
C HIS A 700 3.83 29.16 24.35
N ASN A 701 4.43 30.03 23.54
CA ASN A 701 3.73 31.12 22.85
C ASN A 701 2.89 30.61 21.69
N THR A 702 3.35 29.59 20.96
CA THR A 702 2.54 28.88 19.95
C THR A 702 1.21 28.35 20.53
N TRP A 703 1.23 27.89 21.79
CA TRP A 703 0.04 27.42 22.50
C TRP A 703 -0.64 28.49 23.37
N GLY A 704 -0.09 29.71 23.44
CA GLY A 704 -0.56 30.79 24.31
C GLY A 704 -0.55 30.43 25.81
N VAL A 705 0.45 29.66 26.26
CA VAL A 705 0.63 29.21 27.65
C VAL A 705 1.22 30.34 28.49
N HIS A 706 0.65 30.61 29.66
CA HIS A 706 1.25 31.58 30.58
C HIS A 706 2.50 31.02 31.29
N HIS A 707 3.68 31.52 30.91
CA HIS A 707 5.00 30.98 31.28
C HIS A 707 5.20 30.72 32.79
N ARG A 708 4.76 31.65 33.65
CA ARG A 708 5.00 31.52 35.11
C ARG A 708 4.22 30.39 35.77
N THR A 709 3.10 29.99 35.18
CA THR A 709 2.17 28.99 35.74
C THR A 709 2.25 27.65 35.03
N GLY A 710 2.65 27.67 33.76
CA GLY A 710 2.57 26.51 32.88
C GLY A 710 1.12 26.09 32.60
N ALA A 711 0.98 25.01 31.84
CA ALA A 711 -0.29 24.34 31.57
C ALA A 711 -0.03 22.84 31.34
N MET A 712 -1.04 22.01 31.60
CA MET A 712 -1.09 20.65 31.08
C MET A 712 -2.31 20.54 30.16
N VAL A 713 -2.08 20.04 28.95
CA VAL A 713 -3.09 19.93 27.90
C VAL A 713 -3.26 18.47 27.51
N VAL A 714 -4.50 18.00 27.50
CA VAL A 714 -4.89 16.70 26.94
C VAL A 714 -5.06 16.83 25.43
N VAL A 715 -4.17 16.21 24.68
CA VAL A 715 -4.35 15.92 23.25
C VAL A 715 -4.86 14.49 23.10
N ARG A 716 -5.94 14.34 22.33
CA ARG A 716 -6.63 13.07 22.07
C ARG A 716 -5.83 12.17 21.11
N PRO A 717 -6.15 10.86 21.01
CA PRO A 717 -5.51 9.96 20.05
C PRO A 717 -5.70 10.37 18.58
N ASP A 718 -6.71 11.19 18.28
CA ASP A 718 -6.95 11.78 16.95
C ASP A 718 -6.28 13.15 16.74
N LEU A 719 -5.47 13.64 17.69
CA LEU A 719 -4.75 14.92 17.68
C LEU A 719 -5.59 16.19 17.93
N TRP A 720 -6.83 16.05 18.42
CA TRP A 720 -7.62 17.20 18.89
C TRP A 720 -7.31 17.53 20.36
N VAL A 721 -7.28 18.81 20.70
CA VAL A 721 -7.24 19.29 22.08
C VAL A 721 -8.56 18.95 22.75
N GLY A 722 -8.52 18.22 23.86
CA GLY A 722 -9.73 17.85 24.61
C GLY A 722 -9.97 18.66 25.88
N PHE A 723 -8.90 18.91 26.64
CA PHE A 723 -8.97 19.61 27.93
C PHE A 723 -7.65 20.29 28.28
N SER A 724 -7.70 21.36 29.07
CA SER A 724 -6.52 22.03 29.62
C SER A 724 -6.77 22.56 31.04
N ALA A 725 -5.77 22.42 31.90
CA ALA A 725 -5.75 22.95 33.26
C ALA A 725 -4.31 23.26 33.68
N ALA A 726 -4.08 23.86 34.85
CA ALA A 726 -2.71 24.02 35.36
C ALA A 726 -2.12 22.64 35.75
N PRO A 727 -0.79 22.40 35.64
CA PRO A 727 -0.23 21.05 35.78
C PRO A 727 -0.52 20.36 37.11
N GLY A 728 -0.64 21.13 38.20
CA GLY A 728 -0.92 20.63 39.54
C GLY A 728 -2.40 20.65 39.95
N GLU A 729 -3.33 20.86 39.01
CA GLU A 729 -4.79 20.68 39.21
C GLU A 729 -5.20 19.25 38.78
N VAL A 730 -4.51 18.25 39.33
CA VAL A 730 -4.63 16.81 38.99
C VAL A 730 -6.06 16.28 39.11
N GLU A 731 -6.82 16.85 40.05
CA GLU A 731 -8.22 16.53 40.31
C GLU A 731 -9.08 16.80 39.07
N LYS A 732 -8.89 17.94 38.39
CA LYS A 732 -9.63 18.29 37.16
C LYS A 732 -9.40 17.29 36.03
N PHE A 733 -8.19 16.76 35.89
CA PHE A 733 -7.91 15.69 34.92
C PHE A 733 -8.57 14.37 35.33
N THR A 734 -8.60 14.07 36.63
CA THR A 734 -9.26 12.87 37.18
C THR A 734 -10.76 12.89 36.94
N ASP A 735 -11.39 14.07 37.05
CA ASP A 735 -12.79 14.33 36.73
C ASP A 735 -13.04 14.26 35.22
N TYR A 736 -12.28 15.00 34.41
CA TYR A 736 -12.37 15.00 32.94
C TYR A 736 -12.33 13.57 32.38
N PHE A 737 -11.28 12.80 32.72
CA PHE A 737 -11.16 11.42 32.30
C PHE A 737 -12.26 10.53 32.90
N GLY A 738 -12.74 10.83 34.11
CA GLY A 738 -13.87 10.13 34.73
C GLY A 738 -15.20 10.32 34.00
N THR A 739 -15.35 11.36 33.16
CA THR A 739 -16.58 11.54 32.37
C THR A 739 -16.76 10.48 31.28
N PHE A 740 -15.69 9.81 30.80
CA PHE A 740 -15.80 8.79 29.76
C PHE A 740 -14.99 7.50 30.00
N LEU A 741 -13.91 7.51 30.79
CA LEU A 741 -13.12 6.30 31.08
C LEU A 741 -13.69 5.48 32.24
N VAL A 742 -13.46 4.16 32.17
CA VAL A 742 -13.80 3.20 33.22
C VAL A 742 -12.58 2.96 34.09
N ALA A 743 -12.72 3.18 35.40
CA ALA A 743 -11.63 2.98 36.36
C ALA A 743 -11.21 1.50 36.43
N GLN A 744 -9.90 1.25 36.40
CA GLN A 744 -9.36 -0.10 36.52
C GLN A 744 -9.44 -0.61 37.97
N ASP A 745 -9.76 -1.89 38.11
CA ASP A 745 -10.15 -2.54 39.36
C ASP A 745 -9.04 -2.53 40.44
N LYS A 746 -9.40 -2.31 41.71
CA LYS A 746 -8.44 -2.05 42.82
C LYS A 746 -7.45 -3.21 43.02
N PHE A 747 -7.87 -4.45 42.82
CA PHE A 747 -7.00 -5.64 42.93
C PHE A 747 -5.90 -5.74 41.85
N ARG A 748 -6.01 -5.01 40.73
CA ARG A 748 -4.91 -4.88 39.75
C ARG A 748 -3.89 -3.81 40.16
N ARG A 749 -4.32 -2.73 40.81
CA ARG A 749 -3.45 -1.60 41.18
C ARG A 749 -2.35 -1.99 42.17
N TYR A 750 -2.69 -2.70 43.24
CA TYR A 750 -1.72 -3.18 44.23
C TYR A 750 -0.71 -4.20 43.68
N ARG A 751 -1.09 -4.99 42.67
CA ARG A 751 -0.18 -5.96 42.06
C ARG A 751 0.94 -5.26 41.30
N TRP A 752 0.62 -4.20 40.55
CA TRP A 752 1.61 -3.44 39.79
C TRP A 752 2.53 -2.61 40.70
N ALA A 753 1.99 -1.98 41.75
CA ALA A 753 2.79 -1.26 42.75
C ALA A 753 3.77 -2.18 43.52
N ARG A 754 3.35 -3.41 43.86
CA ARG A 754 4.21 -4.40 44.53
C ARG A 754 5.35 -4.86 43.62
N ASP A 755 5.06 -5.13 42.35
CA ASP A 755 6.06 -5.64 41.42
C ASP A 755 7.10 -4.53 41.09
N TYR A 756 6.70 -3.26 41.03
CA TYR A 756 7.60 -2.09 40.92
C TYR A 756 8.54 -1.92 42.13
N TYR A 757 8.03 -2.10 43.36
CA TYR A 757 8.85 -2.00 44.58
C TYR A 757 9.94 -3.08 44.67
N LEU A 758 9.75 -4.23 44.02
CA LEU A 758 10.72 -5.33 43.98
C LEU A 758 11.81 -5.13 42.92
N GLU A 759 11.55 -4.34 41.87
CA GLU A 759 12.54 -4.00 40.84
C GLU A 759 13.38 -2.77 41.22
N ALA A 760 12.82 -1.81 41.95
CA ALA A 760 13.47 -0.52 42.24
C ALA A 760 14.53 -0.56 43.37
N TYR A 761 14.49 -1.52 44.31
CA TYR A 761 15.38 -1.54 45.49
C TYR A 761 15.93 -2.95 45.84
N PRO A 762 16.92 -3.47 45.09
CA PRO A 762 17.64 -4.70 45.46
C PRO A 762 18.71 -4.40 46.52
N ARG A 763 18.32 -4.16 47.79
CA ARG A 763 19.30 -4.01 48.89
C ARG A 763 19.56 -5.31 49.65
N HIS A 764 20.84 -5.64 49.74
CA HIS A 764 21.41 -6.70 50.56
C HIS A 764 20.96 -6.61 52.03
N ILE A 765 20.18 -7.60 52.47
CA ILE A 765 20.10 -7.99 53.88
C ILE A 765 20.21 -9.51 53.91
N SER A 766 21.26 -10.03 54.56
CA SER A 766 21.43 -11.45 54.84
C SER A 766 20.45 -11.88 55.94
N PRO A 767 19.70 -12.97 55.78
CA PRO A 767 18.74 -13.39 56.79
C PRO A 767 19.44 -14.10 57.96
N SER A 768 19.52 -13.43 59.11
CA SER A 768 19.60 -14.09 60.41
C SER A 768 18.20 -14.51 60.88
N SER A 769 18.14 -15.57 61.68
CA SER A 769 16.93 -16.36 61.96
C SER A 769 15.77 -15.59 62.63
N PRO A 770 14.51 -15.94 62.33
CA PRO A 770 13.35 -15.41 63.05
C PRO A 770 13.21 -16.06 64.45
N PRO A 771 12.89 -15.29 65.51
CA PRO A 771 12.46 -15.83 66.79
C PRO A 771 10.98 -16.26 66.77
N SER A 772 10.62 -17.08 67.75
CA SER A 772 9.33 -17.75 67.92
C SER A 772 8.23 -16.90 68.60
N GLY A 773 6.98 -17.31 68.38
CA GLY A 773 5.75 -16.66 68.90
C GLY A 773 5.05 -15.84 67.80
N TRP A 774 3.72 -15.77 67.72
CA TRP A 774 2.69 -15.97 68.76
C TRP A 774 1.57 -16.94 68.31
N GLU A 775 0.83 -17.50 69.27
CA GLU A 775 -0.29 -18.44 69.04
C GLU A 775 -1.69 -17.80 69.16
N SER A 776 -2.66 -18.44 68.46
CA SER A 776 -4.05 -18.70 68.89
C SER A 776 -5.13 -17.59 69.00
N ALA A 777 -6.21 -17.77 68.22
CA ALA A 777 -7.66 -17.73 68.54
C ALA A 777 -8.43 -17.62 67.19
N GLY A 778 -9.37 -18.46 66.75
CA GLY A 778 -10.60 -18.97 67.39
C GLY A 778 -11.82 -18.22 66.78
N ALA A 779 -12.94 -18.80 66.31
CA ALA A 779 -13.41 -20.19 66.30
C ALA A 779 -14.56 -20.43 65.25
N GLN A 780 -14.69 -21.69 64.78
CA GLN A 780 -15.90 -22.55 64.57
C GLN A 780 -17.22 -21.97 63.96
N ARG A 781 -17.95 -22.67 63.06
CA ARG A 781 -18.59 -24.00 63.20
C ARG A 781 -19.00 -24.66 61.85
N THR A 782 -19.20 -25.99 61.86
CA THR A 782 -19.75 -26.85 60.78
C THR A 782 -21.26 -27.16 61.00
N PRO A 783 -21.97 -27.93 60.14
CA PRO A 783 -21.88 -29.41 60.11
C PRO A 783 -21.93 -30.08 58.72
N GLU A 784 -21.68 -31.39 58.70
CA GLU A 784 -21.60 -32.26 57.52
C GLU A 784 -22.93 -32.96 57.19
N LEU A 785 -23.07 -33.49 55.97
CA LEU A 785 -23.90 -34.68 55.68
C LEU A 785 -23.34 -35.42 54.46
N ASN A 786 -23.25 -36.74 54.55
CA ASN A 786 -22.47 -37.60 53.64
C ASN A 786 -23.20 -38.93 53.43
N VAL A 787 -23.61 -39.25 52.19
CA VAL A 787 -24.06 -40.61 51.80
C VAL A 787 -23.62 -40.90 50.36
N GLN A 788 -22.93 -42.02 50.17
CA GLN A 788 -22.49 -42.52 48.86
C GLN A 788 -23.65 -43.12 48.06
N ASN A 789 -23.63 -42.97 46.73
CA ASN A 789 -23.41 -44.15 45.89
C ASN A 789 -22.99 -43.84 44.43
N CYS A 790 -22.24 -44.78 43.85
CA CYS A 790 -21.58 -44.64 42.56
C CYS A 790 -22.51 -44.92 41.37
N LYS A 791 -22.36 -44.17 40.27
CA LYS A 791 -21.78 -44.67 38.99
C LYS A 791 -21.83 -43.62 37.87
N ASN A 792 -20.78 -43.60 37.06
CA ASN A 792 -20.72 -43.14 35.66
C ASN A 792 -21.14 -41.69 35.33
N ARG A 793 -20.17 -40.77 35.32
CA ARG A 793 -19.62 -40.11 34.09
C ARG A 793 -18.56 -39.06 34.46
N ASN A 794 -17.60 -38.81 33.55
CA ASN A 794 -16.49 -37.87 33.73
C ASN A 794 -16.94 -36.47 34.17
N PRO A 795 -16.21 -35.85 35.11
CA PRO A 795 -15.59 -34.56 34.76
C PRO A 795 -14.15 -34.43 35.28
N ALA A 796 -13.21 -34.16 34.37
CA ALA A 796 -11.86 -33.71 34.71
C ALA A 796 -11.86 -32.19 34.91
N ILE A 797 -12.13 -31.72 36.14
CA ILE A 797 -11.97 -30.30 36.53
C ILE A 797 -11.28 -30.23 37.91
N SER A 798 -10.39 -29.22 38.05
CA SER A 798 -9.57 -28.88 39.23
C SER A 798 -8.22 -29.62 39.38
N ASN A 799 -7.28 -29.26 38.49
CA ASN A 799 -5.87 -29.04 38.86
C ASN A 799 -5.09 -28.34 37.72
N VAL A 800 -5.21 -27.01 37.64
CA VAL A 800 -4.26 -26.16 36.92
C VAL A 800 -3.61 -25.23 37.95
N GLN A 801 -2.52 -25.70 38.54
CA GLN A 801 -1.67 -24.85 39.38
C GLN A 801 -1.01 -23.77 38.51
N ASN A 802 -0.92 -22.55 39.04
CA ASN A 802 -0.15 -21.47 38.45
C ASN A 802 1.32 -21.87 38.30
N THR A 803 1.77 -22.15 37.07
CA THR A 803 3.20 -22.19 36.76
C THR A 803 3.71 -20.76 36.59
N ALA A 804 4.17 -20.15 37.69
CA ALA A 804 5.02 -18.97 37.59
C ALA A 804 6.25 -19.31 36.71
N LYS A 805 6.63 -18.41 35.80
CA LYS A 805 7.86 -18.59 35.00
C LYS A 805 9.06 -18.51 35.95
N MET A 806 9.82 -19.59 36.03
CA MET A 806 11.07 -19.63 36.80
C MET A 806 12.08 -18.63 36.24
N THR A 807 12.84 -17.97 37.12
CA THR A 807 13.94 -17.09 36.71
C THR A 807 15.11 -17.90 36.13
N ALA A 808 16.02 -17.25 35.39
CA ALA A 808 17.16 -17.92 34.77
C ALA A 808 18.07 -18.63 35.79
N GLU A 809 18.29 -18.04 36.96
CA GLU A 809 19.03 -18.67 38.06
C GLU A 809 18.28 -19.87 38.67
N GLN A 810 16.97 -19.74 38.94
CA GLN A 810 16.15 -20.85 39.42
C GLN A 810 16.16 -22.02 38.44
N TYR A 811 16.10 -21.72 37.14
CA TYR A 811 16.14 -22.70 36.06
C TYR A 811 17.51 -23.40 35.99
N LYS A 812 18.62 -22.66 36.11
CA LYS A 812 19.99 -23.22 36.16
C LYS A 812 20.18 -24.14 37.38
N LYS A 813 19.67 -23.72 38.55
CA LYS A 813 19.71 -24.48 39.81
C LYS A 813 18.87 -25.77 39.74
N GLU A 814 17.71 -25.74 39.08
CA GLU A 814 16.92 -26.96 38.81
C GLU A 814 17.64 -27.91 37.84
N GLU A 815 18.34 -27.40 36.81
CA GLU A 815 19.06 -28.27 35.87
C GLU A 815 20.28 -28.97 36.50
N GLU A 816 20.99 -28.34 37.44
CA GLU A 816 22.02 -29.03 38.24
C GLU A 816 21.43 -30.17 39.09
N LEU A 817 20.27 -29.96 39.70
CA LEU A 817 19.57 -30.97 40.49
C LEU A 817 19.04 -32.12 39.60
N ILE A 818 18.51 -31.81 38.42
CA ILE A 818 18.10 -32.83 37.43
C ILE A 818 19.32 -33.63 36.98
N THR A 819 20.47 -32.99 36.73
CA THR A 819 21.71 -33.68 36.31
C THR A 819 22.21 -34.64 37.41
N LYS A 820 22.21 -34.19 38.67
CA LYS A 820 22.54 -35.04 39.84
C LYS A 820 21.55 -36.20 40.00
N ALA A 821 20.26 -35.98 39.76
CA ALA A 821 19.24 -37.04 39.77
C ALA A 821 19.43 -38.06 38.64
N VAL A 822 19.69 -37.63 37.40
CA VAL A 822 19.99 -38.53 36.26
C VAL A 822 21.23 -39.38 36.55
N HIS A 823 22.26 -38.81 37.16
CA HIS A 823 23.45 -39.55 37.59
C HIS A 823 23.11 -40.61 38.65
N ALA A 824 22.32 -40.26 39.68
CA ALA A 824 21.87 -41.20 40.71
C ALA A 824 20.98 -42.33 40.15
N TYR A 825 20.20 -42.07 39.09
CA TYR A 825 19.45 -43.08 38.35
C TYR A 825 20.36 -44.04 37.57
N LYS A 826 21.30 -43.49 36.77
CA LYS A 826 22.22 -44.28 35.94
C LYS A 826 23.15 -45.19 36.77
N HIS A 827 23.60 -44.73 37.93
CA HIS A 827 24.40 -45.52 38.87
C HIS A 827 23.55 -46.42 39.81
N GLY A 828 22.28 -46.64 39.50
CA GLY A 828 21.45 -47.69 40.11
C GLY A 828 21.01 -47.48 41.56
N LYS A 829 21.38 -46.37 42.20
CA LYS A 829 21.06 -46.10 43.62
C LYS A 829 19.55 -46.03 43.87
N ILE A 830 18.78 -45.44 42.95
CA ILE A 830 17.30 -45.38 43.03
C ILE A 830 16.70 -45.55 41.63
N LYS A 831 16.10 -46.72 41.37
CA LYS A 831 15.47 -47.06 40.07
C LYS A 831 14.03 -46.52 39.90
N ASN A 832 13.41 -45.96 40.94
CA ASN A 832 12.05 -45.42 40.84
C ASN A 832 12.07 -43.91 40.61
N ILE A 833 11.75 -43.49 39.38
CA ILE A 833 11.77 -42.07 38.93
C ILE A 833 10.84 -41.18 39.77
N SER A 834 9.73 -41.71 40.29
CA SER A 834 8.77 -40.97 41.14
C SER A 834 9.25 -40.77 42.59
N LYS A 835 10.17 -41.62 43.07
CA LYS A 835 10.87 -41.42 44.35
C LYS A 835 12.02 -40.44 44.14
N LEU A 836 12.83 -40.68 43.13
CA LEU A 836 13.99 -39.88 42.74
C LEU A 836 13.65 -38.40 42.49
N ALA A 837 12.58 -38.12 41.73
CA ALA A 837 12.12 -36.74 41.49
C ALA A 837 11.77 -35.98 42.77
N ARG A 838 11.22 -36.69 43.77
CA ARG A 838 10.80 -36.13 45.06
C ARG A 838 11.99 -35.86 45.99
N GLU A 839 12.98 -36.75 45.95
CA GLU A 839 14.21 -36.67 46.76
C GLU A 839 15.13 -35.54 46.31
N PHE A 840 15.24 -35.31 44.99
CA PHE A 840 16.02 -34.20 44.42
C PHE A 840 15.21 -32.90 44.25
N GLY A 841 13.91 -32.90 44.58
CA GLY A 841 13.05 -31.70 44.49
C GLY A 841 12.80 -31.19 43.06
N VAL A 842 12.80 -32.07 42.06
CA VAL A 842 12.74 -31.72 40.62
C VAL A 842 11.48 -32.23 39.93
N SER A 843 11.08 -31.55 38.85
CA SER A 843 9.90 -31.92 38.07
C SER A 843 9.99 -33.34 37.48
N ARG A 844 9.18 -34.28 37.97
CA ARG A 844 9.12 -35.69 37.49
C ARG A 844 8.99 -35.81 35.96
N PRO A 845 8.13 -35.06 35.25
CA PRO A 845 8.06 -35.08 33.79
C PRO A 845 9.35 -34.62 33.09
N ARG A 846 10.09 -33.65 33.65
CA ARG A 846 11.38 -33.19 33.08
C ARG A 846 12.44 -34.27 33.28
N LEU A 847 12.58 -34.77 34.52
CA LEU A 847 13.53 -35.83 34.86
C LEU A 847 13.32 -37.10 34.00
N TYR A 848 12.07 -37.51 33.79
CA TYR A 848 11.72 -38.64 32.92
C TYR A 848 12.19 -38.43 31.46
N ARG A 849 11.98 -37.24 30.88
CA ARG A 849 12.43 -36.91 29.52
C ARG A 849 13.96 -36.89 29.40
N GLN A 850 14.65 -36.38 30.42
CA GLN A 850 16.11 -36.29 30.44
C GLN A 850 16.79 -37.65 30.66
N ILE A 851 16.19 -38.55 31.45
CA ILE A 851 16.57 -39.96 31.54
C ILE A 851 16.41 -40.66 30.17
N ASN A 852 15.31 -40.39 29.47
CA ASN A 852 15.01 -40.93 28.14
C ASN A 852 15.65 -40.13 26.99
N GLY A 853 16.80 -39.49 27.22
CA GLY A 853 17.66 -38.93 26.16
C GLY A 853 17.24 -37.60 25.54
N THR A 854 16.22 -36.90 26.07
CA THR A 854 15.83 -35.58 25.54
C THR A 854 16.68 -34.47 26.18
N PRO A 855 17.46 -33.67 25.40
CA PRO A 855 18.29 -32.60 25.94
C PRO A 855 17.46 -31.41 26.48
N SER A 856 18.11 -30.59 27.31
CA SER A 856 17.45 -29.52 28.05
C SER A 856 17.19 -28.26 27.21
N ARG A 857 16.36 -27.34 27.71
CA ARG A 857 15.97 -26.14 26.94
C ARG A 857 17.08 -25.09 26.85
N SER A 858 18.02 -25.09 27.80
CA SER A 858 19.25 -24.27 27.81
C SER A 858 20.35 -24.81 26.89
N THR A 859 20.36 -26.12 26.64
CA THR A 859 21.33 -26.82 25.77
C THR A 859 20.83 -27.03 24.34
N ARG A 860 19.62 -26.56 24.01
CA ARG A 860 19.17 -26.42 22.62
C ARG A 860 19.80 -25.19 21.98
N LEU A 861 20.62 -25.40 20.96
CA LEU A 861 21.04 -24.36 20.03
C LEU A 861 19.82 -23.67 19.42
N ALA A 862 19.89 -22.35 19.26
CA ALA A 862 18.83 -21.57 18.63
C ALA A 862 18.75 -21.90 17.12
N ALA A 863 17.54 -22.12 16.61
CA ALA A 863 17.31 -22.54 15.22
C ALA A 863 17.65 -21.46 14.17
N ASN A 864 17.76 -20.19 14.60
CA ASN A 864 17.97 -19.03 13.72
C ASN A 864 19.37 -18.40 13.95
N ARG A 865 20.43 -19.22 13.99
CA ARG A 865 21.81 -18.73 14.00
C ARG A 865 22.26 -18.44 12.57
N LEU A 866 22.72 -17.21 12.32
CA LEU A 866 23.32 -16.78 11.04
C LEU A 866 24.80 -17.21 10.92
N LEU A 867 25.51 -17.30 12.04
CA LEU A 867 26.90 -17.77 12.12
C LEU A 867 26.96 -19.19 12.70
N SER A 868 27.86 -20.01 12.17
CA SER A 868 28.24 -21.28 12.76
C SER A 868 29.05 -21.09 14.05
N ILE A 869 29.11 -22.14 14.88
CA ILE A 869 29.85 -22.13 16.15
C ILE A 869 31.34 -21.80 15.97
N ASP A 870 31.94 -22.22 14.85
CA ASP A 870 33.37 -21.99 14.60
C ASP A 870 33.63 -20.59 14.00
N GLN A 871 32.65 -20.02 13.27
CA GLN A 871 32.69 -18.59 12.88
C GLN A 871 32.52 -17.67 14.10
N GLU A 872 31.61 -18.00 15.05
CA GLU A 872 31.50 -17.28 16.33
C GLU A 872 32.81 -17.33 17.12
N LYS A 873 33.49 -18.49 17.19
CA LYS A 873 34.82 -18.61 17.82
C LYS A 873 35.89 -17.78 17.10
N ALA A 874 35.89 -17.75 15.77
CA ALA A 874 36.85 -16.95 15.01
C ALA A 874 36.68 -15.46 15.30
N LEU A 875 35.42 -14.97 15.35
CA LEU A 875 35.10 -13.60 15.75
C LEU A 875 35.56 -13.29 17.18
N PHE A 876 35.37 -14.24 18.10
CA PHE A 876 35.78 -14.10 19.50
C PHE A 876 37.31 -14.08 19.68
N LEU A 877 38.05 -14.92 18.95
CA LEU A 877 39.52 -14.91 18.96
C LEU A 877 40.09 -13.60 18.37
N TRP A 878 39.45 -13.06 17.33
CA TRP A 878 39.80 -11.76 16.76
C TRP A 878 39.50 -10.61 17.74
N HIS A 879 38.38 -10.66 18.47
CA HIS A 879 38.08 -9.71 19.55
C HIS A 879 39.15 -9.76 20.67
N GLN A 880 39.53 -10.96 21.13
CA GLN A 880 40.61 -11.10 22.12
C GLN A 880 41.96 -10.57 21.61
N TYR A 881 42.26 -10.75 20.33
CA TYR A 881 43.48 -10.20 19.72
C TYR A 881 43.50 -8.67 19.75
N LEU A 882 42.37 -8.02 19.46
CA LEU A 882 42.23 -6.56 19.52
C LEU A 882 42.29 -6.03 20.96
N ASP A 883 41.57 -6.65 21.91
CA ASP A 883 41.63 -6.29 23.33
C ASP A 883 43.07 -6.37 23.88
N ASN A 884 43.83 -7.40 23.50
CA ASN A 884 45.23 -7.57 23.91
C ASN A 884 46.18 -6.50 23.32
N MET A 885 45.78 -5.82 22.24
CA MET A 885 46.51 -4.67 21.69
C MET A 885 46.01 -3.32 22.24
N GLY A 886 45.06 -3.34 23.19
CA GLY A 886 44.48 -2.13 23.79
C GLY A 886 43.47 -1.40 22.90
N ALA A 887 42.95 -2.06 21.86
CA ALA A 887 41.96 -1.50 20.94
C ALA A 887 40.63 -2.26 21.03
N ALA A 888 39.55 -1.61 21.46
CA ALA A 888 38.23 -2.23 21.49
C ALA A 888 37.59 -2.21 20.08
N PRO A 889 37.14 -3.36 19.53
CA PRO A 889 36.44 -3.37 18.24
C PRO A 889 35.09 -2.64 18.35
N THR A 890 34.79 -1.80 17.35
CA THR A 890 33.48 -1.13 17.26
C THR A 890 32.39 -2.13 16.82
N PRO A 891 31.11 -1.90 17.17
CA PRO A 891 29.99 -2.74 16.72
C PRO A 891 29.97 -2.93 15.19
N ARG A 892 30.32 -1.87 14.45
CA ARG A 892 30.43 -1.88 12.99
C ARG A 892 31.50 -2.84 12.49
N GLN A 893 32.70 -2.83 13.07
CA GLN A 893 33.78 -3.76 12.68
C GLN A 893 33.45 -5.21 13.04
N ILE A 894 32.71 -5.44 14.13
CA ILE A 894 32.20 -6.77 14.51
C ILE A 894 31.19 -7.26 13.46
N GLU A 895 30.27 -6.39 13.03
CA GLU A 895 29.27 -6.67 11.99
C GLU A 895 29.92 -6.91 10.61
N GLU A 896 30.88 -6.08 10.20
CA GLU A 896 31.61 -6.22 8.95
C GLU A 896 32.37 -7.56 8.89
N ASN A 897 33.06 -7.95 9.98
CA ASN A 897 33.74 -9.26 10.06
C ASN A 897 32.75 -10.44 10.12
N ALA A 898 31.61 -10.29 10.79
CA ALA A 898 30.56 -11.31 10.81
C ALA A 898 29.97 -11.54 9.41
N ASN A 899 29.66 -10.45 8.70
CA ASN A 899 29.14 -10.51 7.32
C ASN A 899 30.18 -11.07 6.35
N TYR A 900 31.46 -10.75 6.51
CA TYR A 900 32.56 -11.35 5.74
C TYR A 900 32.63 -12.88 5.91
N LEU A 901 32.47 -13.38 7.15
CA LEU A 901 32.44 -14.82 7.42
C LEU A 901 31.22 -15.51 6.80
N ILE A 902 30.05 -14.87 6.78
CA ILE A 902 28.82 -15.39 6.13
C ILE A 902 28.98 -15.42 4.61
N MET A 903 29.49 -14.34 4.01
CA MET A 903 29.64 -14.22 2.55
C MET A 903 30.60 -15.26 1.99
N LYS A 904 31.70 -15.55 2.70
CA LYS A 904 32.60 -16.67 2.34
C LYS A 904 31.93 -18.04 2.44
N ASP A 905 30.98 -18.24 3.36
CA ASP A 905 30.30 -19.53 3.48
C ASP A 905 29.28 -19.76 2.36
N TRP A 906 28.55 -18.73 1.90
CA TRP A 906 27.59 -18.85 0.77
C TRP A 906 28.27 -19.09 -0.58
N ILE A 907 29.31 -18.32 -0.91
CA ILE A 907 30.14 -18.59 -2.09
C ILE A 907 30.77 -19.98 -1.95
N GLY A 908 31.22 -20.33 -0.74
CA GLY A 908 31.68 -21.68 -0.41
C GLY A 908 30.61 -22.76 -0.55
N GLN A 909 29.32 -22.49 -0.34
CA GLN A 909 28.22 -23.45 -0.47
C GLN A 909 27.82 -23.66 -1.93
N ALA A 910 27.78 -22.60 -2.76
CA ALA A 910 27.60 -22.73 -4.21
C ALA A 910 28.79 -23.46 -4.85
N LEU A 911 30.02 -23.12 -4.46
CA LEU A 911 31.22 -23.86 -4.89
C LEU A 911 31.21 -25.31 -4.38
N ARG A 912 30.80 -25.58 -3.14
CA ARG A 912 30.61 -26.95 -2.62
C ARG A 912 29.56 -27.71 -3.43
N ALA A 913 28.41 -27.12 -3.76
CA ALA A 913 27.41 -27.76 -4.60
C ALA A 913 27.93 -28.07 -6.02
N ILE A 914 28.73 -27.18 -6.62
CA ILE A 914 29.41 -27.45 -7.91
C ILE A 914 30.46 -28.56 -7.77
N ILE A 915 31.18 -28.64 -6.65
CA ILE A 915 32.14 -29.71 -6.34
C ILE A 915 31.39 -31.04 -6.14
N ASP A 916 30.31 -31.06 -5.37
CA ASP A 916 29.47 -32.24 -5.10
C ASP A 916 28.79 -32.74 -6.37
N LEU A 917 28.35 -31.83 -7.25
CA LEU A 917 27.85 -32.16 -8.59
C LEU A 917 28.96 -32.82 -9.43
N LYS A 918 30.18 -32.26 -9.45
CA LYS A 918 31.34 -32.86 -10.15
C LYS A 918 31.74 -34.21 -9.55
N ILE A 919 31.67 -34.40 -8.23
CA ILE A 919 31.90 -35.68 -7.55
C ILE A 919 30.82 -36.70 -7.96
N ALA A 920 29.55 -36.31 -7.96
CA ALA A 920 28.45 -37.18 -8.42
C ALA A 920 28.60 -37.57 -9.89
N MET A 921 28.98 -36.61 -10.75
CA MET A 921 29.29 -36.87 -12.17
C MET A 921 30.44 -37.87 -12.33
N ASN A 922 31.55 -37.69 -11.61
CA ASN A 922 32.69 -38.62 -11.66
C ASN A 922 32.34 -40.02 -11.15
N ASN A 923 31.65 -40.11 -10.00
CA ASN A 923 31.26 -41.39 -9.39
C ASN A 923 30.30 -42.21 -10.28
N LEU A 924 29.36 -41.55 -10.94
CA LEU A 924 28.38 -42.18 -11.83
C LEU A 924 28.79 -42.20 -13.31
N LYS A 925 30.00 -41.70 -13.63
CA LYS A 925 30.55 -41.57 -15.00
C LYS A 925 29.61 -40.83 -15.97
N ILE A 926 29.03 -39.73 -15.49
CA ILE A 926 28.08 -38.90 -16.24
C ILE A 926 28.84 -38.07 -17.29
N THR A 927 28.54 -38.32 -18.55
CA THR A 927 28.99 -37.49 -19.69
C THR A 927 28.03 -36.32 -19.93
N PRO A 928 28.41 -35.28 -20.70
CA PRO A 928 27.50 -34.19 -21.08
C PRO A 928 26.22 -34.65 -21.80
N ALA A 929 26.25 -35.83 -22.44
CA ALA A 929 25.07 -36.46 -23.03
C ALA A 929 24.04 -36.94 -21.99
N ASN A 930 24.50 -37.24 -20.76
CA ASN A 930 23.74 -37.82 -19.67
C ASN A 930 23.51 -36.85 -18.49
N LEU A 931 23.97 -35.60 -18.60
CA LEU A 931 23.68 -34.51 -17.67
C LEU A 931 22.49 -33.70 -18.20
N TRP A 932 21.37 -33.74 -17.47
CA TRP A 932 20.08 -33.15 -17.85
C TRP A 932 19.64 -32.09 -16.84
N SER A 933 19.03 -31.01 -17.31
CA SER A 933 18.36 -29.97 -16.52
C SER A 933 16.85 -30.07 -16.73
N PHE A 934 16.07 -29.86 -15.66
CA PHE A 934 14.61 -29.79 -15.66
C PHE A 934 14.16 -28.44 -15.08
N ASP A 935 13.14 -27.85 -15.71
CA ASP A 935 12.56 -26.59 -15.28
C ASP A 935 11.21 -26.31 -15.96
N GLU A 936 10.38 -25.48 -15.34
CA GLU A 936 9.10 -25.01 -15.90
C GLU A 936 9.15 -23.56 -16.39
N THR A 937 8.39 -23.24 -17.44
CA THR A 937 8.22 -21.84 -17.85
C THR A 937 6.78 -21.52 -18.24
N GLY A 938 6.26 -20.43 -17.67
CA GLY A 938 4.94 -19.90 -17.97
C GLY A 938 4.93 -19.02 -19.22
N PHE A 939 3.92 -19.23 -20.06
CA PHE A 939 3.57 -18.38 -21.20
C PHE A 939 2.21 -17.70 -20.95
N ILE A 940 2.10 -16.44 -21.39
CA ILE A 940 0.81 -15.80 -21.64
C ILE A 940 0.56 -15.91 -23.13
N VAL A 941 -0.43 -16.72 -23.53
CA VAL A 941 -0.59 -17.21 -24.92
C VAL A 941 -0.55 -16.08 -25.95
N GLY A 942 -1.34 -15.02 -25.75
CA GLY A 942 -1.45 -13.88 -26.64
C GLY A 942 -0.40 -12.78 -26.46
N GLN A 943 0.63 -12.96 -25.64
CA GLN A 943 1.59 -11.90 -25.32
C GLN A 943 2.69 -11.76 -26.37
N GLY A 944 2.55 -10.74 -27.22
CA GLY A 944 3.57 -10.30 -28.16
C GLY A 944 4.69 -9.45 -27.54
N LYS A 945 5.68 -9.06 -28.36
CA LYS A 945 6.77 -8.16 -27.98
C LYS A 945 6.45 -6.68 -28.16
N LYS A 946 7.19 -5.83 -27.44
CA LYS A 946 7.31 -4.41 -27.77
C LYS A 946 8.16 -4.26 -29.03
N GLU A 947 7.62 -3.66 -30.07
CA GLU A 947 8.33 -3.33 -31.31
C GLU A 947 7.87 -1.96 -31.81
N ALA A 948 8.78 -1.19 -32.42
CA ALA A 948 8.43 0.03 -33.13
C ALA A 948 7.91 -0.34 -34.54
N VAL A 949 6.77 0.23 -34.94
CA VAL A 949 6.17 0.03 -36.27
C VAL A 949 6.04 1.39 -36.94
N VAL A 950 6.67 1.55 -38.11
CA VAL A 950 6.53 2.75 -38.93
C VAL A 950 5.20 2.66 -39.67
N THR A 951 4.26 3.56 -39.34
CA THR A 951 2.95 3.63 -39.99
C THR A 951 2.94 4.77 -41.01
N ALA A 952 2.21 4.61 -42.11
CA ALA A 952 2.05 5.65 -43.14
C ALA A 952 1.27 6.89 -42.66
N TYR A 953 0.81 6.91 -41.40
CA TYR A 953 0.01 7.98 -40.80
C TYR A 953 0.75 8.56 -39.58
N PRO A 954 1.29 9.79 -39.66
CA PRO A 954 2.22 10.34 -38.66
C PRO A 954 1.57 10.77 -37.32
N LYS A 955 0.30 10.42 -37.07
CA LYS A 955 -0.47 10.86 -35.89
C LYS A 955 -0.97 9.73 -34.98
N THR A 956 -0.58 8.48 -35.22
CA THR A 956 -1.05 7.35 -34.40
C THR A 956 0.05 6.33 -34.12
N SER A 957 0.60 6.38 -32.91
CA SER A 957 1.17 5.21 -32.24
C SER A 957 0.03 4.28 -31.80
N LYS A 958 -0.71 3.73 -32.78
CA LYS A 958 -1.73 2.71 -32.53
C LYS A 958 -1.05 1.50 -31.90
N ARG A 959 -1.16 1.38 -30.56
CA ARG A 959 -0.99 0.09 -29.89
C ARG A 959 -2.00 -0.84 -30.54
N ILE A 960 -1.52 -1.80 -31.33
CA ILE A 960 -2.38 -2.87 -31.84
C ILE A 960 -2.82 -3.65 -30.60
N SER A 961 -4.06 -3.43 -30.18
CA SER A 961 -4.71 -4.21 -29.14
C SER A 961 -4.96 -5.59 -29.73
N SER A 962 -4.00 -6.52 -29.59
CA SER A 962 -4.34 -7.93 -29.77
C SER A 962 -5.28 -8.31 -28.63
N LEU A 963 -6.52 -8.61 -28.96
CA LEU A 963 -7.47 -9.29 -28.07
C LEU A 963 -7.20 -10.80 -28.04
N SER A 964 -5.93 -11.17 -28.22
CA SER A 964 -5.39 -12.51 -28.10
C SER A 964 -5.35 -12.93 -26.63
N SER A 965 -5.62 -14.20 -26.37
CA SER A 965 -5.93 -14.70 -25.02
C SER A 965 -4.83 -14.36 -24.00
N ARG A 966 -5.19 -13.69 -22.89
CA ARG A 966 -4.31 -13.51 -21.72
C ARG A 966 -4.23 -14.73 -20.82
N GLU A 967 -4.64 -15.89 -21.33
CA GLU A 967 -4.61 -17.14 -20.59
C GLU A 967 -3.18 -17.62 -20.37
N SER A 968 -2.90 -18.06 -19.14
CA SER A 968 -1.64 -18.63 -18.73
C SER A 968 -1.58 -20.13 -19.09
N LEU A 969 -0.43 -20.56 -19.57
CA LEU A 969 -0.12 -21.95 -19.85
C LEU A 969 1.32 -22.24 -19.46
N THR A 970 1.55 -23.37 -18.77
CA THR A 970 2.88 -23.77 -18.31
C THR A 970 3.46 -24.81 -19.25
N VAL A 971 4.73 -24.65 -19.64
CA VAL A 971 5.46 -25.61 -20.46
C VAL A 971 6.70 -26.07 -19.70
N VAL A 972 6.77 -27.38 -19.47
CA VAL A 972 7.87 -28.06 -18.81
C VAL A 972 8.90 -28.47 -19.87
N LYS A 973 10.19 -28.25 -19.60
CA LYS A 973 11.29 -28.64 -20.51
C LYS A 973 12.36 -29.42 -19.78
N SER A 974 13.06 -30.24 -20.55
CA SER A 974 14.37 -30.75 -20.15
C SER A 974 15.33 -30.80 -21.33
N ILE A 975 16.57 -30.39 -21.05
CA ILE A 975 17.69 -30.28 -21.99
C ILE A 975 18.91 -30.98 -21.39
N ASN A 976 19.80 -31.51 -22.22
CA ASN A 976 21.11 -32.02 -21.77
C ASN A 976 22.24 -31.04 -22.10
N ALA A 977 23.41 -31.23 -21.49
CA ALA A 977 24.59 -30.38 -21.71
C ALA A 977 25.18 -30.48 -23.14
N GLU A 978 24.90 -31.56 -23.86
CA GLU A 978 25.31 -31.76 -25.25
C GLU A 978 24.49 -30.93 -26.27
N GLY A 979 23.26 -30.52 -25.93
CA GLY A 979 22.37 -29.78 -26.83
C GLY A 979 21.11 -30.54 -27.28
N LYS A 980 20.78 -31.68 -26.67
CA LYS A 980 19.54 -32.43 -26.91
C LYS A 980 18.40 -31.90 -26.03
N VAL A 981 17.17 -32.02 -26.51
CA VAL A 981 15.94 -31.62 -25.83
C VAL A 981 14.89 -32.72 -26.02
N ILE A 982 14.21 -33.13 -24.95
CA ILE A 982 13.13 -34.12 -25.04
C ILE A 982 11.80 -33.47 -25.50
N PRO A 983 10.79 -34.25 -25.92
CA PRO A 983 9.42 -33.77 -26.01
C PRO A 983 8.97 -33.07 -24.71
N PRO A 984 8.03 -32.12 -24.78
CA PRO A 984 7.63 -31.34 -23.62
C PRO A 984 6.40 -31.93 -22.95
N LEU A 985 6.26 -31.61 -21.67
CA LEU A 985 4.97 -31.62 -20.99
C LEU A 985 4.36 -30.22 -21.06
N ILE A 986 3.08 -30.18 -21.41
CA ILE A 986 2.26 -28.98 -21.54
C ILE A 986 1.16 -29.05 -20.49
N ILE A 987 1.06 -28.03 -19.64
CA ILE A 987 0.07 -27.94 -18.57
C ILE A 987 -0.89 -26.78 -18.88
N PRO A 988 -1.97 -27.03 -19.66
CA PRO A 988 -3.00 -26.04 -19.87
C PRO A 988 -3.87 -25.91 -18.60
N LYS A 989 -4.29 -24.68 -18.28
CA LYS A 989 -5.30 -24.47 -17.24
C LYS A 989 -6.62 -25.13 -17.65
N GLY A 990 -7.13 -26.05 -16.83
CA GLY A 990 -8.34 -26.84 -17.07
C GLY A 990 -8.37 -28.15 -16.27
N VAL A 991 -9.47 -28.90 -16.32
CA VAL A 991 -9.62 -30.22 -15.65
C VAL A 991 -10.12 -31.33 -16.58
N VAL A 992 -10.25 -31.04 -17.88
CA VAL A 992 -10.70 -31.99 -18.91
C VAL A 992 -9.84 -31.84 -20.15
N HIS A 993 -9.63 -32.94 -20.85
CA HIS A 993 -8.98 -32.97 -22.17
C HIS A 993 -9.97 -32.58 -23.26
N LEU A 994 -9.66 -31.56 -24.06
CA LEU A 994 -10.49 -31.13 -25.20
C LEU A 994 -9.91 -31.65 -26.52
N GLU A 995 -10.77 -32.19 -27.38
CA GLU A 995 -10.43 -32.71 -28.72
C GLU A 995 -9.66 -31.67 -29.57
N GLU A 996 -10.07 -30.40 -29.48
CA GLU A 996 -9.51 -29.27 -30.26
C GLU A 996 -8.01 -29.04 -29.98
N TRP A 997 -7.51 -29.34 -28.78
CA TRP A 997 -6.11 -29.13 -28.40
C TRP A 997 -5.15 -30.05 -29.15
N TYR A 998 -5.58 -31.28 -29.43
CA TYR A 998 -4.75 -32.34 -30.02
C TYR A 998 -4.65 -32.23 -31.54
N LYS A 999 -5.72 -31.72 -32.17
CA LYS A 999 -5.90 -31.69 -33.64
C LYS A 999 -4.81 -30.94 -34.41
N TYR A 1000 -4.12 -29.99 -33.79
CA TYR A 1000 -3.16 -29.10 -34.45
C TYR A 1000 -1.71 -29.28 -33.95
N ILE A 1001 -1.46 -30.20 -33.03
CA ILE A 1001 -0.11 -30.49 -32.55
C ILE A 1001 0.56 -31.45 -33.54
N LYS A 1002 1.64 -30.99 -34.17
CA LYS A 1002 2.38 -31.74 -35.21
C LYS A 1002 3.13 -32.98 -34.69
N ASP A 1003 3.35 -33.06 -33.37
CA ASP A 1003 4.30 -33.98 -32.74
C ASP A 1003 3.57 -34.89 -31.75
N GLU A 1004 3.50 -36.17 -32.10
CA GLU A 1004 2.73 -37.21 -31.41
C GLU A 1004 3.27 -37.60 -30.02
N ASP A 1005 4.53 -37.28 -29.74
CA ASP A 1005 5.24 -37.65 -28.51
C ASP A 1005 5.12 -36.60 -27.39
N TRP A 1006 4.42 -35.49 -27.65
CA TRP A 1006 4.14 -34.48 -26.63
C TRP A 1006 3.15 -34.99 -25.57
N LEU A 1007 3.35 -34.56 -24.33
CA LEU A 1007 2.51 -34.91 -23.20
C LEU A 1007 1.68 -33.69 -22.78
N ILE A 1008 0.38 -33.87 -22.55
CA ILE A 1008 -0.51 -32.81 -22.05
C ILE A 1008 -1.13 -33.25 -20.73
N ALA A 1009 -1.04 -32.42 -19.68
CA ALA A 1009 -1.66 -32.67 -18.39
C ALA A 1009 -2.47 -31.44 -17.92
N PRO A 1010 -3.80 -31.41 -18.11
CA PRO A 1010 -4.62 -30.29 -17.67
C PRO A 1010 -4.64 -30.19 -16.14
N ALA A 1011 -4.31 -29.01 -15.60
CA ALA A 1011 -4.34 -28.73 -14.16
C ALA A 1011 -5.27 -27.54 -13.85
N LEU A 1012 -6.02 -27.64 -12.74
CA LEU A 1012 -7.03 -26.63 -12.35
C LEU A 1012 -6.44 -25.21 -12.23
N ASN A 1013 -5.24 -25.10 -11.68
CA ASN A 1013 -4.49 -23.87 -11.51
C ASN A 1013 -3.50 -23.58 -12.68
N GLY A 1014 -3.20 -24.57 -13.52
CA GLY A 1014 -2.20 -24.48 -14.60
C GLY A 1014 -0.73 -24.64 -14.14
N PHE A 1015 -0.50 -25.11 -12.91
CA PHE A 1015 0.83 -25.42 -12.37
C PHE A 1015 1.05 -26.94 -12.29
N ILE A 1016 2.30 -27.35 -12.10
CA ILE A 1016 2.64 -28.75 -11.85
C ILE A 1016 2.13 -29.20 -10.47
N THR A 1017 1.69 -30.45 -10.37
CA THR A 1017 1.32 -31.12 -9.11
C THR A 1017 2.22 -32.32 -8.89
N ASP A 1018 2.21 -32.89 -7.68
CA ASP A 1018 2.99 -34.09 -7.32
C ASP A 1018 2.75 -35.26 -8.30
N GLU A 1019 1.50 -35.44 -8.76
CA GLU A 1019 1.12 -36.47 -9.73
C GLU A 1019 1.66 -36.15 -11.13
N ILE A 1020 1.51 -34.91 -11.59
CA ILE A 1020 1.99 -34.47 -12.90
C ILE A 1020 3.53 -34.47 -12.97
N ALA A 1021 4.22 -34.15 -11.87
CA ALA A 1021 5.67 -34.27 -11.74
C ALA A 1021 6.12 -35.74 -11.84
N PHE A 1022 5.37 -36.67 -11.25
CA PHE A 1022 5.63 -38.10 -11.37
C PHE A 1022 5.39 -38.62 -12.80
N GLU A 1023 4.28 -38.23 -13.45
CA GLU A 1023 4.02 -38.54 -14.86
C GLU A 1023 5.10 -37.93 -15.79
N TRP A 1024 5.60 -36.73 -15.47
CA TRP A 1024 6.74 -36.15 -16.18
C TRP A 1024 8.03 -36.95 -15.97
N LEU A 1025 8.33 -37.46 -14.77
CA LEU A 1025 9.53 -38.28 -14.54
C LEU A 1025 9.48 -39.60 -15.34
N GLN A 1026 8.29 -40.18 -15.50
CA GLN A 1026 8.08 -41.33 -16.39
C GLN A 1026 8.33 -40.97 -17.86
N HIS A 1027 7.86 -39.80 -18.30
CA HIS A 1027 8.12 -39.24 -19.63
C HIS A 1027 9.61 -38.96 -19.87
N PHE A 1028 10.30 -38.32 -18.93
CA PHE A 1028 11.75 -38.12 -18.97
C PHE A 1028 12.49 -39.44 -19.11
N ASN A 1029 12.12 -40.47 -18.33
CA ASN A 1029 12.76 -41.78 -18.49
C ASN A 1029 12.55 -42.35 -19.90
N ARG A 1030 11.33 -42.28 -20.43
CA ARG A 1030 10.97 -42.79 -21.77
C ARG A 1030 11.83 -42.21 -22.90
N PHE A 1031 12.18 -40.93 -22.84
CA PHE A 1031 12.93 -40.24 -23.90
C PHE A 1031 14.43 -40.12 -23.65
N THR A 1032 14.93 -40.59 -22.50
CA THR A 1032 16.37 -40.51 -22.17
C THR A 1032 17.02 -41.85 -21.83
N ASP A 1033 16.26 -42.93 -21.58
CA ASP A 1033 16.85 -44.23 -21.22
C ASP A 1033 17.55 -44.89 -22.42
N ASP A 1034 18.86 -45.07 -22.31
CA ASP A 1034 19.69 -45.78 -23.29
C ASP A 1034 19.91 -47.26 -22.92
N GLY A 1035 19.28 -47.72 -21.84
CA GLY A 1035 19.41 -49.08 -21.33
C GLY A 1035 20.74 -49.35 -20.62
N LYS A 1036 21.69 -48.41 -20.54
CA LYS A 1036 23.08 -48.67 -20.12
C LYS A 1036 23.61 -47.71 -19.05
N ASN A 1037 23.45 -46.41 -19.23
CA ASN A 1037 24.14 -45.39 -18.44
C ASN A 1037 23.28 -44.79 -17.31
N TRP A 1038 23.96 -44.21 -16.32
CA TRP A 1038 23.31 -43.34 -15.34
C TRP A 1038 23.06 -41.95 -15.95
N ARG A 1039 21.95 -41.33 -15.58
CA ARG A 1039 21.57 -39.97 -16.01
C ARG A 1039 21.45 -39.08 -14.78
N LEU A 1040 22.11 -37.93 -14.78
CA LEU A 1040 22.06 -36.97 -13.69
C LEU A 1040 21.08 -35.86 -14.06
N LEU A 1041 20.01 -35.71 -13.28
CA LEU A 1041 18.96 -34.74 -13.49
C LEU A 1041 19.06 -33.64 -12.42
N ILE A 1042 19.41 -32.43 -12.85
CA ILE A 1042 19.45 -31.25 -11.98
C ILE A 1042 18.09 -30.52 -12.03
N MET A 1043 17.63 -30.07 -10.88
CA MET A 1043 16.35 -29.38 -10.70
C MET A 1043 16.40 -28.47 -9.47
N ASP A 1044 15.38 -27.63 -9.30
CA ASP A 1044 15.23 -26.85 -8.08
C ASP A 1044 14.84 -27.75 -6.87
N ASN A 1045 14.68 -27.12 -5.71
CA ASN A 1045 14.33 -27.81 -4.46
C ASN A 1045 12.90 -27.49 -4.02
N HIS A 1046 11.97 -27.34 -4.96
CA HIS A 1046 10.56 -27.12 -4.66
C HIS A 1046 9.89 -28.41 -4.15
N THR A 1047 8.97 -28.28 -3.20
CA THR A 1047 8.44 -29.43 -2.42
C THR A 1047 7.66 -30.44 -3.24
N THR A 1048 7.15 -30.05 -4.41
CA THR A 1048 6.40 -30.91 -5.36
C THR A 1048 7.25 -32.00 -6.04
N HIS A 1049 8.58 -31.93 -5.97
CA HIS A 1049 9.50 -32.87 -6.63
C HIS A 1049 10.14 -33.88 -5.68
N LEU A 1050 9.70 -33.94 -4.41
CA LEU A 1050 10.33 -34.72 -3.34
C LEU A 1050 9.43 -35.80 -2.74
N THR A 1051 8.36 -36.19 -3.43
CA THR A 1051 7.44 -37.24 -2.94
C THR A 1051 8.10 -38.63 -2.93
N ILE A 1052 7.73 -39.48 -1.97
CA ILE A 1052 8.31 -40.83 -1.82
C ILE A 1052 8.19 -41.66 -3.12
N PRO A 1053 7.07 -41.65 -3.88
CA PRO A 1053 7.00 -42.33 -5.18
C PRO A 1053 8.03 -41.81 -6.20
N PHE A 1054 8.18 -40.48 -6.32
CA PHE A 1054 9.15 -39.84 -7.20
C PHE A 1054 10.60 -40.22 -6.82
N LEU A 1055 10.92 -40.17 -5.52
CA LEU A 1055 12.24 -40.52 -4.99
C LEU A 1055 12.60 -42.01 -5.15
N ASN A 1056 11.61 -42.90 -5.11
CA ASN A 1056 11.82 -44.34 -5.32
C ASN A 1056 11.99 -44.69 -6.80
N TYR A 1057 11.22 -44.04 -7.69
CA TYR A 1057 11.21 -44.35 -9.12
C TYR A 1057 12.53 -43.99 -9.82
N TYR A 1058 13.16 -42.85 -9.50
CA TYR A 1058 14.43 -42.48 -10.14
C TYR A 1058 15.53 -43.54 -9.92
N LYS A 1059 15.59 -44.13 -8.71
CA LYS A 1059 16.60 -45.14 -8.34
C LYS A 1059 16.46 -46.42 -9.14
N MET A 1060 15.22 -46.83 -9.42
CA MET A 1060 14.93 -48.01 -10.24
C MET A 1060 15.32 -47.79 -11.72
N CYS A 1061 15.22 -46.56 -12.20
CA CYS A 1061 15.49 -46.20 -13.60
C CYS A 1061 16.95 -45.75 -13.90
N ARG A 1062 17.89 -45.81 -12.94
CA ARG A 1062 19.25 -45.24 -13.06
C ARG A 1062 19.27 -43.74 -13.39
N ILE A 1063 18.31 -43.01 -12.85
CA ILE A 1063 18.32 -41.55 -12.84
C ILE A 1063 18.82 -41.14 -11.46
N GLN A 1064 19.77 -40.21 -11.36
CA GLN A 1064 20.15 -39.58 -10.10
C GLN A 1064 19.63 -38.14 -10.12
N VAL A 1065 18.87 -37.75 -9.10
CA VAL A 1065 18.42 -36.36 -8.95
C VAL A 1065 19.45 -35.58 -8.13
N PHE A 1066 19.74 -34.35 -8.55
CA PHE A 1066 20.52 -33.37 -7.80
C PHE A 1066 19.70 -32.09 -7.67
N ALA A 1067 19.08 -31.89 -6.51
CA ALA A 1067 18.34 -30.68 -6.19
C ALA A 1067 19.32 -29.57 -5.78
N PHE A 1068 19.14 -28.35 -6.31
CA PHE A 1068 19.97 -27.22 -5.92
C PHE A 1068 19.80 -26.84 -4.44
N PRO A 1069 20.83 -26.29 -3.77
CA PRO A 1069 20.66 -25.63 -2.48
C PRO A 1069 19.53 -24.60 -2.48
N ALA A 1070 18.93 -24.39 -1.30
CA ALA A 1070 17.89 -23.36 -1.15
C ALA A 1070 18.42 -21.98 -1.60
N HIS A 1071 17.61 -21.27 -2.37
CA HIS A 1071 17.91 -19.96 -2.95
C HIS A 1071 19.03 -19.90 -4.02
N SER A 1072 19.63 -21.00 -4.46
CA SER A 1072 20.68 -20.96 -5.51
C SER A 1072 20.22 -21.21 -6.96
N THR A 1073 18.92 -21.49 -7.20
CA THR A 1073 18.38 -21.79 -8.55
C THR A 1073 18.76 -20.70 -9.58
N HIS A 1074 18.59 -19.43 -9.21
CA HIS A 1074 18.89 -18.27 -10.06
C HIS A 1074 20.38 -18.11 -10.47
N LEU A 1075 21.28 -18.89 -9.88
CA LEU A 1075 22.70 -18.95 -10.25
C LEU A 1075 23.05 -20.22 -11.01
N LEU A 1076 22.37 -21.34 -10.73
CA LEU A 1076 22.79 -22.68 -11.15
C LEU A 1076 21.89 -23.32 -12.23
N GLN A 1077 20.68 -22.79 -12.48
CA GLN A 1077 19.71 -23.38 -13.41
C GLN A 1077 19.99 -23.00 -14.88
N PRO A 1078 20.40 -23.93 -15.76
CA PRO A 1078 20.78 -23.60 -17.15
C PRO A 1078 19.62 -23.17 -18.05
N LEU A 1079 18.38 -23.56 -17.71
CA LEU A 1079 17.18 -23.24 -18.49
C LEU A 1079 16.73 -21.78 -18.34
N ASP A 1080 16.79 -21.24 -17.12
CA ASP A 1080 16.46 -19.84 -16.77
C ASP A 1080 17.34 -18.77 -17.45
N GLY A 1081 18.53 -19.18 -17.88
CA GLY A 1081 19.44 -18.35 -18.67
C GLY A 1081 18.96 -18.09 -20.10
N VAL A 1082 19.89 -18.17 -21.05
CA VAL A 1082 19.61 -17.91 -22.48
C VAL A 1082 18.46 -18.77 -23.04
N PRO A 1083 18.29 -20.08 -22.72
CA PRO A 1083 17.24 -20.90 -23.32
C PRO A 1083 15.81 -20.39 -23.11
N PHE A 1084 15.34 -20.17 -21.87
CA PHE A 1084 13.98 -19.68 -21.62
C PHE A 1084 13.79 -18.21 -22.04
N GLN A 1085 14.84 -17.39 -21.95
CA GLN A 1085 14.81 -16.02 -22.47
C GLN A 1085 14.60 -16.02 -24.01
N GLN A 1086 15.28 -16.89 -24.74
CA GLN A 1086 15.04 -17.08 -26.18
C GLN A 1086 13.66 -17.71 -26.45
N TYR A 1087 13.17 -18.62 -25.59
CA TYR A 1087 11.88 -19.26 -25.80
C TYR A 1087 10.72 -18.25 -25.77
N LYS A 1088 10.74 -17.37 -24.76
CA LYS A 1088 9.84 -16.22 -24.66
C LYS A 1088 10.14 -15.17 -25.72
N HIS A 1089 11.39 -15.06 -26.19
CA HIS A 1089 11.74 -14.17 -27.31
C HIS A 1089 11.00 -14.57 -28.59
N VAL A 1090 11.18 -15.82 -29.04
CA VAL A 1090 10.67 -16.32 -30.32
C VAL A 1090 9.15 -16.33 -30.31
N HIS A 1091 8.51 -16.82 -29.24
CA HIS A 1091 7.05 -16.78 -29.09
C HIS A 1091 6.47 -15.37 -29.28
N GLY A 1092 6.98 -14.38 -28.54
CA GLY A 1092 6.50 -12.99 -28.68
C GLY A 1092 6.78 -12.37 -30.05
N ARG A 1093 7.80 -12.87 -30.78
CA ARG A 1093 8.07 -12.48 -32.18
C ARG A 1093 7.07 -13.11 -33.16
N VAL A 1094 6.67 -14.37 -32.94
CA VAL A 1094 5.64 -15.06 -33.74
C VAL A 1094 4.26 -14.41 -33.54
N VAL A 1095 3.87 -14.11 -32.30
CA VAL A 1095 2.63 -13.38 -32.00
C VAL A 1095 2.61 -12.02 -32.72
N ASN A 1096 3.72 -11.27 -32.67
CA ASN A 1096 3.84 -10.00 -33.39
C ASN A 1096 3.79 -10.17 -34.91
N LYS A 1097 4.41 -11.21 -35.47
CA LYS A 1097 4.32 -11.52 -36.90
C LYS A 1097 2.86 -11.73 -37.30
N ILE A 1098 2.11 -12.56 -36.56
CA ILE A 1098 0.69 -12.84 -36.85
C ILE A 1098 -0.18 -11.58 -36.68
N ALA A 1099 0.08 -10.76 -35.66
CA ALA A 1099 -0.62 -9.48 -35.47
C ALA A 1099 -0.38 -8.48 -36.62
N ARG A 1100 0.86 -8.37 -37.12
CA ARG A 1100 1.18 -7.54 -38.31
C ARG A 1100 0.45 -8.00 -39.58
N LEU A 1101 0.07 -9.27 -39.64
CA LEU A 1101 -0.68 -9.87 -40.74
C LEU A 1101 -2.20 -9.73 -40.57
N GLY A 1102 -2.67 -9.00 -39.55
CA GLY A 1102 -4.11 -8.79 -39.31
C GLY A 1102 -4.80 -9.93 -38.55
N GLY A 1103 -4.04 -10.86 -37.97
CA GLY A 1103 -4.57 -11.85 -37.02
C GLY A 1103 -4.72 -11.24 -35.63
N PHE A 1104 -5.93 -10.83 -35.24
CA PHE A 1104 -6.16 -10.09 -33.98
C PHE A 1104 -6.30 -10.97 -32.71
N ASP A 1105 -6.62 -12.26 -32.87
CA ASP A 1105 -6.79 -13.20 -31.75
C ASP A 1105 -5.92 -14.45 -31.97
N PHE A 1106 -4.77 -14.50 -31.33
CA PHE A 1106 -3.92 -15.68 -31.20
C PHE A 1106 -4.38 -16.45 -29.94
N ASP A 1107 -4.98 -17.64 -30.11
CA ASP A 1107 -5.55 -18.43 -29.01
C ASP A 1107 -4.70 -19.67 -28.62
N LYS A 1108 -5.18 -20.47 -27.66
CA LYS A 1108 -4.48 -21.69 -27.17
C LYS A 1108 -4.14 -22.66 -28.31
N ASN A 1109 -5.02 -22.78 -29.30
CA ASN A 1109 -4.84 -23.71 -30.41
C ASN A 1109 -3.82 -23.18 -31.43
N ASP A 1110 -3.81 -21.86 -31.66
CA ASP A 1110 -2.74 -21.21 -32.42
C ASP A 1110 -1.37 -21.34 -31.70
N PHE A 1111 -1.35 -21.24 -30.37
CA PHE A 1111 -0.14 -21.52 -29.59
C PHE A 1111 0.32 -22.97 -29.79
N PHE A 1112 -0.56 -23.96 -29.66
CA PHE A 1112 -0.21 -25.37 -29.87
C PHE A 1112 0.30 -25.68 -31.29
N GLN A 1113 -0.26 -25.03 -32.30
CA GLN A 1113 0.16 -25.17 -33.70
C GLN A 1113 1.56 -24.58 -33.95
N GLU A 1114 1.84 -23.38 -33.44
CA GLU A 1114 3.12 -22.68 -33.64
C GLU A 1114 4.23 -23.15 -32.68
N LEU A 1115 3.89 -23.79 -31.55
CA LEU A 1115 4.87 -24.17 -30.51
C LEU A 1115 5.98 -25.10 -31.03
N HIS A 1116 5.70 -25.91 -32.06
CA HIS A 1116 6.69 -26.80 -32.65
C HIS A 1116 7.82 -25.99 -33.33
N ASP A 1117 7.43 -25.01 -34.14
CA ASP A 1117 8.36 -24.18 -34.92
C ASP A 1117 9.11 -23.21 -33.97
N ILE A 1118 8.42 -22.65 -32.96
CA ILE A 1118 9.02 -21.84 -31.89
C ILE A 1118 10.09 -22.65 -31.13
N ARG A 1119 9.84 -23.93 -30.82
CA ARG A 1119 10.81 -24.80 -30.12
C ARG A 1119 12.06 -25.06 -30.96
N ILE A 1120 11.90 -25.33 -32.26
CA ILE A 1120 13.02 -25.60 -33.17
C ILE A 1120 13.95 -24.38 -33.27
N GLU A 1121 13.39 -23.17 -33.39
CA GLU A 1121 14.20 -21.95 -33.44
C GLU A 1121 14.90 -21.66 -32.10
N THR A 1122 14.24 -22.00 -30.98
CA THR A 1122 14.75 -21.72 -29.62
C THR A 1122 15.84 -22.69 -29.18
N PHE A 1123 15.56 -23.99 -29.21
CA PHE A 1123 16.36 -25.02 -28.53
C PHE A 1123 17.44 -25.60 -29.44
N THR A 1124 18.20 -24.71 -30.11
CA THR A 1124 19.37 -25.12 -30.89
C THR A 1124 20.50 -25.58 -29.96
N PRO A 1125 21.37 -26.52 -30.39
CA PRO A 1125 22.51 -26.96 -29.57
C PRO A 1125 23.43 -25.81 -29.12
N ARG A 1126 23.58 -24.76 -29.94
CA ARG A 1126 24.34 -23.55 -29.60
C ARG A 1126 23.73 -22.79 -28.42
N ILE A 1127 22.41 -22.58 -28.41
CA ILE A 1127 21.70 -21.86 -27.33
C ILE A 1127 21.72 -22.68 -26.04
N ILE A 1128 21.50 -23.99 -26.14
CA ILE A 1128 21.54 -24.90 -24.98
C ILE A 1128 22.93 -24.88 -24.33
N ARG A 1129 23.99 -25.15 -25.09
CA ARG A 1129 25.38 -25.18 -24.55
C ARG A 1129 25.79 -23.86 -23.90
N HIS A 1130 25.31 -22.72 -24.41
CA HIS A 1130 25.55 -21.41 -23.80
C HIS A 1130 24.90 -21.28 -22.43
N GLY A 1131 23.65 -21.73 -22.25
CA GLY A 1131 22.98 -21.74 -20.94
C GLY A 1131 23.74 -22.55 -19.89
N TRP A 1132 24.24 -23.74 -20.28
CA TRP A 1132 25.08 -24.59 -19.42
C TRP A 1132 26.43 -23.96 -19.05
N LYS A 1133 27.07 -23.28 -20.01
CA LYS A 1133 28.34 -22.58 -19.80
C LYS A 1133 28.20 -21.45 -18.77
N ASP A 1134 27.13 -20.67 -18.87
CA ASP A 1134 26.93 -19.46 -18.07
C ASP A 1134 26.59 -19.75 -16.60
N HIS A 1135 25.93 -20.87 -16.29
CA HIS A 1135 25.38 -21.15 -14.94
C HIS A 1135 26.13 -22.25 -14.17
N LEU A 1136 26.78 -23.20 -14.86
CA LEU A 1136 27.48 -24.32 -14.21
C LEU A 1136 28.95 -24.50 -14.65
N MET A 1137 29.44 -23.63 -15.55
CA MET A 1137 30.80 -23.67 -16.09
C MET A 1137 31.22 -25.03 -16.67
N VAL A 1138 30.26 -25.85 -17.12
CA VAL A 1138 30.53 -27.09 -17.84
C VAL A 1138 30.87 -26.71 -19.28
N GLN A 1139 32.17 -26.64 -19.58
CA GLN A 1139 32.64 -26.54 -20.97
C GLN A 1139 32.41 -27.93 -21.61
N PRO A 1140 31.65 -28.04 -22.71
CA PRO A 1140 31.71 -29.22 -23.56
C PRO A 1140 33.09 -29.19 -24.24
N GLU A 1141 33.97 -30.11 -23.86
CA GLU A 1141 35.30 -30.24 -24.44
C GLU A 1141 35.18 -30.47 -25.96
N ASP A 1142 36.01 -29.75 -26.73
CA ASP A 1142 36.26 -29.92 -28.17
C ASP A 1142 35.09 -29.70 -29.17
N ALA A 1143 34.26 -28.68 -28.95
CA ALA A 1143 33.48 -28.09 -30.03
C ALA A 1143 34.27 -26.99 -30.77
N ILE A 1144 34.85 -27.36 -31.92
CA ILE A 1144 35.56 -26.46 -32.85
C ILE A 1144 34.79 -25.14 -33.03
N ILE A 1145 35.45 -24.02 -32.74
CA ILE A 1145 34.92 -22.68 -33.04
C ILE A 1145 35.03 -22.47 -34.55
N ASP A 1146 33.94 -22.75 -35.26
CA ASP A 1146 33.71 -22.18 -36.57
C ASP A 1146 33.50 -20.67 -36.37
N ASP A 1147 34.47 -19.86 -36.82
CA ASP A 1147 34.55 -18.41 -36.56
C ASP A 1147 33.59 -17.60 -37.44
N GLY A 1148 32.50 -18.25 -37.88
CA GLY A 1148 31.42 -17.74 -38.71
C GLY A 1148 30.17 -17.38 -37.90
N ASN A 1149 29.85 -16.09 -37.83
CA ASN A 1149 28.67 -15.51 -37.17
C ASN A 1149 28.70 -15.54 -35.63
N THR A 1150 29.41 -14.54 -35.09
CA THR A 1150 29.11 -13.92 -33.79
C THR A 1150 27.61 -13.71 -33.62
N LEU A 1151 27.06 -14.03 -32.43
CA LEU A 1151 25.68 -13.70 -32.10
C LEU A 1151 25.54 -12.16 -32.06
N LYS A 1152 24.96 -11.57 -33.11
CA LYS A 1152 24.45 -10.20 -33.05
C LYS A 1152 23.25 -10.17 -32.11
N ILE A 1153 23.53 -9.95 -30.83
CA ILE A 1153 22.52 -9.43 -29.90
C ILE A 1153 22.15 -8.06 -30.45
N TYR A 1154 20.95 -7.96 -31.05
CA TYR A 1154 20.37 -6.68 -31.48
C TYR A 1154 19.97 -5.86 -30.25
N GLY A 1155 20.98 -5.36 -29.54
CA GLY A 1155 20.87 -4.25 -28.59
C GLY A 1155 21.04 -2.93 -29.31
N GLU A 1156 20.40 -1.89 -28.79
CA GLU A 1156 20.24 -0.60 -29.45
C GLU A 1156 21.56 0.17 -29.61
N ASN A 1157 21.84 0.59 -30.85
CA ASN A 1157 22.22 1.95 -31.28
C ASN A 1157 23.28 1.95 -32.38
N ASN A 1158 22.88 2.38 -33.59
CA ASN A 1158 23.71 3.21 -34.50
C ASN A 1158 22.87 3.68 -35.68
N ASP A 1159 22.08 4.72 -35.46
CA ASP A 1159 21.57 5.61 -36.52
C ASP A 1159 21.55 7.04 -35.97
N THR A 1160 22.70 7.71 -36.05
CA THR A 1160 22.78 9.16 -35.90
C THR A 1160 22.02 9.81 -37.05
N ILE A 1161 20.84 10.39 -36.79
CA ILE A 1161 20.13 11.24 -37.74
C ILE A 1161 20.78 12.64 -37.69
N PRO A 1162 21.45 13.12 -38.75
CA PRO A 1162 21.98 14.47 -38.79
C PRO A 1162 20.84 15.49 -38.93
N SER A 1163 21.04 16.69 -38.39
CA SER A 1163 20.13 17.82 -38.57
C SER A 1163 19.96 18.19 -40.05
N SER A 1164 18.73 18.52 -40.45
CA SER A 1164 18.35 18.84 -41.82
C SER A 1164 18.99 20.13 -42.35
N PRO A 1165 19.42 20.14 -43.62
CA PRO A 1165 19.36 21.32 -44.46
C PRO A 1165 18.33 21.17 -45.59
N THR A 1166 17.56 22.24 -45.81
CA THR A 1166 16.49 22.38 -46.82
C THR A 1166 17.02 22.33 -48.27
N ILE A 1167 16.28 21.70 -49.21
CA ILE A 1167 15.94 22.23 -50.57
C ILE A 1167 15.30 21.16 -51.49
N LYS A 1168 14.13 21.52 -52.05
CA LYS A 1168 13.42 21.10 -53.29
C LYS A 1168 13.31 19.61 -53.73
N SER A 1169 12.15 19.32 -54.33
CA SER A 1169 11.66 17.98 -54.70
C SER A 1169 12.24 17.40 -56.00
N ILE A 1170 12.44 16.07 -56.01
CA ILE A 1170 12.50 15.24 -57.23
C ILE A 1170 11.69 13.96 -56.94
N SER A 1171 10.73 13.63 -57.80
CA SER A 1171 9.84 12.46 -57.62
C SER A 1171 10.44 11.19 -58.25
N PRO A 1172 10.37 10.00 -57.60
CA PRO A 1172 10.86 8.75 -58.18
C PRO A 1172 9.93 8.21 -59.31
N PRO A 1173 10.46 7.45 -60.29
CA PRO A 1173 9.69 6.97 -61.44
C PRO A 1173 8.81 5.74 -61.13
N SER A 1174 7.64 5.69 -61.77
CA SER A 1174 6.52 4.82 -61.38
C SER A 1174 6.51 3.36 -61.89
N SER A 1175 7.62 2.81 -62.42
CA SER A 1175 7.66 1.35 -62.73
C SER A 1175 9.05 0.71 -62.79
N VAL A 1176 9.12 -0.55 -62.34
CA VAL A 1176 10.33 -1.39 -62.28
C VAL A 1176 10.99 -1.59 -63.66
N GLN A 1177 10.20 -1.64 -64.75
CA GLN A 1177 10.73 -1.78 -66.11
C GLN A 1177 11.48 -0.52 -66.60
N LYS A 1178 11.07 0.68 -66.19
CA LYS A 1178 11.85 1.91 -66.45
C LYS A 1178 13.16 1.91 -65.68
N LEU A 1179 13.14 1.42 -64.44
CA LEU A 1179 14.30 1.37 -63.55
C LEU A 1179 15.37 0.39 -64.07
N ARG A 1180 14.99 -0.83 -64.51
CA ARG A 1180 15.92 -1.76 -65.18
C ARG A 1180 16.53 -1.19 -66.47
N ARG A 1181 15.77 -0.45 -67.29
CA ARG A 1181 16.32 0.23 -68.48
C ARG A 1181 17.31 1.35 -68.12
N TYR A 1182 17.16 1.98 -66.96
CA TYR A 1182 18.07 3.01 -66.49
C TYR A 1182 19.40 2.40 -65.99
N VAL A 1183 19.33 1.34 -65.18
CA VAL A 1183 20.50 0.58 -64.70
C VAL A 1183 21.31 0.01 -65.87
N ASN A 1184 20.67 -0.70 -66.81
CA ASN A 1184 21.35 -1.26 -67.98
C ASN A 1184 21.94 -0.20 -68.94
N LYS A 1185 21.56 1.09 -68.80
CA LYS A 1185 22.13 2.20 -69.57
C LYS A 1185 23.34 2.82 -68.87
N ILE A 1186 23.39 2.74 -67.55
CA ILE A 1186 24.55 3.12 -66.72
C ILE A 1186 25.66 2.06 -66.86
N GLU A 1187 25.31 0.77 -66.81
CA GLU A 1187 26.28 -0.35 -66.95
C GLU A 1187 26.95 -0.44 -68.34
N LYS A 1188 26.39 0.21 -69.36
CA LYS A 1188 26.88 0.16 -70.76
C LYS A 1188 27.78 1.33 -71.17
N SER A 1189 28.22 2.16 -70.22
CA SER A 1189 29.18 3.25 -70.47
C SER A 1189 30.41 3.09 -69.55
N PRO A 1190 31.36 2.19 -69.88
CA PRO A 1190 32.46 1.84 -68.97
C PRO A 1190 33.38 3.02 -68.65
N ASP A 1191 33.63 3.89 -69.63
CA ASP A 1191 34.71 4.87 -69.55
C ASP A 1191 34.27 6.21 -68.93
N GLY A 1192 33.01 6.61 -69.12
CA GLY A 1192 32.51 7.90 -68.62
C GLY A 1192 32.17 7.97 -67.12
N ILE A 1193 32.31 6.86 -66.39
CA ILE A 1193 31.92 6.79 -64.96
C ILE A 1193 33.13 6.88 -64.02
N LYS A 1194 34.34 6.52 -64.48
CA LYS A 1194 35.55 6.62 -63.65
C LYS A 1194 35.93 8.08 -63.38
N ASP A 1195 36.04 8.88 -64.43
CA ASP A 1195 36.42 10.29 -64.33
C ASP A 1195 35.44 11.09 -63.44
N ILE A 1196 34.14 10.78 -63.52
CA ILE A 1196 33.11 11.41 -62.66
C ILE A 1196 33.18 10.87 -61.22
N LEU A 1197 33.54 9.61 -61.00
CA LEU A 1197 33.64 9.04 -59.64
C LEU A 1197 34.86 9.53 -58.88
N ASP A 1198 36.00 9.74 -59.55
CA ASP A 1198 37.23 10.20 -58.89
C ASP A 1198 37.18 11.72 -58.57
N GLU A 1199 36.40 12.52 -59.31
CA GLU A 1199 36.11 13.93 -58.96
C GLU A 1199 34.90 14.10 -58.00
N SER A 1200 34.10 13.05 -57.76
CA SER A 1200 32.89 13.14 -56.94
C SER A 1200 33.14 12.91 -55.45
N SER A 1201 32.71 13.86 -54.61
CA SER A 1201 32.87 13.76 -53.15
C SER A 1201 32.32 12.43 -52.58
N PRO A 1202 32.96 11.86 -51.52
CA PRO A 1202 32.55 10.57 -50.93
C PRO A 1202 31.08 10.48 -50.49
N GLY A 1203 30.44 11.62 -50.21
CA GLY A 1203 29.02 11.71 -49.87
C GLY A 1203 28.08 11.30 -51.02
N LEU A 1204 28.46 11.53 -52.27
CA LEU A 1204 27.64 11.16 -53.43
C LEU A 1204 27.64 9.64 -53.66
N ILE A 1205 28.82 9.02 -53.59
CA ILE A 1205 29.01 7.56 -53.69
C ILE A 1205 28.22 6.84 -52.59
N ARG A 1206 28.24 7.38 -51.35
CA ARG A 1206 27.49 6.83 -50.22
C ARG A 1206 25.98 6.88 -50.48
N ARG A 1207 25.46 8.01 -50.99
CA ARG A 1207 24.02 8.18 -51.34
C ARG A 1207 23.56 7.21 -52.43
N ILE A 1208 24.35 6.99 -53.48
CA ILE A 1208 24.01 6.05 -54.58
C ILE A 1208 23.90 4.61 -54.04
N LYS A 1209 24.83 4.18 -53.16
CA LYS A 1209 24.75 2.87 -52.50
C LYS A 1209 23.48 2.73 -51.64
N THR A 1210 23.13 3.76 -50.86
CA THR A 1210 21.90 3.75 -50.03
C THR A 1210 20.63 3.62 -50.87
N VAL A 1211 20.52 4.31 -52.01
CA VAL A 1211 19.35 4.22 -52.91
C VAL A 1211 19.20 2.82 -53.53
N ASN A 1212 20.31 2.18 -53.93
CA ASN A 1212 20.27 0.83 -54.48
C ASN A 1212 19.91 -0.22 -53.41
N GLN A 1213 20.42 -0.09 -52.18
CA GLN A 1213 20.02 -0.96 -51.07
C GLN A 1213 18.53 -0.81 -50.70
N GLY A 1214 18.01 0.42 -50.64
CA GLY A 1214 16.58 0.66 -50.41
C GLY A 1214 15.68 0.04 -51.49
N SER A 1215 16.16 -0.01 -52.73
CA SER A 1215 15.43 -0.61 -53.86
C SER A 1215 15.38 -2.14 -53.79
N LEU A 1216 16.43 -2.81 -53.28
CA LEU A 1216 16.46 -4.25 -53.03
C LEU A 1216 15.52 -4.63 -51.87
N ILE A 1217 15.58 -3.91 -50.75
CA ILE A 1217 14.72 -4.16 -49.57
C ILE A 1217 13.23 -4.10 -49.94
N MET A 1218 12.84 -3.18 -50.82
CA MET A 1218 11.45 -3.07 -51.29
C MET A 1218 11.01 -4.23 -52.22
N ALA A 1219 11.95 -4.90 -52.89
CA ALA A 1219 11.64 -6.09 -53.69
C ALA A 1219 11.39 -7.32 -52.80
N ASP A 1220 12.28 -7.57 -51.82
CA ASP A 1220 12.16 -8.66 -50.84
C ASP A 1220 10.85 -8.52 -50.04
N LEU A 1221 10.48 -7.29 -49.66
CA LEU A 1221 9.22 -7.01 -48.96
C LEU A 1221 7.99 -7.47 -49.78
N GLY A 1222 8.02 -7.24 -51.10
CA GLY A 1222 6.94 -7.63 -52.01
C GLY A 1222 6.77 -9.15 -52.17
N GLU A 1223 7.86 -9.91 -52.04
CA GLU A 1223 7.83 -11.37 -52.04
C GLU A 1223 7.30 -11.91 -50.71
N LEU A 1224 7.81 -11.39 -49.59
CA LEU A 1224 7.36 -11.69 -48.23
C LEU A 1224 5.85 -11.45 -48.06
N HIS A 1225 5.31 -10.37 -48.65
CA HIS A 1225 3.87 -10.11 -48.61
C HIS A 1225 3.01 -11.22 -49.26
N ARG A 1226 3.50 -11.92 -50.30
CA ARG A 1226 2.72 -12.97 -50.97
C ARG A 1226 2.58 -14.24 -50.12
N GLU A 1227 3.65 -14.72 -49.49
CA GLU A 1227 3.56 -15.87 -48.57
C GLU A 1227 2.63 -15.58 -47.38
N ASN A 1228 2.69 -14.35 -46.89
CA ASN A 1228 1.90 -13.91 -45.74
C ASN A 1228 0.39 -13.91 -46.06
N PHE A 1229 -0.04 -13.54 -47.27
CA PHE A 1229 -1.45 -13.58 -47.66
C PHE A 1229 -2.05 -14.99 -47.62
N THR A 1230 -1.30 -16.02 -48.00
CA THR A 1230 -1.76 -17.42 -47.93
C THR A 1230 -2.04 -17.83 -46.48
N ARG A 1231 -1.10 -17.56 -45.56
CA ARG A 1231 -1.25 -17.92 -44.13
C ARG A 1231 -2.41 -17.20 -43.43
N ILE A 1232 -2.72 -15.97 -43.83
CA ILE A 1232 -3.88 -15.21 -43.33
C ILE A 1232 -5.18 -15.92 -43.73
N ARG A 1233 -5.31 -16.29 -45.01
CA ARG A 1233 -6.50 -16.98 -45.53
C ARG A 1233 -6.74 -18.30 -44.82
N ASP A 1234 -5.70 -19.14 -44.72
CA ASP A 1234 -5.81 -20.46 -44.09
C ASP A 1234 -6.18 -20.34 -42.59
N THR A 1235 -5.77 -19.26 -41.92
CA THR A 1235 -6.17 -18.94 -40.52
C THR A 1235 -7.62 -18.45 -40.41
N ALA A 1236 -8.10 -17.66 -41.37
CA ALA A 1236 -9.49 -17.24 -41.43
C ALA A 1236 -10.44 -18.42 -41.70
N GLU A 1237 -10.06 -19.32 -42.62
CA GLU A 1237 -10.81 -20.54 -42.93
C GLU A 1237 -10.90 -21.48 -41.71
N ARG A 1238 -9.80 -21.66 -40.95
CA ARG A 1238 -9.82 -22.40 -39.67
C ARG A 1238 -10.84 -21.81 -38.69
N LYS A 1239 -10.85 -20.49 -38.49
CA LYS A 1239 -11.75 -19.80 -37.55
C LYS A 1239 -13.23 -19.84 -37.96
N ALA A 1240 -13.53 -20.02 -39.24
CA ALA A 1240 -14.89 -20.21 -39.74
C ALA A 1240 -15.43 -21.65 -39.52
N GLY A 1241 -14.58 -22.61 -39.15
CA GLY A 1241 -14.98 -23.98 -38.84
C GLY A 1241 -15.78 -24.10 -37.53
N LYS A 1242 -16.73 -25.05 -37.46
CA LYS A 1242 -17.47 -25.36 -36.24
C LYS A 1242 -16.51 -25.88 -35.15
N LYS A 1243 -16.30 -25.11 -34.09
CA LYS A 1243 -15.50 -25.52 -32.91
C LYS A 1243 -16.13 -26.70 -32.18
N THR A 1244 -15.39 -27.79 -31.96
CA THR A 1244 -15.86 -28.98 -31.23
C THR A 1244 -15.55 -28.85 -29.74
N LYS A 1245 -16.59 -28.83 -28.89
CA LYS A 1245 -16.46 -28.87 -27.42
C LYS A 1245 -16.41 -30.30 -26.86
N ARG A 1246 -16.01 -31.27 -27.68
CA ARG A 1246 -15.94 -32.69 -27.30
C ARG A 1246 -14.80 -32.93 -26.33
N GLN A 1247 -15.09 -33.68 -25.26
CA GLN A 1247 -14.12 -34.06 -24.24
C GLN A 1247 -13.55 -35.44 -24.56
N VAL A 1248 -12.22 -35.56 -24.54
CA VAL A 1248 -11.55 -36.87 -24.59
C VAL A 1248 -11.65 -37.48 -23.19
N LYS A 1249 -12.24 -38.67 -23.08
CA LYS A 1249 -12.44 -39.37 -21.80
C LYS A 1249 -11.13 -39.97 -21.28
N ALA A 1250 -10.28 -39.12 -20.70
CA ALA A 1250 -9.02 -39.50 -20.06
C ALA A 1250 -8.81 -38.70 -18.76
N VAL A 1251 -8.03 -39.26 -17.84
CA VAL A 1251 -7.68 -38.67 -16.54
C VAL A 1251 -6.16 -38.70 -16.40
N GLY A 1252 -5.55 -37.64 -15.85
CA GLY A 1252 -4.08 -37.49 -15.78
C GLY A 1252 -3.48 -37.00 -17.09
N ALA A 1253 -2.16 -37.15 -17.24
CA ALA A 1253 -1.46 -36.79 -18.46
C ALA A 1253 -1.77 -37.73 -19.64
N LEU A 1254 -1.84 -37.18 -20.85
CA LEU A 1254 -2.16 -37.91 -22.07
C LEU A 1254 -1.20 -37.53 -23.21
N TYR A 1255 -0.69 -38.52 -23.94
CA TYR A 1255 0.12 -38.30 -25.14
C TYR A 1255 -0.77 -37.94 -26.33
N VAL A 1256 -0.27 -37.08 -27.23
CA VAL A 1256 -1.01 -36.64 -28.42
C VAL A 1256 -1.48 -37.81 -29.30
N LYS A 1257 -0.63 -38.82 -29.54
CA LYS A 1257 -1.02 -40.05 -30.25
C LYS A 1257 -2.15 -40.85 -29.59
N ASP A 1258 -2.14 -40.92 -28.26
CA ASP A 1258 -3.14 -41.71 -27.52
C ASP A 1258 -4.48 -40.96 -27.44
N ALA A 1259 -4.44 -39.62 -27.35
CA ALA A 1259 -5.60 -38.76 -27.56
C ALA A 1259 -6.18 -38.93 -28.97
N ASN A 1260 -5.35 -38.85 -30.01
CA ASN A 1260 -5.79 -38.99 -31.41
C ASN A 1260 -6.39 -40.39 -31.69
N ARG A 1261 -5.87 -41.45 -31.06
CA ARG A 1261 -6.49 -42.79 -31.11
C ARG A 1261 -7.87 -42.81 -30.48
N LEU A 1262 -8.05 -42.22 -29.29
CA LEU A 1262 -9.35 -42.14 -28.61
C LEU A 1262 -10.37 -41.31 -29.41
N ILE A 1263 -9.92 -40.21 -30.03
CA ILE A 1263 -10.75 -39.36 -30.91
C ILE A 1263 -11.20 -40.14 -32.15
N ASN A 1264 -10.29 -40.84 -32.83
CA ASN A 1264 -10.60 -41.63 -34.02
C ASN A 1264 -11.51 -42.83 -33.71
N ALA A 1265 -11.31 -43.51 -32.57
CA ALA A 1265 -12.19 -44.61 -32.13
C ALA A 1265 -13.62 -44.10 -31.89
N ALA A 1266 -13.78 -42.98 -31.19
CA ALA A 1266 -15.08 -42.34 -30.95
C ALA A 1266 -15.74 -41.77 -32.22
N MET A 1267 -15.00 -41.64 -33.34
CA MET A 1267 -15.54 -41.30 -34.66
C MET A 1267 -15.94 -42.52 -35.49
N MET A 1268 -15.55 -43.74 -35.11
CA MET A 1268 -15.98 -44.99 -35.76
C MET A 1268 -17.22 -45.62 -35.09
N GLU A 1269 -17.57 -45.17 -33.87
CA GLU A 1269 -18.80 -45.55 -33.16
C GLU A 1269 -20.02 -44.64 -33.50
N ILE A 1270 -19.85 -43.70 -34.44
CA ILE A 1270 -20.87 -42.73 -34.91
C ILE A 1270 -21.13 -42.95 -36.40
#